data_AF-L8WSB3-F1
#
_entry.id   AF-L8WSB3-F1
#
_cell.length_a   1.000
_cell.length_b   1.000
_cell.length_c   1.000
_cell.angle_alpha   90.00
_cell.angle_beta   90.00
_cell.angle_gamma   90.00
#
_symmetry.space_group_name_H-M   'P 1'
#
loop_
_entity.id
_entity.type
_entity.pdbx_description
1 polymer ?
#
loop_
_entity_poly.entity_id
_entity_poly.type
_entity_poly.pdbx_seq_one_letter_code
_entity_poly.pdbx_strand_id
1 'polypeptide(L)'
;MQYTNNIDQGIGQLTGPSQCRSVTDPTTGFMDNSALGFGGLSPELIIQTCKLFYNIVTRSVSLQLHLELEANGLEILNGSFEREASYAVVLRDLRRFRDAWLDLDFSRPVEKMIGNSEMLLWELREGFYIRAFSQNTRRFSDTIQFIPLDPGIPERSPLLFDFEFNEFTADPDQGLLAILSRAPHMDPRIYVHLRSSDTGLAHPLASHPRLTAEFDFEPPYFWPGYSIEVMGHIVLVKVMNIHDYRYGLLIWDWSSGALLNRISSQGAICDFAFLDEQHLVVSSGRGSNQAHLDTLELLIFALSKDDSAPTNSNGYVRVADLPVSEPVLRLGFPPIKDSSKLSHSGFFLRAQPTPGRAMHTSSATLVYSHATTLSMTFCFREAVSDFQGPPYYRVFIDGKFIRDQLRTIPQEGTTKVLPWSLWGRKATRWSITLNEPDHWICWMSGSRYIAPLPTPPYYGVFDFSPQVVRRFRDRFSQSNPSVLDHMVDLNDRRTTAGFHDIDHLSSILDRFSAQSPLERRFCALTVGEDNPSVIEDGEDLGFKGRIISQLPYRLVFRTDNKKGYEAWQINGDYIIGINLFTNSTDSQLALSPFLIKDREGAMRPAHVELGEPMENRACSRALTNSGVFCRVASAHKSHHIPNRHRFARDPRPAVNLMDQAKTLVPYFLNLSDELIIQILHFCAYIDILRFAAVCTSQRHHAILSNSISLKFHIELEVNGLHVVEGSRKGEATYSRLLEELICYRDGQNLNVSTGYTSIGALTKITFLTSLAQFRIGRSDRKDFEPRNVTLGSDAAWATDSWGPDSMQLTPIGSLETPQPVTFSTFYNELTLDFEQDLVALVKTNPDNKMSLEVRLCSTTTGLSHPLARNPVFFVQVGFRIPGPGHQTFTLEVIGDILVVRIAEILDYEYEIMAWNWKSGALLCRIGSISGIADFTLLDSTHLALFSVTTDEQGPRLIALSLYSMIPHTHDETATGPYFSAMEYESAQPSLVFEFPKLDDAYQVLSRVIMRSDPIPGRTTYTKSASFAHSTALTLSIIMSLSHFSSPDMDENSVHLRIFVDAKSLLSYLLEPTGHEDTVVIPWEVWGTRATRWFLCEKQTTYWVYWTSGSRFVRVNENAHSDLDDLSVFDFHPPIVKRTSPYSNRDSTEDQMPLYKEKMRENVLNGRGLLVPHPETLDPDTSVPPSLTHTVGSDMPTVIKTGFAVPIESCLSYRVVTRPSSVPHLEDWSIDGSHIIGMMTVSVLMTNLLCTNYEYRKRFSINEIDCDL
;
A
#
# COMPACT_ATOMS: atom_id res chain seq x y z
N MET A 1 -11.64 43.96 -17.86
CA MET A 1 -12.34 45.25 -17.59
C MET A 1 -11.47 46.38 -18.10
N GLN A 2 -11.99 47.60 -18.25
CA GLN A 2 -11.25 48.77 -18.73
C GLN A 2 -10.79 49.67 -17.57
N TYR A 3 -9.97 50.69 -17.89
CA TYR A 3 -9.12 51.50 -17.00
C TYR A 3 -7.92 50.72 -16.43
N THR A 4 -6.71 51.29 -16.32
CA THR A 4 -6.26 52.70 -16.51
C THR A 4 -5.26 52.87 -17.66
N ASN A 5 -4.98 54.12 -18.08
CA ASN A 5 -4.01 54.44 -19.14
C ASN A 5 -3.34 55.82 -18.92
N ASN A 6 -2.06 55.95 -19.34
CA ASN A 6 -1.25 57.17 -19.52
C ASN A 6 -0.77 58.02 -18.30
N ILE A 7 0.23 58.87 -18.60
CA ILE A 7 0.89 59.94 -17.79
C ILE A 7 1.94 59.41 -16.79
N ASP A 8 3.24 59.78 -16.86
CA ASP A 8 3.95 60.60 -17.87
C ASP A 8 5.47 60.28 -18.00
N GLN A 9 6.15 60.89 -18.96
CA GLN A 9 7.61 60.80 -19.17
C GLN A 9 8.39 62.02 -18.62
N GLY A 10 9.65 61.80 -18.19
CA GLY A 10 10.77 62.63 -18.70
C GLY A 10 11.73 63.34 -17.72
N ILE A 11 13.00 63.38 -18.16
CA ILE A 11 14.04 64.40 -17.89
C ILE A 11 14.69 64.40 -16.48
N GLY A 12 16.04 64.41 -16.42
CA GLY A 12 16.75 64.72 -15.16
C GLY A 12 18.24 64.34 -15.00
N GLN A 13 19.11 64.46 -16.02
CA GLN A 13 20.56 64.40 -15.77
C GLN A 13 21.05 65.68 -15.05
N LEU A 14 21.94 65.54 -14.07
CA LEU A 14 22.97 66.55 -13.77
C LEU A 14 24.15 65.94 -12.97
N THR A 15 25.28 66.65 -12.93
CA THR A 15 26.61 66.13 -12.59
C THR A 15 27.31 66.96 -11.49
N GLY A 16 28.20 66.36 -10.70
CA GLY A 16 29.13 67.12 -9.84
C GLY A 16 29.70 66.34 -8.64
N PRO A 17 31.01 66.42 -8.33
CA PRO A 17 31.65 65.59 -7.29
C PRO A 17 32.14 66.34 -6.04
N SER A 18 32.43 65.62 -4.96
CA SER A 18 33.24 66.10 -3.82
C SER A 18 33.91 64.93 -3.07
N GLN A 19 35.07 65.19 -2.46
CA GLN A 19 36.05 64.17 -2.05
C GLN A 19 35.94 63.70 -0.60
N CYS A 20 36.26 62.41 -0.40
CA CYS A 20 37.05 61.83 0.69
C CYS A 20 36.85 62.31 2.15
N ARG A 21 36.42 61.39 3.04
CA ARG A 21 37.36 60.59 3.85
C ARG A 21 36.70 59.38 4.53
N SER A 22 37.55 58.48 5.04
CA SER A 22 37.24 57.18 5.63
C SER A 22 37.00 57.22 7.16
N VAL A 23 36.27 56.23 7.72
CA VAL A 23 36.74 55.27 8.75
C VAL A 23 35.59 54.39 9.30
N THR A 24 35.79 53.06 9.22
CA THR A 24 35.19 51.90 9.95
C THR A 24 33.71 51.82 10.37
N ASP A 25 33.10 50.72 9.91
CA ASP A 25 32.18 49.78 10.57
C ASP A 25 30.72 50.13 10.96
N PRO A 26 29.81 49.11 10.98
CA PRO A 26 28.36 49.35 10.89
C PRO A 26 27.56 48.97 12.15
N THR A 27 26.51 49.73 12.43
CA THR A 27 25.32 49.26 13.16
C THR A 27 24.08 49.98 12.65
N THR A 28 22.95 49.26 12.57
CA THR A 28 21.66 49.70 12.00
C THR A 28 21.71 49.97 10.48
N GLY A 29 20.64 49.72 9.71
CA GLY A 29 19.34 49.16 10.09
C GLY A 29 18.25 49.55 9.09
N PHE A 30 18.43 49.20 7.81
CA PHE A 30 17.45 49.53 6.77
C PHE A 30 16.17 48.69 6.93
N MET A 31 15.03 49.37 7.02
CA MET A 31 13.74 48.75 6.74
C MET A 31 13.58 48.62 5.22
N ASP A 32 13.29 47.42 4.75
CA ASP A 32 12.97 47.18 3.34
C ASP A 32 11.46 47.16 3.12
N ASN A 33 10.99 47.81 2.05
CA ASN A 33 9.56 47.98 1.76
C ASN A 33 9.05 46.77 0.96
N SER A 34 8.82 45.65 1.64
CA SER A 34 8.10 44.51 1.05
C SER A 34 6.65 44.90 0.71
N ALA A 35 6.24 44.60 -0.52
CA ALA A 35 4.92 44.98 -1.02
C ALA A 35 3.79 44.18 -0.36
N LEU A 36 2.63 44.81 -0.18
CA LEU A 36 1.39 44.15 0.26
C LEU A 36 0.84 43.19 -0.81
N GLY A 37 1.44 42.01 -0.90
CA GLY A 37 1.06 40.97 -1.84
C GLY A 37 -0.30 40.36 -1.55
N PHE A 38 -1.33 40.77 -2.29
CA PHE A 38 -2.62 40.06 -2.38
C PHE A 38 -2.51 38.74 -3.19
N GLY A 39 -1.38 38.04 -3.09
CA GLY A 39 -1.14 36.72 -3.68
C GLY A 39 -1.58 35.62 -2.71
N GLY A 40 -2.87 35.25 -2.73
CA GLY A 40 -3.38 34.19 -1.85
C GLY A 40 -4.90 33.95 -1.91
N LEU A 41 -5.69 34.89 -2.45
CA LEU A 41 -7.12 34.65 -2.71
C LEU A 41 -7.27 33.88 -4.02
N SER A 42 -7.65 32.59 -3.94
CA SER A 42 -7.99 31.84 -5.15
C SER A 42 -9.25 32.42 -5.83
N PRO A 43 -9.40 32.27 -7.17
CA PRO A 43 -10.62 32.70 -7.86
C PRO A 43 -11.90 32.07 -7.29
N GLU A 44 -11.78 30.86 -6.72
CA GLU A 44 -12.84 30.10 -6.06
C GLU A 44 -13.32 30.82 -4.78
N LEU A 45 -12.43 31.41 -4.00
CA LEU A 45 -12.77 32.19 -2.81
C LEU A 45 -13.47 33.52 -3.16
N ILE A 46 -13.06 34.15 -4.28
CA ILE A 46 -13.69 35.37 -4.82
C ILE A 46 -15.09 35.05 -5.37
N ILE A 47 -15.29 33.87 -5.93
CA ILE A 47 -16.59 33.34 -6.37
C ILE A 47 -17.55 33.14 -5.18
N GLN A 48 -17.09 32.49 -4.11
CA GLN A 48 -17.94 32.21 -2.94
C GLN A 48 -18.37 33.48 -2.18
N THR A 49 -17.55 34.53 -2.20
CA THR A 49 -17.79 35.78 -1.47
C THR A 49 -18.58 36.84 -2.25
N CYS A 50 -18.65 36.77 -3.60
CA CYS A 50 -19.25 37.84 -4.40
C CYS A 50 -20.08 37.35 -5.61
N LYS A 51 -21.40 37.54 -5.52
CA LYS A 51 -22.37 37.22 -6.60
C LYS A 51 -22.07 37.92 -7.94
N LEU A 52 -21.40 39.09 -7.93
CA LEU A 52 -21.01 39.79 -9.16
C LEU A 52 -19.84 39.08 -9.86
N PHE A 53 -18.79 38.69 -9.11
CA PHE A 53 -17.65 37.98 -9.70
C PHE A 53 -18.03 36.56 -10.14
N TYR A 54 -18.89 35.87 -9.40
CA TYR A 54 -19.49 34.61 -9.86
C TYR A 54 -20.21 34.76 -11.22
N ASN A 55 -21.01 35.82 -11.40
CA ASN A 55 -21.67 36.11 -12.68
C ASN A 55 -20.70 36.44 -13.83
N ILE A 56 -19.52 37.00 -13.53
CA ILE A 56 -18.50 37.30 -14.55
C ILE A 56 -17.80 36.01 -15.01
N VAL A 57 -17.41 35.14 -14.07
CA VAL A 57 -16.76 33.86 -14.40
C VAL A 57 -17.73 32.91 -15.11
N THR A 58 -18.95 32.77 -14.60
CA THR A 58 -19.98 31.87 -15.20
C THR A 58 -20.50 32.31 -16.57
N ARG A 59 -20.23 33.54 -17.01
CA ARG A 59 -20.61 34.05 -18.34
C ARG A 59 -19.45 34.20 -19.32
N SER A 60 -18.20 34.17 -18.88
CA SER A 60 -17.03 34.35 -19.74
C SER A 60 -16.48 33.01 -20.26
N VAL A 61 -16.75 32.71 -21.53
CA VAL A 61 -16.22 31.52 -22.24
C VAL A 61 -14.70 31.45 -22.16
N SER A 62 -14.00 32.58 -22.36
CA SER A 62 -12.53 32.60 -22.31
C SER A 62 -11.98 32.26 -20.92
N LEU A 63 -12.57 32.83 -19.85
CA LEU A 63 -12.15 32.50 -18.48
C LEU A 63 -12.46 31.03 -18.14
N GLN A 64 -13.59 30.49 -18.61
CA GLN A 64 -13.92 29.08 -18.43
C GLN A 64 -12.95 28.16 -19.19
N LEU A 65 -12.54 28.51 -20.41
CA LEU A 65 -11.54 27.74 -21.15
C LEU A 65 -10.20 27.68 -20.39
N HIS A 66 -9.69 28.81 -19.91
CA HIS A 66 -8.45 28.83 -19.12
C HIS A 66 -8.60 28.06 -17.79
N LEU A 67 -9.75 28.14 -17.11
CA LEU A 67 -10.01 27.38 -15.89
C LEU A 67 -10.17 25.86 -16.14
N GLU A 68 -10.55 25.42 -17.33
CA GLU A 68 -10.66 23.99 -17.66
C GLU A 68 -9.32 23.42 -18.16
N LEU A 69 -8.53 24.24 -18.88
CA LEU A 69 -7.14 23.96 -19.28
C LEU A 69 -6.23 23.78 -18.06
N GLU A 70 -6.14 24.80 -17.20
CA GLU A 70 -5.36 24.78 -15.93
C GLU A 70 -5.74 23.59 -15.04
N ALA A 71 -7.02 23.21 -14.99
CA ALA A 71 -7.51 22.10 -14.17
C ALA A 71 -7.16 20.70 -14.69
N ASN A 72 -6.78 20.59 -15.96
CA ASN A 72 -6.23 19.36 -16.54
C ASN A 72 -4.70 19.47 -16.75
N GLY A 73 -4.08 20.61 -16.42
CA GLY A 73 -2.68 20.92 -16.71
C GLY A 73 -2.34 20.93 -18.20
N LEU A 74 -3.34 21.28 -19.03
CA LEU A 74 -3.23 21.34 -20.49
C LEU A 74 -3.06 22.79 -20.94
N GLU A 75 -2.25 23.00 -21.97
CA GLU A 75 -2.13 24.26 -22.70
C GLU A 75 -2.54 24.06 -24.15
N ILE A 76 -3.01 25.12 -24.82
CA ILE A 76 -3.28 25.08 -26.27
C ILE A 76 -1.95 25.33 -26.97
N LEU A 77 -1.48 24.37 -27.76
CA LEU A 77 -0.25 24.52 -28.54
C LEU A 77 -0.37 25.73 -29.49
N ASN A 78 0.67 26.56 -29.55
CA ASN A 78 0.59 27.83 -30.29
C ASN A 78 0.32 27.60 -31.79
N GLY A 79 -0.83 28.07 -32.26
CA GLY A 79 -1.30 27.89 -33.63
C GLY A 79 -2.10 26.61 -33.90
N SER A 80 -2.38 25.78 -32.89
CA SER A 80 -3.05 24.48 -33.05
C SER A 80 -4.57 24.50 -33.22
N PHE A 81 -5.19 25.68 -33.22
CA PHE A 81 -6.61 25.79 -33.55
C PHE A 81 -6.85 25.29 -34.96
N GLU A 82 -7.75 24.31 -35.11
CA GLU A 82 -8.35 24.08 -36.42
C GLU A 82 -9.00 25.38 -36.91
N ARG A 83 -8.98 25.62 -38.22
CA ARG A 83 -9.06 26.99 -38.78
C ARG A 83 -10.35 27.79 -38.47
N GLU A 84 -11.36 27.14 -37.87
CA GLU A 84 -12.64 27.73 -37.48
C GLU A 84 -12.99 27.49 -35.99
N ALA A 85 -12.09 26.88 -35.22
CA ALA A 85 -12.30 26.50 -33.82
C ALA A 85 -12.27 27.71 -32.86
N SER A 86 -13.45 28.27 -32.58
CA SER A 86 -13.58 29.29 -31.52
C SER A 86 -13.34 28.72 -30.12
N TYR A 87 -13.00 29.57 -29.14
CA TYR A 87 -12.85 29.17 -27.74
C TYR A 87 -14.09 28.46 -27.16
N ALA A 88 -15.29 28.70 -27.70
CA ALA A 88 -16.52 28.01 -27.28
C ALA A 88 -16.57 26.54 -27.77
N VAL A 89 -15.94 26.25 -28.91
CA VAL A 89 -15.77 24.89 -29.45
C VAL A 89 -14.75 24.14 -28.59
N VAL A 90 -13.54 24.68 -28.43
CA VAL A 90 -12.48 24.04 -27.63
C VAL A 90 -12.91 23.84 -26.16
N LEU A 91 -13.63 24.80 -25.55
CA LEU A 91 -14.21 24.63 -24.21
C LEU A 91 -15.24 23.50 -24.14
N ARG A 92 -16.09 23.34 -25.16
CA ARG A 92 -17.09 22.27 -25.22
C ARG A 92 -16.41 20.92 -25.41
N ASP A 93 -15.41 20.83 -26.27
CA ASP A 93 -14.76 19.58 -26.62
C ASP A 93 -13.83 19.12 -25.46
N LEU A 94 -13.13 20.04 -24.79
CA LEU A 94 -12.40 19.77 -23.54
C LEU A 94 -13.34 19.36 -22.38
N ARG A 95 -14.54 19.94 -22.30
CA ARG A 95 -15.58 19.51 -21.35
C ARG A 95 -16.11 18.12 -21.67
N ARG A 96 -16.32 17.80 -22.94
CA ARG A 96 -16.75 16.47 -23.40
C ARG A 96 -15.68 15.42 -23.10
N PHE A 97 -14.42 15.69 -23.42
CA PHE A 97 -13.27 14.85 -23.05
C PHE A 97 -13.21 14.62 -21.53
N ARG A 98 -13.29 15.68 -20.72
CA ARG A 98 -13.35 15.58 -19.26
C ARG A 98 -14.53 14.71 -18.82
N ASP A 99 -15.74 14.99 -19.30
CA ASP A 99 -16.95 14.31 -18.85
C ASP A 99 -17.00 12.83 -19.29
N ALA A 100 -16.40 12.48 -20.43
CA ALA A 100 -16.16 11.10 -20.83
C ALA A 100 -15.20 10.37 -19.86
N TRP A 101 -14.13 11.03 -19.41
CA TRP A 101 -13.26 10.53 -18.33
C TRP A 101 -13.91 10.61 -16.93
N LEU A 102 -14.99 11.38 -16.74
CA LEU A 102 -15.79 11.32 -15.52
C LEU A 102 -16.69 10.08 -15.50
N ASP A 103 -17.43 9.82 -16.56
CA ASP A 103 -18.51 8.83 -16.55
C ASP A 103 -18.13 7.50 -17.27
N LEU A 104 -16.93 7.41 -17.85
CA LEU A 104 -16.45 6.34 -18.74
C LEU A 104 -17.42 6.01 -19.90
N ASP A 105 -18.20 7.00 -20.36
CA ASP A 105 -19.11 6.93 -21.52
C ASP A 105 -18.34 7.04 -22.86
N PHE A 106 -17.32 6.20 -23.00
CA PHE A 106 -16.67 5.98 -24.28
C PHE A 106 -17.65 5.32 -25.27
N SER A 107 -17.40 5.57 -26.55
CA SER A 107 -18.10 4.97 -27.68
C SER A 107 -17.91 3.44 -27.76
N ARG A 108 -18.41 2.84 -28.84
CA ARG A 108 -18.29 1.39 -29.02
C ARG A 108 -16.82 1.00 -29.18
N PRO A 109 -16.37 -0.10 -28.54
CA PRO A 109 -15.02 -0.59 -28.73
C PRO A 109 -14.71 -0.92 -30.19
N VAL A 110 -13.47 -0.67 -30.59
CA VAL A 110 -12.90 -1.01 -31.91
C VAL A 110 -11.86 -2.12 -31.69
N GLU A 111 -12.21 -3.34 -32.09
CA GLU A 111 -11.28 -4.46 -32.11
C GLU A 111 -10.42 -4.36 -33.38
N LYS A 112 -9.10 -4.31 -33.23
CA LYS A 112 -8.13 -4.47 -34.33
C LYS A 112 -7.43 -5.81 -34.13
N MET A 113 -6.82 -6.36 -35.19
CA MET A 113 -6.02 -7.59 -35.11
C MET A 113 -4.54 -7.25 -35.22
N ILE A 114 -3.72 -7.73 -34.29
CA ILE A 114 -2.26 -7.61 -34.37
C ILE A 114 -1.71 -8.91 -34.96
N GLY A 115 -1.12 -8.85 -36.14
CA GLY A 115 -0.66 -10.03 -36.87
C GLY A 115 0.42 -10.82 -36.10
N ASN A 116 0.39 -12.16 -36.24
CA ASN A 116 0.97 -13.21 -35.39
C ASN A 116 2.51 -13.19 -35.12
N SER A 117 3.23 -12.11 -35.40
CA SER A 117 4.64 -11.96 -35.01
C SER A 117 4.78 -11.85 -33.50
N GLU A 118 5.76 -12.56 -32.93
CA GLU A 118 6.18 -12.43 -31.54
C GLU A 118 6.63 -10.98 -31.26
N MET A 119 5.98 -10.32 -30.31
CA MET A 119 6.15 -8.90 -30.03
C MET A 119 7.21 -8.72 -28.93
N LEU A 120 8.32 -8.07 -29.26
CA LEU A 120 9.52 -8.03 -28.41
C LEU A 120 9.65 -6.73 -27.60
N LEU A 121 9.20 -5.60 -28.18
CA LEU A 121 9.14 -4.28 -27.53
C LEU A 121 7.88 -3.57 -28.04
N TRP A 122 7.27 -2.67 -27.27
CA TRP A 122 6.14 -1.86 -27.75
C TRP A 122 5.96 -0.55 -26.99
N GLU A 123 5.28 0.40 -27.63
CA GLU A 123 5.06 1.77 -27.15
C GLU A 123 3.67 2.28 -27.60
N LEU A 124 3.08 3.25 -26.89
CA LEU A 124 1.79 3.85 -27.22
C LEU A 124 1.91 5.39 -27.17
N ARG A 125 1.98 6.05 -28.33
CA ARG A 125 2.24 7.51 -28.48
C ARG A 125 1.30 8.14 -29.51
N GLU A 126 0.85 9.37 -29.26
CA GLU A 126 0.09 10.23 -30.20
C GLU A 126 -0.95 9.51 -31.10
N GLY A 127 -1.75 8.60 -30.54
CA GLY A 127 -2.78 7.88 -31.31
C GLY A 127 -2.26 6.71 -32.18
N PHE A 128 -1.05 6.22 -31.94
CA PHE A 128 -0.47 5.02 -32.53
C PHE A 128 -0.07 3.99 -31.46
N TYR A 129 -0.45 2.73 -31.67
CA TYR A 129 0.18 1.58 -31.02
C TYR A 129 1.38 1.15 -31.87
N ILE A 130 2.57 1.19 -31.29
CA ILE A 130 3.83 0.96 -32.00
C ILE A 130 4.44 -0.33 -31.46
N ARG A 131 4.70 -1.30 -32.33
CA ARG A 131 5.30 -2.58 -31.93
C ARG A 131 6.61 -2.83 -32.64
N ALA A 132 7.56 -3.42 -31.93
CA ALA A 132 8.77 -3.97 -32.51
C ALA A 132 8.77 -5.51 -32.42
N PHE A 133 9.33 -6.13 -33.44
CA PHE A 133 9.46 -7.58 -33.56
C PHE A 133 10.70 -7.92 -34.39
N SER A 134 11.00 -9.21 -34.50
CA SER A 134 12.05 -9.73 -35.38
C SER A 134 11.43 -10.49 -36.56
N GLN A 135 12.00 -10.34 -37.75
CA GLN A 135 11.69 -11.20 -38.90
C GLN A 135 12.65 -12.39 -39.00
N ASN A 136 13.83 -12.31 -38.38
CA ASN A 136 14.95 -13.23 -38.66
C ASN A 136 15.52 -13.94 -37.41
N THR A 137 15.33 -13.40 -36.21
CA THR A 137 15.88 -13.92 -34.95
C THR A 137 14.79 -14.04 -33.87
N ARG A 138 15.12 -14.52 -32.66
CA ARG A 138 14.19 -14.66 -31.53
C ARG A 138 14.67 -13.97 -30.24
N ARG A 139 15.52 -12.94 -30.36
CA ARG A 139 16.19 -12.31 -29.21
C ARG A 139 16.18 -10.78 -29.22
N PHE A 140 16.27 -10.15 -30.40
CA PHE A 140 16.27 -8.70 -30.56
C PHE A 140 15.36 -8.28 -31.72
N SER A 141 14.89 -7.04 -31.70
CA SER A 141 14.03 -6.52 -32.76
C SER A 141 14.84 -6.07 -33.97
N ASP A 142 14.34 -6.35 -35.18
CA ASP A 142 14.86 -5.83 -36.46
C ASP A 142 13.81 -4.96 -37.20
N THR A 143 12.56 -4.93 -36.72
CA THR A 143 11.42 -4.34 -37.41
C THR A 143 10.55 -3.54 -36.44
N ILE A 144 10.03 -2.37 -36.86
CA ILE A 144 9.05 -1.56 -36.10
C ILE A 144 7.81 -1.29 -36.97
N GLN A 145 6.61 -1.43 -36.42
CA GLN A 145 5.35 -1.13 -37.10
C GLN A 145 4.49 -0.15 -36.29
N PHE A 146 4.02 0.90 -36.96
CA PHE A 146 3.08 1.90 -36.44
C PHE A 146 1.64 1.52 -36.83
N ILE A 147 0.83 1.13 -35.84
CA ILE A 147 -0.59 0.80 -36.00
C ILE A 147 -1.41 2.00 -35.48
N PRO A 148 -2.02 2.82 -36.35
CA PRO A 148 -2.86 3.93 -35.89
C PRO A 148 -4.07 3.39 -35.12
N LEU A 149 -4.49 4.09 -34.07
CA LEU A 149 -5.70 3.76 -33.30
C LEU A 149 -6.95 4.20 -34.08
N ASP A 150 -6.93 5.42 -34.61
CA ASP A 150 -8.03 5.94 -35.41
C ASP A 150 -8.24 5.10 -36.70
N PRO A 151 -9.48 4.68 -37.02
CA PRO A 151 -9.76 3.88 -38.22
C PRO A 151 -9.72 4.69 -39.53
N GLY A 152 -9.67 6.02 -39.48
CA GLY A 152 -9.53 6.89 -40.65
C GLY A 152 -8.10 7.01 -41.18
N ILE A 153 -7.10 6.63 -40.37
CA ILE A 153 -5.68 6.65 -40.75
C ILE A 153 -5.28 5.25 -41.26
N PRO A 154 -4.67 5.13 -42.47
CA PRO A 154 -4.24 3.84 -42.99
C PRO A 154 -3.06 3.27 -42.18
N GLU A 155 -3.07 1.96 -41.97
CA GLU A 155 -1.97 1.25 -41.32
C GLU A 155 -0.68 1.34 -42.15
N ARG A 156 0.46 1.56 -41.47
CA ARG A 156 1.76 1.73 -42.13
C ARG A 156 2.44 0.36 -42.32
N SER A 157 3.16 0.21 -43.43
CA SER A 157 4.09 -0.90 -43.63
C SER A 157 5.12 -0.96 -42.50
N PRO A 158 5.52 -2.15 -42.01
CA PRO A 158 6.61 -2.27 -41.06
C PRO A 158 7.92 -1.70 -41.63
N LEU A 159 8.61 -0.91 -40.81
CA LEU A 159 9.95 -0.39 -41.06
C LEU A 159 10.97 -1.48 -40.68
N LEU A 160 11.69 -2.01 -41.67
CA LEU A 160 12.77 -2.99 -41.47
C LEU A 160 14.12 -2.27 -41.39
N PHE A 161 14.95 -2.67 -40.44
CA PHE A 161 16.29 -2.12 -40.22
C PHE A 161 17.39 -3.13 -40.56
N ASP A 162 18.56 -2.63 -40.94
CA ASP A 162 19.76 -3.42 -41.26
C ASP A 162 20.61 -3.78 -40.02
N PHE A 163 20.04 -3.59 -38.82
CA PHE A 163 20.67 -3.83 -37.52
C PHE A 163 19.60 -4.25 -36.49
N GLU A 164 19.99 -5.12 -35.55
CA GLU A 164 19.18 -5.43 -34.37
C GLU A 164 19.27 -4.29 -33.33
N PHE A 165 18.20 -4.07 -32.57
CA PHE A 165 18.15 -3.05 -31.52
C PHE A 165 17.54 -3.56 -30.21
N ASN A 166 17.91 -2.89 -29.12
CA ASN A 166 17.58 -3.27 -27.75
C ASN A 166 16.40 -2.49 -27.18
N GLU A 167 16.13 -1.28 -27.69
CA GLU A 167 15.12 -0.36 -27.19
C GLU A 167 14.76 0.70 -28.26
N PHE A 168 13.55 1.27 -28.23
CA PHE A 168 13.15 2.37 -29.10
C PHE A 168 12.17 3.35 -28.44
N THR A 169 12.03 4.56 -29.01
CA THR A 169 10.91 5.47 -28.74
C THR A 169 10.58 6.28 -30.01
N ALA A 170 9.33 6.69 -30.16
CA ALA A 170 8.90 7.56 -31.26
C ALA A 170 8.30 8.89 -30.79
N ASP A 171 8.38 9.88 -31.67
CA ASP A 171 7.63 11.14 -31.64
C ASP A 171 7.00 11.30 -33.05
N PRO A 172 5.80 10.70 -33.26
CA PRO A 172 5.03 10.83 -34.49
C PRO A 172 4.86 12.26 -35.01
N ASP A 173 4.62 13.25 -34.14
CA ASP A 173 4.39 14.65 -34.53
C ASP A 173 5.61 15.28 -35.21
N GLN A 174 6.82 15.01 -34.71
CA GLN A 174 8.08 15.45 -35.33
C GLN A 174 8.55 14.51 -36.46
N GLY A 175 7.83 13.43 -36.75
CA GLY A 175 8.24 12.41 -37.72
C GLY A 175 9.44 11.57 -37.25
N LEU A 176 9.74 11.56 -35.95
CA LEU A 176 10.98 11.03 -35.37
C LEU A 176 10.80 9.63 -34.76
N LEU A 177 11.83 8.81 -34.95
CA LEU A 177 11.99 7.49 -34.36
C LEU A 177 13.43 7.33 -33.88
N ALA A 178 13.63 7.26 -32.56
CA ALA A 178 14.94 7.12 -31.95
C ALA A 178 15.15 5.66 -31.49
N ILE A 179 16.18 5.00 -32.01
CA ILE A 179 16.42 3.56 -31.84
C ILE A 179 17.79 3.33 -31.21
N LEU A 180 17.85 2.51 -30.16
CA LEU A 180 19.04 2.26 -29.37
C LEU A 180 19.57 0.83 -29.60
N SER A 181 20.74 0.74 -30.22
CA SER A 181 21.42 -0.53 -30.54
C SER A 181 22.81 -0.60 -29.90
N ARG A 182 23.19 -1.80 -29.45
CA ARG A 182 24.55 -2.09 -28.97
C ARG A 182 25.50 -2.36 -30.14
N ALA A 183 26.78 -1.99 -30.00
CA ALA A 183 27.83 -2.49 -30.89
C ALA A 183 28.13 -3.99 -30.67
N PRO A 184 28.50 -4.74 -31.73
CA PRO A 184 28.73 -6.19 -31.65
C PRO A 184 30.05 -6.54 -30.92
N HIS A 185 30.15 -7.78 -30.43
CA HIS A 185 31.39 -8.40 -29.89
C HIS A 185 32.00 -7.73 -28.64
N MET A 186 31.23 -7.61 -27.55
CA MET A 186 31.67 -7.07 -26.25
C MET A 186 32.16 -5.61 -26.31
N ASP A 187 31.89 -4.90 -27.41
CA ASP A 187 32.28 -3.52 -27.64
C ASP A 187 31.59 -2.58 -26.62
N PRO A 188 32.33 -1.62 -26.02
CA PRO A 188 31.78 -0.65 -25.06
C PRO A 188 30.88 0.42 -25.69
N ARG A 189 30.68 0.40 -27.01
CA ARG A 189 29.89 1.41 -27.74
C ARG A 189 28.42 1.05 -27.88
N ILE A 190 27.60 2.10 -27.83
CA ILE A 190 26.20 2.09 -28.28
C ILE A 190 26.00 3.06 -29.44
N TYR A 191 24.94 2.84 -30.21
CA TYR A 191 24.48 3.73 -31.27
C TYR A 191 23.03 4.16 -31.02
N VAL A 192 22.79 5.47 -31.12
CA VAL A 192 21.45 6.06 -31.11
C VAL A 192 21.13 6.47 -32.54
N HIS A 193 20.29 5.70 -33.22
CA HIS A 193 19.89 5.98 -34.60
C HIS A 193 18.68 6.91 -34.59
N LEU A 194 18.80 8.06 -35.25
CA LEU A 194 17.73 9.04 -35.41
C LEU A 194 17.12 8.85 -36.80
N ARG A 195 15.95 8.21 -36.84
CA ARG A 195 15.26 7.80 -38.06
C ARG A 195 13.93 8.53 -38.23
N SER A 196 13.42 8.52 -39.46
CA SER A 196 12.07 8.98 -39.79
C SER A 196 11.04 7.88 -39.49
N SER A 197 10.00 8.20 -38.72
CA SER A 197 8.87 7.28 -38.42
C SER A 197 7.97 7.01 -39.64
N ASP A 198 8.11 7.79 -40.71
CA ASP A 198 7.44 7.58 -42.00
C ASP A 198 8.21 6.64 -42.93
N THR A 199 9.54 6.56 -42.82
CA THR A 199 10.40 5.94 -43.87
C THR A 199 11.50 5.01 -43.37
N GLY A 200 11.84 4.99 -42.09
CA GLY A 200 12.99 4.24 -41.53
C GLY A 200 14.38 4.78 -41.92
N LEU A 201 14.43 5.74 -42.85
CA LEU A 201 15.66 6.41 -43.27
C LEU A 201 16.17 7.38 -42.18
N ALA A 202 17.38 7.90 -42.35
CA ALA A 202 17.94 8.97 -41.51
C ALA A 202 16.96 10.14 -41.36
N HIS A 203 16.76 10.63 -40.13
CA HIS A 203 15.84 11.75 -39.88
C HIS A 203 16.37 13.05 -40.53
N PRO A 204 15.59 13.75 -41.36
CA PRO A 204 16.11 14.86 -42.18
C PRO A 204 16.49 16.12 -41.39
N LEU A 205 16.00 16.25 -40.14
CA LEU A 205 16.37 17.35 -39.24
C LEU A 205 17.53 16.96 -38.29
N ALA A 206 17.99 15.71 -38.29
CA ALA A 206 19.11 15.28 -37.46
C ALA A 206 20.43 15.51 -38.22
N SER A 207 21.21 16.52 -37.81
CA SER A 207 22.54 16.80 -38.35
C SER A 207 23.50 15.60 -38.20
N HIS A 208 23.24 14.77 -37.18
CA HIS A 208 23.95 13.52 -36.91
C HIS A 208 22.96 12.34 -36.79
N PRO A 209 22.53 11.70 -37.90
CA PRO A 209 21.52 10.62 -37.88
C PRO A 209 21.90 9.34 -37.09
N ARG A 210 23.14 9.27 -36.58
CA ARG A 210 23.57 8.27 -35.61
C ARG A 210 24.52 8.90 -34.60
N LEU A 211 24.04 9.08 -33.37
CA LEU A 211 24.89 9.45 -32.23
C LEU A 211 25.60 8.19 -31.71
N THR A 212 26.84 8.33 -31.25
CA THR A 212 27.68 7.20 -30.80
C THR A 212 28.31 7.51 -29.45
N ALA A 213 28.14 6.62 -28.48
CA ALA A 213 28.73 6.78 -27.15
C ALA A 213 29.59 5.58 -26.76
N GLU A 214 30.84 5.83 -26.33
CA GLU A 214 31.79 4.83 -25.80
C GLU A 214 31.82 4.91 -24.27
N PHE A 215 31.40 3.85 -23.58
CA PHE A 215 31.35 3.79 -22.12
C PHE A 215 32.65 3.29 -21.47
N ASP A 216 32.88 3.63 -20.20
CA ASP A 216 34.00 3.14 -19.38
C ASP A 216 33.75 1.73 -18.76
N PHE A 217 32.61 1.15 -19.08
CA PHE A 217 32.15 -0.18 -18.66
C PHE A 217 31.47 -0.87 -19.85
N GLU A 218 31.31 -2.18 -19.80
CA GLU A 218 30.65 -2.92 -20.87
C GLU A 218 29.12 -2.69 -20.86
N PRO A 219 28.50 -2.19 -21.94
CA PRO A 219 27.06 -2.16 -22.08
C PRO A 219 26.45 -3.55 -21.94
N PRO A 220 25.25 -3.66 -21.36
CA PRO A 220 24.63 -4.94 -21.09
C PRO A 220 24.18 -5.67 -22.36
N TYR A 221 24.12 -7.00 -22.32
CA TYR A 221 23.64 -7.79 -23.47
C TYR A 221 22.10 -7.79 -23.61
N PHE A 222 21.37 -7.54 -22.52
CA PHE A 222 19.90 -7.62 -22.47
C PHE A 222 19.27 -6.60 -21.48
N TRP A 223 17.95 -6.42 -21.63
CA TRP A 223 17.06 -5.61 -20.80
C TRP A 223 17.14 -6.02 -19.29
N PRO A 224 16.91 -5.13 -18.28
CA PRO A 224 16.51 -3.71 -18.31
C PRO A 224 17.69 -2.74 -18.45
N GLY A 225 18.77 -3.16 -19.13
CA GLY A 225 20.01 -2.43 -19.24
C GLY A 225 20.01 -1.14 -20.08
N TYR A 226 18.90 -0.82 -20.76
CA TYR A 226 18.74 0.27 -21.71
C TYR A 226 17.42 1.00 -21.48
N SER A 227 17.37 2.30 -21.79
CA SER A 227 16.11 3.04 -21.98
C SER A 227 16.36 4.32 -22.81
N ILE A 228 15.33 4.80 -23.52
CA ILE A 228 15.37 6.00 -24.38
C ILE A 228 14.02 6.75 -24.32
N GLU A 229 14.05 8.09 -24.33
CA GLU A 229 12.86 8.95 -24.45
C GLU A 229 13.22 10.18 -25.30
N VAL A 230 12.20 10.77 -25.94
CA VAL A 230 12.30 12.01 -26.72
C VAL A 230 11.33 13.05 -26.21
N MET A 231 11.75 14.32 -26.25
CA MET A 231 10.95 15.48 -25.88
C MET A 231 11.38 16.68 -26.72
N GLY A 232 10.58 17.03 -27.74
CA GLY A 232 10.93 18.10 -28.68
C GLY A 232 12.28 17.80 -29.34
N HIS A 233 13.21 18.75 -29.28
CA HIS A 233 14.58 18.64 -29.81
C HIS A 233 15.52 17.78 -28.95
N ILE A 234 15.09 17.28 -27.78
CA ILE A 234 15.95 16.55 -26.84
C ILE A 234 15.73 15.04 -26.97
N VAL A 235 16.82 14.27 -27.08
CA VAL A 235 16.83 12.81 -26.89
C VAL A 235 17.66 12.46 -25.67
N LEU A 236 17.17 11.51 -24.86
CA LEU A 236 17.88 11.02 -23.69
C LEU A 236 18.03 9.51 -23.78
N VAL A 237 19.25 9.02 -23.55
CA VAL A 237 19.58 7.59 -23.51
C VAL A 237 20.21 7.21 -22.17
N LYS A 238 19.68 6.16 -21.54
CA LYS A 238 20.28 5.46 -20.39
C LYS A 238 20.95 4.17 -20.85
N VAL A 239 22.19 3.96 -20.44
CA VAL A 239 22.89 2.67 -20.48
C VAL A 239 23.33 2.29 -19.07
N MET A 240 23.13 1.03 -18.69
CA MET A 240 23.26 0.59 -17.30
C MET A 240 23.85 -0.82 -17.18
N ASN A 241 25.11 -0.93 -16.76
CA ASN A 241 25.65 -2.23 -16.35
C ASN A 241 25.23 -2.54 -14.91
N ILE A 242 24.27 -3.44 -14.81
CA ILE A 242 23.71 -3.95 -13.55
C ILE A 242 24.73 -4.73 -12.71
N HIS A 243 25.76 -5.33 -13.32
CA HIS A 243 26.78 -6.09 -12.56
C HIS A 243 27.70 -5.19 -11.74
N ASP A 244 28.08 -4.04 -12.28
CA ASP A 244 28.97 -3.06 -11.62
C ASP A 244 28.18 -1.94 -10.91
N TYR A 245 26.85 -1.96 -11.01
CA TYR A 245 25.95 -0.84 -10.74
C TYR A 245 26.52 0.48 -11.30
N ARG A 246 26.77 0.51 -12.61
CA ARG A 246 27.20 1.73 -13.32
C ARG A 246 26.14 2.15 -14.33
N TYR A 247 25.87 3.45 -14.39
CA TYR A 247 25.05 4.02 -15.44
C TYR A 247 25.64 5.30 -16.02
N GLY A 248 25.25 5.59 -17.26
CA GLY A 248 25.26 6.95 -17.80
C GLY A 248 23.94 7.24 -18.50
N LEU A 249 23.36 8.40 -18.20
CA LEU A 249 22.39 9.09 -19.02
C LEU A 249 23.14 10.13 -19.86
N LEU A 250 22.85 10.14 -21.14
CA LEU A 250 23.38 11.10 -22.10
C LEU A 250 22.21 11.87 -22.68
N ILE A 251 22.27 13.21 -22.57
CA ILE A 251 21.22 14.12 -23.03
C ILE A 251 21.76 14.89 -24.23
N TRP A 252 21.22 14.64 -25.42
CA TRP A 252 21.58 15.35 -26.64
C TRP A 252 20.43 16.23 -27.14
N ASP A 253 20.76 17.37 -27.72
CA ASP A 253 19.93 17.92 -28.79
C ASP A 253 20.12 17.02 -30.01
N TRP A 254 19.08 16.29 -30.41
CA TRP A 254 19.17 15.33 -31.50
C TRP A 254 19.26 16.02 -32.88
N SER A 255 18.82 17.28 -32.97
CA SER A 255 18.79 18.03 -34.23
C SER A 255 20.17 18.55 -34.63
N SER A 256 20.96 19.07 -33.68
CA SER A 256 22.38 19.38 -33.90
C SER A 256 23.30 18.17 -33.68
N GLY A 257 22.92 17.23 -32.81
CA GLY A 257 23.78 16.18 -32.27
C GLY A 257 24.70 16.65 -31.14
N ALA A 258 24.53 17.88 -30.63
CA ALA A 258 25.27 18.38 -29.48
C ALA A 258 24.86 17.65 -28.19
N LEU A 259 25.84 17.19 -27.41
CA LEU A 259 25.58 16.69 -26.06
C LEU A 259 25.42 17.89 -25.12
N LEU A 260 24.26 17.97 -24.46
CA LEU A 260 23.92 19.02 -23.51
C LEU A 260 24.48 18.66 -22.12
N ASN A 261 24.06 17.51 -21.58
CA ASN A 261 24.42 17.04 -20.24
C ASN A 261 24.88 15.56 -20.26
N ARG A 262 25.78 15.21 -19.35
CA ARG A 262 26.08 13.82 -18.92
C ARG A 262 25.69 13.69 -17.46
N ILE A 263 24.89 12.68 -17.13
CA ILE A 263 24.63 12.28 -15.74
C ILE A 263 25.09 10.84 -15.60
N SER A 264 26.08 10.56 -14.76
CA SER A 264 26.59 9.19 -14.58
C SER A 264 27.02 8.95 -13.14
N SER A 265 26.81 7.73 -12.66
CA SER A 265 27.18 7.33 -11.31
C SER A 265 27.75 5.91 -11.30
N GLN A 266 28.61 5.63 -10.33
CA GLN A 266 29.20 4.32 -10.06
C GLN A 266 28.74 3.87 -8.68
N GLY A 267 28.35 2.60 -8.54
CA GLY A 267 27.57 2.16 -7.38
C GLY A 267 26.19 2.84 -7.37
N ALA A 268 25.43 2.73 -8.47
CA ALA A 268 24.08 3.25 -8.59
C ALA A 268 23.32 2.60 -9.77
N ILE A 269 21.99 2.63 -9.73
CA ILE A 269 21.14 2.53 -10.94
C ILE A 269 20.06 3.62 -10.93
N CYS A 270 19.36 3.77 -12.05
CA CYS A 270 18.41 4.87 -12.25
C CYS A 270 17.36 4.58 -13.33
N ASP A 271 16.37 5.46 -13.39
CA ASP A 271 15.56 5.75 -14.57
C ASP A 271 15.06 7.20 -14.50
N PHE A 272 14.49 7.71 -15.58
CA PHE A 272 14.34 9.14 -15.80
C PHE A 272 13.01 9.48 -16.48
N ALA A 273 12.51 10.69 -16.26
CA ALA A 273 11.45 11.29 -17.07
C ALA A 273 11.60 12.81 -17.10
N PHE A 274 11.08 13.42 -18.16
CA PHE A 274 11.03 14.88 -18.27
C PHE A 274 9.92 15.47 -17.39
N LEU A 275 10.23 16.55 -16.68
CA LEU A 275 9.25 17.34 -15.91
C LEU A 275 8.68 18.47 -16.73
N ASP A 276 9.53 19.19 -17.47
CA ASP A 276 9.18 20.13 -18.53
C ASP A 276 10.38 20.29 -19.49
N GLU A 277 10.28 21.16 -20.49
CA GLU A 277 11.33 21.39 -21.49
C GLU A 277 12.72 21.73 -20.92
N GLN A 278 12.79 22.18 -19.67
CA GLN A 278 14.01 22.69 -19.03
C GLN A 278 14.51 21.80 -17.89
N HIS A 279 13.74 20.78 -17.48
CA HIS A 279 14.03 20.01 -16.27
C HIS A 279 13.86 18.50 -16.51
N LEU A 280 14.97 17.77 -16.37
CA LEU A 280 14.94 16.32 -16.27
C LEU A 280 14.82 15.91 -14.80
N VAL A 281 13.92 14.95 -14.53
CA VAL A 281 13.86 14.23 -13.25
C VAL A 281 14.55 12.87 -13.45
N VAL A 282 15.57 12.59 -12.65
CA VAL A 282 16.18 11.25 -12.56
C VAL A 282 15.82 10.67 -11.20
N SER A 283 15.11 9.54 -11.20
CA SER A 283 15.06 8.66 -10.05
C SER A 283 16.39 7.94 -9.98
N SER A 284 17.25 8.36 -9.06
CA SER A 284 18.58 7.80 -8.85
C SER A 284 18.60 7.04 -7.54
N GLY A 285 19.00 5.77 -7.59
CA GLY A 285 19.35 4.98 -6.41
C GLY A 285 20.84 4.68 -6.40
N ARG A 286 21.58 5.44 -5.59
CA ARG A 286 23.04 5.41 -5.42
C ARG A 286 23.43 4.63 -4.17
N GLY A 287 24.69 4.20 -4.05
CA GLY A 287 25.26 3.57 -2.86
C GLY A 287 26.41 4.30 -2.21
N SER A 288 26.53 4.11 -0.90
CA SER A 288 27.74 4.34 -0.13
C SER A 288 28.86 3.36 -0.50
N ASN A 289 28.54 2.15 -0.96
CA ASN A 289 29.53 1.19 -1.47
C ASN A 289 29.00 0.28 -2.60
N GLN A 290 29.89 -0.41 -3.31
CA GLN A 290 29.56 -1.09 -4.58
C GLN A 290 28.55 -2.22 -4.48
N ALA A 291 28.44 -2.90 -3.35
CA ALA A 291 27.43 -3.95 -3.18
C ALA A 291 26.05 -3.38 -2.83
N HIS A 292 25.97 -2.06 -2.57
CA HIS A 292 25.11 -1.49 -1.53
C HIS A 292 24.66 -0.05 -1.85
N LEU A 293 23.48 0.05 -2.45
CA LEU A 293 22.77 1.19 -2.97
C LEU A 293 21.70 1.79 -2.01
N ASP A 294 22.16 2.66 -1.12
CA ASP A 294 21.45 3.28 0.01
C ASP A 294 21.13 4.78 -0.18
N THR A 295 20.94 5.29 -1.41
CA THR A 295 20.62 6.71 -1.69
C THR A 295 19.60 6.99 -2.80
N LEU A 296 18.30 7.22 -2.49
CA LEU A 296 17.22 7.62 -3.40
C LEU A 296 17.09 9.11 -3.32
N GLU A 297 17.23 9.72 -4.47
CA GLU A 297 16.90 11.11 -4.65
C GLU A 297 16.16 11.21 -5.97
N LEU A 298 15.10 12.03 -6.02
CA LEU A 298 14.74 12.63 -7.29
C LEU A 298 15.75 13.75 -7.53
N LEU A 299 16.70 13.46 -8.42
CA LEU A 299 17.70 14.40 -8.89
C LEU A 299 17.08 15.19 -10.04
N ILE A 300 16.73 16.46 -9.82
CA ILE A 300 16.30 17.34 -10.91
C ILE A 300 17.51 18.07 -11.46
N PHE A 301 17.77 17.87 -12.75
CA PHE A 301 18.81 18.55 -13.49
C PHE A 301 18.19 19.62 -14.38
N ALA A 302 18.74 20.83 -14.32
CA ALA A 302 18.46 21.85 -15.33
C ALA A 302 19.13 21.42 -16.65
N LEU A 303 18.35 21.48 -17.72
CA LEU A 303 18.80 21.24 -19.09
C LEU A 303 19.27 22.59 -19.64
N SER A 304 20.52 22.96 -19.34
CA SER A 304 21.04 24.24 -19.81
C SER A 304 21.18 24.24 -21.33
N LYS A 305 20.91 25.40 -21.92
CA LYS A 305 21.19 25.72 -23.33
C LYS A 305 22.41 26.63 -23.46
N ASP A 306 23.31 26.62 -22.49
CA ASP A 306 24.58 27.32 -22.59
C ASP A 306 25.43 26.74 -23.73
N ASP A 307 25.52 27.46 -24.85
CA ASP A 307 26.34 27.16 -26.05
C ASP A 307 27.86 27.05 -25.78
N SER A 308 28.28 26.99 -24.51
CA SER A 308 29.67 26.92 -24.05
C SER A 308 30.22 25.49 -23.96
N ALA A 309 29.37 24.47 -24.02
CA ALA A 309 29.81 23.07 -24.11
C ALA A 309 30.58 22.83 -25.42
N PRO A 310 31.79 22.24 -25.41
CA PRO A 310 32.59 22.06 -26.61
C PRO A 310 31.91 21.10 -27.59
N THR A 311 31.47 21.62 -28.73
CA THR A 311 30.75 20.88 -29.77
C THR A 311 31.65 19.85 -30.47
N ASN A 312 31.65 18.61 -29.97
CA ASN A 312 32.28 17.47 -30.63
C ASN A 312 31.56 17.20 -31.97
N SER A 313 32.14 17.71 -33.06
CA SER A 313 31.49 17.97 -34.36
C SER A 313 31.03 16.75 -35.17
N ASN A 314 31.08 15.54 -34.60
CA ASN A 314 30.96 14.28 -35.33
C ASN A 314 29.89 13.33 -34.73
N GLY A 315 29.13 13.76 -33.72
CA GLY A 315 28.15 12.92 -33.02
C GLY A 315 28.76 11.74 -32.23
N TYR A 316 30.08 11.67 -32.12
CA TYR A 316 30.82 10.70 -31.31
C TYR A 316 31.19 11.32 -29.97
N VAL A 317 30.93 10.60 -28.88
CA VAL A 317 31.34 11.04 -27.54
C VAL A 317 31.90 9.87 -26.73
N ARG A 318 33.06 10.08 -26.12
CA ARG A 318 33.66 9.14 -25.18
C ARG A 318 33.22 9.53 -23.78
N VAL A 319 32.37 8.70 -23.15
CA VAL A 319 31.61 9.08 -21.96
C VAL A 319 32.53 9.46 -20.81
N ALA A 320 33.64 8.75 -20.65
CA ALA A 320 34.64 9.00 -19.61
C ALA A 320 35.20 10.44 -19.61
N ASP A 321 35.37 11.04 -20.79
CA ASP A 321 36.13 12.28 -20.99
C ASP A 321 35.30 13.56 -20.74
N LEU A 322 34.01 13.40 -20.42
CA LEU A 322 33.04 14.48 -20.19
C LEU A 322 32.94 14.89 -18.71
N PRO A 323 32.60 16.17 -18.39
CA PRO A 323 32.13 16.51 -17.06
C PRO A 323 30.82 15.79 -16.72
N VAL A 324 30.56 15.56 -15.43
CA VAL A 324 29.26 15.07 -14.94
C VAL A 324 28.47 16.28 -14.43
N SER A 325 27.22 16.40 -14.87
CA SER A 325 26.28 17.43 -14.41
C SER A 325 25.86 17.17 -12.95
N GLU A 326 25.80 18.22 -12.14
CA GLU A 326 25.16 18.19 -10.80
C GLU A 326 23.69 18.63 -10.90
N PRO A 327 22.80 18.15 -10.03
CA PRO A 327 21.39 18.53 -10.01
C PRO A 327 21.19 19.91 -9.35
N VAL A 328 20.20 20.66 -9.83
CA VAL A 328 19.83 21.98 -9.25
C VAL A 328 18.93 21.83 -8.03
N LEU A 329 18.09 20.78 -8.03
CA LEU A 329 17.24 20.41 -6.91
C LEU A 329 17.41 18.92 -6.67
N ARG A 330 17.94 18.57 -5.51
CA ARG A 330 17.74 17.23 -4.95
C ARG A 330 16.43 17.30 -4.20
N LEU A 331 15.39 16.77 -4.82
CA LEU A 331 14.23 16.35 -4.06
C LEU A 331 14.69 15.19 -3.21
N GLY A 332 15.06 15.58 -2.00
CA GLY A 332 15.26 14.73 -0.88
C GLY A 332 13.92 14.08 -0.52
N PHE A 333 13.50 13.12 -1.33
CA PHE A 333 13.48 11.79 -0.77
C PHE A 333 14.72 11.68 0.16
N PRO A 334 14.66 11.42 1.48
CA PRO A 334 15.87 11.02 2.22
C PRO A 334 16.50 9.82 1.47
N PRO A 335 17.70 9.29 1.75
CA PRO A 335 18.31 8.45 0.70
C PRO A 335 17.72 6.99 0.45
N ILE A 336 18.38 5.81 0.55
CA ILE A 336 17.67 4.48 0.58
C ILE A 336 18.30 3.50 1.55
N LYS A 337 17.57 2.45 1.87
CA LYS A 337 17.72 1.81 3.15
C LYS A 337 19.11 1.24 3.36
N ASP A 338 19.46 1.30 4.63
CA ASP A 338 20.51 0.47 5.14
C ASP A 338 20.14 -1.02 4.90
N SER A 339 18.85 -1.42 5.02
CA SER A 339 18.30 -2.75 4.64
C SER A 339 17.63 -2.91 3.20
N SER A 340 17.13 -4.08 2.74
CA SER A 340 16.43 -4.49 1.44
C SER A 340 16.86 -3.88 0.02
N LYS A 341 17.04 -4.55 -1.19
CA LYS A 341 17.86 -4.13 -2.44
C LYS A 341 17.37 -3.60 -3.78
N LEU A 342 18.10 -2.56 -4.29
CA LEU A 342 18.11 -1.98 -5.65
C LEU A 342 18.11 -3.04 -6.72
N SER A 343 16.88 -3.45 -7.01
CA SER A 343 16.62 -4.19 -8.20
C SER A 343 16.60 -3.24 -9.35
N HIS A 344 17.27 -3.75 -10.34
CA HIS A 344 17.22 -3.36 -11.72
C HIS A 344 15.92 -3.82 -12.39
N SER A 345 15.30 -4.93 -11.93
CA SER A 345 13.91 -5.19 -12.29
C SER A 345 13.02 -4.12 -11.67
N GLY A 346 11.90 -3.80 -12.31
CA GLY A 346 10.98 -2.76 -11.84
C GLY A 346 11.50 -1.32 -11.89
N PHE A 347 12.77 -1.02 -12.19
CA PHE A 347 13.31 0.35 -12.13
C PHE A 347 12.92 1.21 -13.34
N PHE A 348 11.81 1.93 -13.21
CA PHE A 348 11.18 2.77 -14.24
C PHE A 348 10.78 4.14 -13.69
N LEU A 349 10.88 5.21 -14.46
CA LEU A 349 10.24 6.48 -14.17
C LEU A 349 9.53 6.94 -15.44
N ARG A 350 8.28 7.38 -15.31
CA ARG A 350 7.36 7.63 -16.42
C ARG A 350 6.63 8.94 -16.21
N ALA A 351 6.83 9.88 -17.13
CA ALA A 351 5.91 10.99 -17.37
C ALA A 351 5.23 10.70 -18.71
N GLN A 352 4.03 10.13 -18.70
CA GLN A 352 3.32 9.73 -19.92
C GLN A 352 1.96 10.46 -20.00
N PRO A 353 1.67 11.17 -21.11
CA PRO A 353 2.60 11.47 -22.19
C PRO A 353 3.72 12.41 -21.69
N THR A 354 4.87 12.33 -22.35
CA THR A 354 6.03 13.20 -22.09
C THR A 354 5.63 14.67 -22.30
N PRO A 355 6.12 15.63 -21.49
CA PRO A 355 5.82 17.05 -21.68
C PRO A 355 6.07 17.53 -23.12
N GLY A 356 5.28 18.48 -23.59
CA GLY A 356 5.31 19.00 -24.96
C GLY A 356 4.64 18.11 -26.01
N ARG A 357 4.46 16.80 -25.78
CA ARG A 357 3.73 15.91 -26.72
C ARG A 357 2.26 16.30 -26.86
N ALA A 358 1.73 16.08 -28.06
CA ALA A 358 0.36 16.38 -28.43
C ALA A 358 -0.69 15.44 -27.84
N MET A 359 -1.84 16.02 -27.54
CA MET A 359 -3.13 15.36 -27.45
C MET A 359 -4.09 16.09 -28.41
N HIS A 360 -4.43 15.45 -29.52
CA HIS A 360 -5.36 16.02 -30.50
C HIS A 360 -6.80 15.88 -30.01
N THR A 361 -7.54 16.99 -30.03
CA THR A 361 -9.00 17.00 -29.90
C THR A 361 -9.62 17.42 -31.23
N SER A 362 -10.91 17.21 -31.43
CA SER A 362 -11.66 17.56 -32.65
C SER A 362 -11.83 19.07 -32.93
N SER A 363 -10.95 19.91 -32.36
CA SER A 363 -10.91 21.36 -32.61
C SER A 363 -9.58 22.04 -32.26
N ALA A 364 -8.72 21.44 -31.43
CA ALA A 364 -7.37 21.93 -31.18
C ALA A 364 -6.41 20.81 -30.72
N THR A 365 -5.10 20.95 -31.01
CA THR A 365 -4.07 20.18 -30.31
C THR A 365 -3.77 20.82 -28.96
N LEU A 366 -3.96 20.05 -27.89
CA LEU A 366 -3.59 20.39 -26.53
C LEU A 366 -2.25 19.73 -26.20
N VAL A 367 -1.46 20.34 -25.31
CA VAL A 367 -0.17 19.78 -24.84
C VAL A 367 -0.08 19.88 -23.34
N TYR A 368 0.63 18.94 -22.71
CA TYR A 368 1.04 19.07 -21.32
C TYR A 368 2.34 19.88 -21.29
N SER A 369 2.32 21.14 -20.85
CA SER A 369 3.53 21.98 -20.73
C SER A 369 4.51 21.50 -19.65
N HIS A 370 4.07 20.56 -18.84
CA HIS A 370 4.82 19.86 -17.82
C HIS A 370 4.13 18.55 -17.46
N ALA A 371 4.86 17.64 -16.82
CA ALA A 371 4.28 16.45 -16.23
C ALA A 371 3.31 16.88 -15.11
N THR A 372 2.02 16.62 -15.32
CA THR A 372 0.99 16.86 -14.29
C THR A 372 1.11 15.84 -13.16
N THR A 373 1.48 14.61 -13.51
CA THR A 373 1.84 13.57 -12.55
C THR A 373 3.00 12.74 -13.10
N LEU A 374 4.02 12.47 -12.28
CA LEU A 374 5.06 11.48 -12.57
C LEU A 374 4.63 10.14 -11.96
N SER A 375 4.69 9.05 -12.72
CA SER A 375 4.55 7.66 -12.24
C SER A 375 5.93 7.02 -12.10
N MET A 376 6.27 6.51 -10.93
CA MET A 376 7.68 6.24 -10.59
C MET A 376 7.87 4.87 -9.91
N THR A 377 8.72 3.99 -10.42
CA THR A 377 8.86 2.57 -10.03
C THR A 377 10.35 2.24 -9.81
N PHE A 378 10.71 1.53 -8.74
CA PHE A 378 11.88 0.64 -8.75
C PHE A 378 11.75 -0.60 -7.89
N CYS A 379 11.72 -1.80 -8.47
CA CYS A 379 11.62 -2.96 -7.60
C CYS A 379 12.86 -3.15 -6.75
N PHE A 380 12.64 -3.77 -5.61
CA PHE A 380 13.72 -4.38 -4.91
C PHE A 380 13.67 -5.93 -5.16
N ARG A 381 14.29 -6.80 -4.35
CA ARG A 381 14.45 -8.28 -4.55
C ARG A 381 14.11 -9.47 -3.54
N GLU A 382 13.41 -9.53 -2.35
CA GLU A 382 13.57 -10.15 -0.89
C GLU A 382 14.38 -11.33 -0.25
N ALA A 383 15.27 -11.02 0.71
CA ALA A 383 16.47 -11.77 1.11
C ALA A 383 16.37 -12.92 2.13
N VAL A 384 15.18 -13.50 2.32
CA VAL A 384 15.10 -14.87 2.84
C VAL A 384 14.28 -15.76 1.93
N SER A 385 14.63 -17.04 1.96
CA SER A 385 14.54 -17.96 0.84
C SER A 385 13.15 -18.47 0.45
N ASP A 386 12.03 -17.89 0.92
CA ASP A 386 10.69 -18.42 0.62
C ASP A 386 10.15 -17.84 -0.68
N PHE A 387 10.89 -18.30 -1.70
CA PHE A 387 10.57 -18.43 -3.10
C PHE A 387 10.41 -17.13 -3.89
N GLN A 388 9.79 -16.08 -3.36
CA GLN A 388 8.84 -15.21 -4.07
C GLN A 388 9.36 -14.27 -5.18
N GLY A 389 8.48 -13.46 -5.79
CA GLY A 389 8.82 -12.27 -6.59
C GLY A 389 8.86 -11.02 -5.70
N PRO A 390 9.53 -9.93 -6.09
CA PRO A 390 9.41 -8.68 -5.36
C PRO A 390 8.10 -8.02 -5.80
N PRO A 391 7.66 -6.93 -5.17
CA PRO A 391 6.39 -6.34 -5.58
C PRO A 391 6.62 -4.89 -6.03
N TYR A 392 5.69 -4.32 -6.80
CA TYR A 392 6.01 -3.31 -7.82
C TYR A 392 5.26 -1.97 -7.73
N TYR A 393 5.52 -1.31 -6.62
CA TYR A 393 5.42 0.10 -6.30
C TYR A 393 5.52 1.05 -7.63
N ARG A 394 4.67 2.07 -7.91
CA ARG A 394 4.64 3.17 -8.95
C ARG A 394 4.24 4.63 -8.47
N VAL A 395 5.07 5.46 -7.80
CA VAL A 395 4.67 6.71 -7.06
C VAL A 395 3.98 7.63 -8.01
N PHE A 396 2.95 8.33 -7.55
CA PHE A 396 2.36 9.46 -8.26
C PHE A 396 2.83 10.77 -7.63
N ILE A 397 3.52 11.61 -8.40
CA ILE A 397 4.13 12.84 -7.89
C ILE A 397 3.58 14.03 -8.66
N ASP A 398 3.04 15.01 -7.93
CA ASP A 398 2.57 16.30 -8.43
C ASP A 398 3.75 17.08 -9.02
N GLY A 399 3.88 17.03 -10.35
CA GLY A 399 4.92 17.76 -11.05
C GLY A 399 4.74 19.28 -10.98
N LYS A 400 3.51 19.79 -10.77
CA LYS A 400 3.29 21.22 -10.51
C LYS A 400 3.95 21.63 -9.20
N PHE A 401 3.84 20.82 -8.15
CA PHE A 401 4.58 21.07 -6.91
C PHE A 401 6.09 21.15 -7.14
N ILE A 402 6.68 20.21 -7.92
CA ILE A 402 8.14 20.24 -8.18
C ILE A 402 8.53 21.54 -8.88
N ARG A 403 7.76 21.98 -9.88
CA ARG A 403 7.99 23.26 -10.58
C ARG A 403 7.83 24.47 -9.66
N ASP A 404 6.87 24.44 -8.74
CA ASP A 404 6.72 25.50 -7.74
C ASP A 404 7.89 25.51 -6.74
N GLN A 405 8.56 24.38 -6.47
CA GLN A 405 9.83 24.39 -5.72
C GLN A 405 11.00 24.90 -6.55
N LEU A 406 11.13 24.53 -7.82
CA LEU A 406 12.17 25.01 -8.74
C LEU A 406 12.12 26.55 -8.87
N ARG A 407 10.92 27.14 -8.91
CA ARG A 407 10.67 28.59 -8.89
C ARG A 407 11.15 29.31 -7.62
N THR A 408 11.48 28.59 -6.54
CA THR A 408 11.98 29.16 -5.27
C THR A 408 13.49 28.97 -5.05
N ILE A 409 14.21 28.46 -6.04
CA ILE A 409 15.66 28.24 -5.94
C ILE A 409 16.38 29.52 -6.38
N PRO A 410 17.33 30.07 -5.58
CA PRO A 410 18.21 31.14 -6.04
C PRO A 410 19.02 30.71 -7.27
N GLN A 411 19.33 31.64 -8.17
CA GLN A 411 20.21 31.37 -9.32
C GLN A 411 21.69 31.15 -8.93
N GLU A 412 22.03 31.34 -7.65
CA GLU A 412 23.32 30.98 -7.09
C GLU A 412 23.44 29.45 -7.06
N GLY A 413 24.23 28.88 -7.98
CA GLY A 413 24.29 27.46 -8.39
C GLY A 413 24.74 26.45 -7.33
N THR A 414 24.11 26.48 -6.17
CA THR A 414 24.17 25.49 -5.11
C THR A 414 22.94 24.58 -5.23
N THR A 415 23.14 23.28 -5.14
CA THR A 415 22.04 22.32 -5.18
C THR A 415 21.11 22.54 -3.97
N LYS A 416 19.86 22.93 -4.20
CA LYS A 416 18.85 22.93 -3.13
C LYS A 416 18.55 21.49 -2.75
N VAL A 417 18.75 21.12 -1.50
CA VAL A 417 18.29 19.84 -0.95
C VAL A 417 16.97 20.09 -0.21
N LEU A 418 15.88 19.50 -0.67
CA LEU A 418 14.60 19.52 0.03
C LEU A 418 14.37 18.17 0.73
N PRO A 419 14.58 18.05 2.06
CA PRO A 419 14.19 16.85 2.80
C PRO A 419 12.67 16.67 2.81
N TRP A 420 12.25 15.40 2.91
CA TRP A 420 10.87 14.90 2.79
C TRP A 420 9.79 15.81 3.40
N SER A 421 10.01 16.17 4.65
CA SER A 421 9.07 16.88 5.53
C SER A 421 8.64 18.24 4.98
N LEU A 422 9.41 18.83 4.07
CA LEU A 422 9.11 20.10 3.41
C LEU A 422 8.31 19.94 2.11
N TRP A 423 8.26 18.75 1.50
CA TRP A 423 7.78 18.59 0.13
C TRP A 423 6.87 17.37 -0.07
N GLY A 424 7.38 16.17 0.23
CA GLY A 424 6.78 14.91 -0.19
C GLY A 424 5.35 14.71 0.31
N ARG A 425 5.09 15.18 1.54
CA ARG A 425 3.79 14.99 2.19
C ARG A 425 2.59 15.48 1.39
N LYS A 426 2.75 16.58 0.66
CA LYS A 426 1.68 17.17 -0.16
C LYS A 426 1.86 16.90 -1.65
N ALA A 427 3.11 16.76 -2.08
CA ALA A 427 3.50 16.61 -3.48
C ALA A 427 3.31 15.20 -4.04
N THR A 428 2.90 14.22 -3.25
CA THR A 428 2.87 12.83 -3.68
C THR A 428 1.59 12.11 -3.28
N ARG A 429 1.20 11.11 -4.09
CA ARG A 429 0.26 10.05 -3.79
C ARG A 429 1.01 8.75 -4.00
N TRP A 430 0.93 7.92 -3.00
CA TRP A 430 1.43 6.58 -3.05
C TRP A 430 0.26 5.64 -2.70
N SER A 431 0.33 4.36 -3.01
CA SER A 431 -0.81 3.45 -3.22
C SER A 431 -0.27 2.22 -3.96
N ILE A 432 -0.56 0.93 -3.64
CA ILE A 432 0.26 -0.26 -4.00
C ILE A 432 -0.32 -1.47 -4.88
N THR A 433 0.44 -2.36 -5.57
CA THR A 433 -0.06 -3.75 -5.98
C THR A 433 0.92 -4.93 -6.22
N LEU A 434 0.51 -6.19 -5.95
CA LEU A 434 1.34 -7.43 -6.05
C LEU A 434 1.80 -7.92 -7.42
N ASN A 435 1.54 -7.26 -8.55
CA ASN A 435 1.94 -7.78 -9.87
C ASN A 435 3.17 -7.05 -10.42
N GLU A 436 4.09 -7.74 -11.11
CA GLU A 436 5.12 -7.03 -11.90
C GLU A 436 4.42 -6.31 -13.06
N PRO A 437 4.54 -4.98 -13.16
CA PRO A 437 3.86 -4.24 -14.19
C PRO A 437 4.71 -4.37 -15.45
N ASP A 438 4.17 -5.08 -16.45
CA ASP A 438 4.76 -5.25 -17.78
C ASP A 438 5.29 -3.93 -18.33
N HIS A 439 6.59 -3.75 -18.26
CA HIS A 439 7.33 -2.49 -18.35
C HIS A 439 7.20 -1.72 -19.69
N TRP A 440 6.64 -2.41 -20.69
CA TRP A 440 6.26 -1.93 -22.03
C TRP A 440 4.84 -1.32 -22.10
N ILE A 441 4.01 -1.50 -21.06
CA ILE A 441 2.60 -1.15 -21.09
C ILE A 441 2.40 0.29 -20.64
N CYS A 442 1.85 1.11 -21.53
CA CYS A 442 1.58 2.52 -21.26
C CYS A 442 0.34 2.66 -20.36
N TRP A 443 0.56 2.66 -19.05
CA TRP A 443 -0.52 2.81 -18.07
C TRP A 443 -0.90 4.25 -17.72
N MET A 444 -0.21 5.27 -18.26
CA MET A 444 -0.41 6.66 -17.85
C MET A 444 -0.73 7.61 -19.00
N SER A 445 -1.64 8.55 -18.73
CA SER A 445 -1.94 9.68 -19.60
C SER A 445 -2.23 10.96 -18.80
N GLY A 446 -1.18 11.72 -18.49
CA GLY A 446 -1.23 12.98 -17.76
C GLY A 446 -1.38 12.73 -16.27
N SER A 447 -2.46 13.26 -15.68
CA SER A 447 -2.85 12.91 -14.31
C SER A 447 -3.57 11.57 -14.23
N ARG A 448 -3.72 10.81 -15.33
CA ARG A 448 -4.48 9.55 -15.34
C ARG A 448 -3.62 8.32 -15.36
N TYR A 449 -4.06 7.29 -14.64
CA TYR A 449 -3.45 5.96 -14.59
C TYR A 449 -4.53 4.89 -14.79
N ILE A 450 -4.23 3.82 -15.52
CA ILE A 450 -5.11 2.66 -15.68
C ILE A 450 -4.49 1.40 -15.07
N ALA A 451 -5.30 0.63 -14.34
CA ALA A 451 -4.92 -0.67 -13.83
C ALA A 451 -5.98 -1.73 -14.15
N PRO A 452 -5.61 -3.01 -14.32
CA PRO A 452 -6.55 -4.09 -14.05
C PRO A 452 -7.04 -3.95 -12.60
N LEU A 453 -8.31 -4.25 -12.37
CA LEU A 453 -8.83 -4.35 -11.01
C LEU A 453 -8.70 -5.80 -10.52
N PRO A 454 -8.66 -6.04 -9.20
CA PRO A 454 -8.24 -7.31 -8.64
C PRO A 454 -9.26 -8.43 -8.90
N THR A 455 -10.52 -8.09 -9.15
CA THR A 455 -11.52 -8.97 -9.77
C THR A 455 -11.58 -8.78 -11.29
N PRO A 456 -11.11 -9.76 -12.09
CA PRO A 456 -11.36 -9.78 -13.53
C PRO A 456 -12.85 -9.87 -13.84
N PRO A 457 -13.36 -9.25 -14.93
CA PRO A 457 -12.64 -8.59 -16.01
C PRO A 457 -12.62 -7.05 -15.85
N TYR A 458 -12.66 -6.54 -14.62
CA TYR A 458 -12.77 -5.09 -14.39
C TYR A 458 -11.41 -4.38 -14.51
N TYR A 459 -11.45 -3.11 -14.90
CA TYR A 459 -10.29 -2.22 -14.94
C TYR A 459 -10.69 -0.82 -14.43
N GLY A 460 -9.75 -0.12 -13.81
CA GLY A 460 -9.97 1.11 -13.08
C GLY A 460 -9.11 2.24 -13.63
N VAL A 461 -9.69 3.42 -13.77
CA VAL A 461 -9.01 4.64 -14.19
C VAL A 461 -8.93 5.59 -13.01
N PHE A 462 -7.71 5.92 -12.63
CA PHE A 462 -7.34 6.86 -11.58
C PHE A 462 -7.02 8.22 -12.20
N ASP A 463 -7.39 9.32 -11.56
CA ASP A 463 -7.06 10.69 -11.97
C ASP A 463 -6.60 11.50 -10.74
N PHE A 464 -5.30 11.83 -10.69
CA PHE A 464 -4.63 12.54 -9.60
C PHE A 464 -4.77 14.07 -9.66
N SER A 465 -5.50 14.64 -10.63
CA SER A 465 -5.63 16.11 -10.70
C SER A 465 -6.44 16.63 -9.51
N PRO A 466 -5.86 17.44 -8.59
CA PRO A 466 -6.58 17.95 -7.43
C PRO A 466 -7.82 18.78 -7.81
N GLN A 467 -7.77 19.43 -8.98
CA GLN A 467 -8.87 20.23 -9.49
C GLN A 467 -10.01 19.33 -10.02
N VAL A 468 -9.70 18.19 -10.65
CA VAL A 468 -10.71 17.20 -11.08
C VAL A 468 -11.38 16.55 -9.87
N VAL A 469 -10.60 16.17 -8.84
CA VAL A 469 -11.11 15.53 -7.63
C VAL A 469 -12.07 16.45 -6.86
N ARG A 470 -11.68 17.72 -6.65
CA ARG A 470 -12.52 18.73 -6.00
C ARG A 470 -13.82 18.96 -6.79
N ARG A 471 -13.73 19.18 -8.11
CA ARG A 471 -14.90 19.40 -8.98
C ARG A 471 -15.87 18.22 -9.01
N PHE A 472 -15.36 16.98 -8.98
CA PHE A 472 -16.23 15.81 -8.90
C PHE A 472 -16.94 15.74 -7.54
N ARG A 473 -16.23 15.96 -6.43
CA ARG A 473 -16.81 16.02 -5.07
C ARG A 473 -17.97 17.02 -5.01
N ASP A 474 -17.79 18.21 -5.57
CA ASP A 474 -18.83 19.26 -5.63
C ASP A 474 -20.04 18.86 -6.50
N ARG A 475 -19.80 18.36 -7.73
CA ARG A 475 -20.87 17.95 -8.67
C ARG A 475 -21.66 16.75 -8.16
N PHE A 476 -20.99 15.79 -7.52
CA PHE A 476 -21.63 14.58 -6.99
C PHE A 476 -22.52 14.92 -5.78
N SER A 477 -22.02 15.76 -4.87
CA SER A 477 -22.78 16.23 -3.69
C SER A 477 -24.05 17.01 -4.05
N GLN A 478 -24.05 17.75 -5.17
CA GLN A 478 -25.23 18.47 -5.65
C GLN A 478 -26.27 17.59 -6.37
N SER A 479 -25.86 16.46 -6.94
CA SER A 479 -26.70 15.67 -7.86
C SER A 479 -27.34 14.43 -7.23
N ASN A 480 -26.70 13.81 -6.23
CA ASN A 480 -27.26 12.66 -5.51
C ASN A 480 -27.02 12.76 -3.98
N PRO A 481 -27.58 13.77 -3.29
CA PRO A 481 -27.35 13.96 -1.85
C PRO A 481 -27.71 12.71 -1.02
N SER A 482 -28.79 12.00 -1.35
CA SER A 482 -29.19 10.77 -0.63
C SER A 482 -28.42 9.51 -1.02
N VAL A 483 -27.48 9.57 -1.98
CA VAL A 483 -26.53 8.49 -2.28
C VAL A 483 -25.15 8.83 -1.71
N LEU A 484 -24.85 10.12 -1.55
CA LEU A 484 -23.67 10.61 -0.84
C LEU A 484 -23.60 10.02 0.57
N ASP A 485 -24.72 10.00 1.30
CA ASP A 485 -24.85 9.42 2.65
C ASP A 485 -24.51 7.91 2.71
N HIS A 486 -24.53 7.19 1.58
CA HIS A 486 -24.10 5.78 1.48
C HIS A 486 -22.71 5.59 0.84
N MET A 487 -22.18 6.61 0.15
CA MET A 487 -20.83 6.57 -0.45
C MET A 487 -19.75 7.26 0.40
N VAL A 488 -20.14 8.05 1.40
CA VAL A 488 -19.20 8.62 2.36
C VAL A 488 -18.64 7.53 3.27
N ASP A 489 -19.45 6.65 3.86
CA ASP A 489 -19.05 5.60 4.85
C ASP A 489 -18.27 4.37 4.28
N LEU A 490 -17.13 4.67 3.66
CA LEU A 490 -15.86 3.96 3.98
C LEU A 490 -14.99 4.83 4.93
N ASN A 491 -15.50 6.01 5.24
CA ASN A 491 -15.39 6.61 6.55
C ASN A 491 -15.88 5.52 7.54
N ASP A 492 -15.00 4.70 8.14
CA ASP A 492 -15.44 3.68 9.11
C ASP A 492 -14.51 3.34 10.32
N ARG A 493 -14.84 3.87 11.52
CA ARG A 493 -14.07 4.39 12.68
C ARG A 493 -13.30 3.36 13.50
N ARG A 494 -13.01 2.23 12.90
CA ARG A 494 -12.27 1.13 13.51
C ARG A 494 -11.28 0.52 12.52
N THR A 495 -11.58 0.60 11.22
CA THR A 495 -10.53 0.61 10.19
C THR A 495 -10.04 2.06 10.13
N THR A 496 -8.79 2.44 10.45
CA THR A 496 -8.42 3.87 10.50
C THR A 496 -7.30 4.55 9.69
N ALA A 497 -6.08 4.04 9.52
CA ALA A 497 -4.94 4.68 8.83
C ALA A 497 -5.16 5.08 7.33
N GLY A 498 -4.10 5.12 6.52
CA GLY A 498 -4.11 5.64 5.15
C GLY A 498 -5.14 5.02 4.20
N PHE A 499 -5.44 5.69 3.08
CA PHE A 499 -6.12 5.05 1.94
C PHE A 499 -5.07 4.40 1.02
N HIS A 500 -5.23 3.14 0.67
CA HIS A 500 -4.16 2.17 0.92
C HIS A 500 -3.75 1.24 -0.30
N ASP A 501 -4.20 -0.03 -0.53
CA ASP A 501 -4.31 -0.75 -1.87
C ASP A 501 -5.71 -1.18 -2.52
N ILE A 502 -5.86 -1.12 -3.86
CA ILE A 502 -7.13 -1.37 -4.58
C ILE A 502 -7.52 -2.86 -4.60
N ASP A 503 -6.76 -3.79 -4.04
CA ASP A 503 -7.31 -5.07 -3.56
C ASP A 503 -8.46 -4.81 -2.56
N HIS A 504 -8.36 -3.81 -1.67
CA HIS A 504 -9.52 -3.31 -0.94
C HIS A 504 -10.56 -2.62 -1.84
N LEU A 505 -10.18 -1.92 -2.90
CA LEU A 505 -11.17 -1.38 -3.84
C LEU A 505 -11.83 -2.48 -4.67
N SER A 506 -11.29 -3.70 -4.76
CA SER A 506 -12.05 -4.92 -5.08
C SER A 506 -13.12 -5.16 -4.02
N SER A 507 -12.75 -5.17 -2.74
CA SER A 507 -13.74 -5.26 -1.65
C SER A 507 -14.80 -4.15 -1.68
N ILE A 508 -14.61 -3.06 -2.45
CA ILE A 508 -15.60 -2.00 -2.76
C ILE A 508 -16.36 -2.27 -4.07
N LEU A 509 -15.68 -2.64 -5.17
CA LEU A 509 -16.23 -3.11 -6.45
C LEU A 509 -17.26 -4.21 -6.24
N ASP A 510 -16.87 -5.20 -5.45
CA ASP A 510 -17.63 -6.41 -5.17
C ASP A 510 -18.83 -6.10 -4.25
N ARG A 511 -18.88 -4.89 -3.63
CA ARG A 511 -20.11 -4.32 -3.02
C ARG A 511 -21.06 -3.78 -4.07
N PHE A 512 -20.54 -2.96 -4.99
CA PHE A 512 -21.34 -2.33 -6.04
C PHE A 512 -21.91 -3.37 -7.02
N SER A 513 -21.17 -4.42 -7.34
CA SER A 513 -21.65 -5.54 -8.17
C SER A 513 -22.89 -6.22 -7.55
N ALA A 514 -22.87 -6.47 -6.23
CA ALA A 514 -23.95 -7.16 -5.52
C ALA A 514 -25.16 -6.27 -5.17
N GLN A 515 -25.00 -4.95 -5.05
CA GLN A 515 -26.08 -4.02 -4.68
C GLN A 515 -26.66 -3.19 -5.83
N SER A 516 -25.97 -3.09 -6.97
CA SER A 516 -26.41 -2.18 -8.04
C SER A 516 -27.68 -2.67 -8.74
N PRO A 517 -28.69 -1.81 -8.96
CA PRO A 517 -29.71 -2.06 -9.97
C PRO A 517 -29.07 -2.35 -11.33
N LEU A 518 -29.66 -3.28 -12.09
CA LEU A 518 -29.22 -3.75 -13.42
C LEU A 518 -29.07 -2.67 -14.50
N GLU A 519 -29.41 -1.41 -14.19
CA GLU A 519 -29.38 -0.27 -15.12
C GLU A 519 -28.11 0.59 -15.00
N ARG A 520 -27.35 0.53 -13.89
CA ARG A 520 -26.09 1.30 -13.72
C ARG A 520 -24.88 0.52 -14.27
N ARG A 521 -24.09 1.17 -15.12
CA ARG A 521 -22.96 0.55 -15.87
C ARG A 521 -21.57 0.99 -15.43
N PHE A 522 -21.47 2.04 -14.60
CA PHE A 522 -20.22 2.59 -14.11
C PHE A 522 -20.35 3.05 -12.66
N CYS A 523 -19.21 3.19 -11.98
CA CYS A 523 -19.12 3.69 -10.62
C CYS A 523 -17.82 4.49 -10.44
N ALA A 524 -17.86 5.51 -9.57
CA ALA A 524 -16.76 6.45 -9.34
C ALA A 524 -16.55 6.71 -7.83
N LEU A 525 -15.30 6.96 -7.43
CA LEU A 525 -14.91 7.29 -6.04
C LEU A 525 -13.88 8.43 -6.04
N THR A 526 -13.85 9.25 -4.99
CA THR A 526 -12.80 10.27 -4.77
C THR A 526 -12.12 10.12 -3.43
N VAL A 527 -10.79 10.27 -3.42
CA VAL A 527 -9.90 10.18 -2.26
C VAL A 527 -9.13 11.50 -2.19
N GLY A 528 -9.41 12.33 -1.18
CA GLY A 528 -8.89 13.71 -1.14
C GLY A 528 -7.53 13.90 -0.47
N GLU A 529 -7.16 15.18 -0.28
CA GLU A 529 -6.08 15.61 0.64
C GLU A 529 -6.45 15.28 2.09
N ASP A 530 -7.75 15.30 2.38
CA ASP A 530 -8.39 14.75 3.57
C ASP A 530 -8.45 13.22 3.56
N ASN A 531 -7.69 12.55 2.70
CA ASN A 531 -7.52 11.10 2.67
C ASN A 531 -6.08 10.80 2.21
N PRO A 532 -5.03 11.15 2.99
CA PRO A 532 -3.68 10.71 2.65
C PRO A 532 -3.72 9.21 2.38
N SER A 533 -3.05 8.81 1.30
CA SER A 533 -2.43 7.52 1.36
C SER A 533 -1.26 7.74 2.25
N VAL A 534 -1.35 7.11 3.39
CA VAL A 534 -0.16 6.97 4.16
C VAL A 534 0.44 5.68 3.64
N ILE A 535 1.70 5.74 3.28
CA ILE A 535 2.53 4.58 3.44
C ILE A 535 3.41 4.90 4.62
N GLU A 536 3.37 3.91 5.43
CA GLU A 536 2.90 4.00 6.78
C GLU A 536 4.02 3.05 7.29
N ASP A 537 4.88 3.60 8.11
CA ASP A 537 6.16 3.09 8.62
C ASP A 537 6.32 1.54 8.92
N GLY A 538 7.49 0.99 9.32
CA GLY A 538 7.71 -0.46 9.63
C GLY A 538 8.15 -1.41 8.48
N GLU A 539 8.70 -2.61 8.80
CA GLU A 539 9.98 -3.24 8.35
C GLU A 539 10.11 -4.20 7.20
N ASP A 540 8.98 -4.64 6.73
CA ASP A 540 8.82 -4.59 5.31
C ASP A 540 8.76 -3.09 4.91
N LEU A 541 8.03 -2.64 3.87
CA LEU A 541 8.13 -1.26 3.34
C LEU A 541 9.52 -0.55 3.48
N GLY A 542 10.66 -1.23 3.35
CA GLY A 542 11.97 -0.81 3.82
C GLY A 542 12.62 0.46 3.24
N PHE A 543 12.20 1.66 3.64
CA PHE A 543 12.61 2.97 3.15
C PHE A 543 13.10 3.96 4.33
N LYS A 544 13.00 5.33 4.30
CA LYS A 544 13.17 6.44 5.38
C LYS A 544 12.28 7.72 5.14
N GLY A 545 11.77 8.44 6.16
CA GLY A 545 10.51 9.23 6.04
C GLY A 545 9.22 8.37 6.17
N ARG A 546 8.26 8.57 7.08
CA ARG A 546 6.90 7.99 6.91
C ARG A 546 6.30 8.66 5.69
N ILE A 547 5.77 7.89 4.74
CA ILE A 547 5.05 8.48 3.62
C ILE A 547 3.64 8.90 4.05
N ILE A 548 3.48 10.00 4.75
CA ILE A 548 2.20 10.69 4.58
C ILE A 548 2.21 11.22 3.14
N SER A 549 1.22 10.89 2.31
CA SER A 549 1.12 11.34 0.92
C SER A 549 -0.30 11.80 0.58
N GLN A 550 -0.44 13.10 0.32
CA GLN A 550 -1.75 13.79 0.31
C GLN A 550 -2.24 14.24 -1.07
N LEU A 551 -1.51 14.01 -2.16
CA LEU A 551 -1.99 14.32 -3.52
C LEU A 551 -3.34 13.59 -3.76
N PRO A 552 -4.46 14.31 -3.93
CA PRO A 552 -5.78 13.70 -4.05
C PRO A 552 -5.95 12.98 -5.39
N TYR A 553 -6.84 11.98 -5.45
CA TYR A 553 -7.18 11.30 -6.69
C TYR A 553 -8.64 10.83 -6.76
N ARG A 554 -9.02 10.33 -7.93
CA ARG A 554 -10.37 9.87 -8.28
C ARG A 554 -10.32 8.58 -9.10
N LEU A 555 -11.07 7.56 -8.71
CA LEU A 555 -11.26 6.33 -9.48
C LEU A 555 -12.58 6.38 -10.27
N VAL A 556 -12.60 5.77 -11.46
CA VAL A 556 -13.81 5.29 -12.15
C VAL A 556 -13.59 3.91 -12.76
N PHE A 557 -14.62 3.06 -12.75
CA PHE A 557 -14.63 1.76 -13.41
C PHE A 557 -16.00 1.43 -14.02
N ARG A 558 -16.04 0.42 -14.89
CA ARG A 558 -17.27 -0.09 -15.51
C ARG A 558 -17.58 -1.51 -15.06
N THR A 559 -18.85 -1.75 -14.75
CA THR A 559 -19.37 -3.06 -14.30
C THR A 559 -19.93 -3.91 -15.44
N ASP A 560 -20.11 -3.34 -16.64
CA ASP A 560 -20.71 -4.00 -17.80
C ASP A 560 -19.72 -4.70 -18.75
N ASN A 561 -18.42 -4.74 -18.39
CA ASN A 561 -17.41 -5.41 -19.20
C ASN A 561 -17.56 -6.95 -19.13
N LYS A 562 -17.60 -7.62 -20.29
CA LYS A 562 -17.85 -9.07 -20.40
C LYS A 562 -16.71 -9.88 -21.04
N LYS A 563 -15.62 -9.23 -21.44
CA LYS A 563 -14.44 -9.89 -22.00
C LYS A 563 -13.25 -9.71 -21.04
N GLY A 564 -12.64 -10.82 -20.65
CA GLY A 564 -11.34 -10.81 -20.00
C GLY A 564 -10.29 -10.33 -20.99
N TYR A 565 -9.55 -9.29 -20.60
CA TYR A 565 -8.32 -8.83 -21.22
C TYR A 565 -7.23 -8.90 -20.17
N GLU A 566 -6.06 -9.37 -20.57
CA GLU A 566 -4.95 -9.69 -19.67
C GLU A 566 -4.18 -8.43 -19.24
N ALA A 567 -4.15 -7.42 -20.12
CA ALA A 567 -3.52 -6.14 -19.82
C ALA A 567 -4.30 -4.94 -20.41
N TRP A 568 -4.04 -3.75 -19.86
CA TRP A 568 -4.72 -2.50 -20.20
C TRP A 568 -3.75 -1.33 -20.34
N GLN A 569 -3.98 -0.47 -21.34
CA GLN A 569 -3.22 0.76 -21.62
C GLN A 569 -4.15 1.98 -21.74
N ILE A 570 -3.59 3.17 -21.58
CA ILE A 570 -4.28 4.47 -21.70
C ILE A 570 -3.37 5.47 -22.42
N ASN A 571 -3.93 6.23 -23.36
CA ASN A 571 -3.26 7.37 -23.98
C ASN A 571 -4.30 8.36 -24.52
N GLY A 572 -4.27 9.62 -24.09
CA GLY A 572 -5.15 10.68 -24.57
C GLY A 572 -6.63 10.42 -24.26
N ASP A 573 -7.42 10.15 -25.29
CA ASP A 573 -8.84 9.79 -25.25
C ASP A 573 -9.10 8.27 -25.42
N TYR A 574 -8.04 7.45 -25.41
CA TYR A 574 -8.11 6.01 -25.65
C TYR A 574 -7.83 5.16 -24.40
N ILE A 575 -8.61 4.09 -24.25
CA ILE A 575 -8.28 2.90 -23.44
C ILE A 575 -8.05 1.73 -24.40
N ILE A 576 -7.06 0.86 -24.12
CA ILE A 576 -6.76 -0.34 -24.92
C ILE A 576 -6.67 -1.57 -24.02
N GLY A 577 -7.54 -2.55 -24.20
CA GLY A 577 -7.38 -3.90 -23.65
C GLY A 577 -6.56 -4.79 -24.57
N ILE A 578 -5.75 -5.69 -24.02
CA ILE A 578 -4.87 -6.62 -24.76
C ILE A 578 -5.14 -8.06 -24.29
N ASN A 579 -5.13 -9.02 -25.22
CA ASN A 579 -5.31 -10.45 -25.00
C ASN A 579 -4.13 -11.18 -25.68
N LEU A 580 -3.50 -12.10 -24.95
CA LEU A 580 -2.21 -12.73 -25.30
C LEU A 580 -2.35 -14.26 -25.50
N PHE A 581 -3.33 -14.93 -24.89
CA PHE A 581 -3.50 -16.39 -24.98
C PHE A 581 -4.54 -16.86 -26.01
N THR A 582 -4.07 -17.44 -27.12
CA THR A 582 -4.87 -18.29 -28.03
C THR A 582 -4.18 -19.63 -28.29
N ASN A 583 -4.25 -20.57 -27.34
CA ASN A 583 -3.71 -21.93 -27.46
C ASN A 583 -4.78 -23.03 -27.53
N SER A 584 -5.99 -22.70 -28.02
CA SER A 584 -6.97 -23.72 -28.44
C SER A 584 -6.54 -24.34 -29.78
N THR A 585 -6.45 -25.66 -29.86
CA THR A 585 -6.04 -26.37 -31.09
C THR A 585 -7.10 -26.43 -32.19
N ASP A 586 -8.32 -25.94 -31.94
CA ASP A 586 -9.34 -25.73 -32.96
C ASP A 586 -9.15 -24.40 -33.70
N SER A 587 -9.43 -24.42 -35.00
CA SER A 587 -8.83 -23.49 -35.97
C SER A 587 -9.49 -22.10 -36.06
N GLN A 588 -8.65 -21.07 -36.28
CA GLN A 588 -8.97 -19.71 -36.75
C GLN A 588 -9.67 -18.75 -35.77
N LEU A 589 -9.00 -18.35 -34.67
CA LEU A 589 -9.15 -17.02 -34.05
C LEU A 589 -7.77 -16.43 -33.72
N ALA A 590 -7.67 -15.11 -33.54
CA ALA A 590 -6.41 -14.36 -33.55
C ALA A 590 -6.32 -13.23 -32.50
N LEU A 591 -5.08 -12.75 -32.29
CA LEU A 591 -4.71 -11.72 -31.31
C LEU A 591 -5.38 -10.36 -31.61
N SER A 592 -6.20 -9.88 -30.66
CA SER A 592 -7.01 -8.67 -30.84
C SER A 592 -6.89 -7.67 -29.68
N PRO A 593 -6.19 -6.53 -29.85
CA PRO A 593 -6.40 -5.35 -29.00
C PRO A 593 -7.82 -4.79 -29.14
N PHE A 594 -8.31 -4.23 -28.03
CA PHE A 594 -9.68 -3.72 -27.85
C PHE A 594 -9.63 -2.25 -27.44
N LEU A 595 -9.78 -1.37 -28.43
CA LEU A 595 -9.73 0.08 -28.27
C LEU A 595 -11.07 0.64 -27.81
N ILE A 596 -11.10 1.65 -26.94
CA ILE A 596 -12.32 2.43 -26.64
C ILE A 596 -11.99 3.93 -26.69
N LYS A 597 -12.77 4.70 -27.47
CA LYS A 597 -12.62 6.15 -27.77
C LYS A 597 -13.90 6.89 -27.40
N ASP A 598 -13.86 8.17 -27.05
CA ASP A 598 -15.05 9.00 -26.74
C ASP A 598 -16.12 9.07 -27.87
N ARG A 599 -17.38 9.33 -27.52
CA ARG A 599 -18.58 9.24 -28.36
C ARG A 599 -18.88 10.50 -29.15
N GLU A 600 -18.58 10.47 -30.45
CA GLU A 600 -18.95 11.56 -31.35
C GLU A 600 -20.47 11.70 -31.54
N GLY A 601 -20.99 12.85 -31.12
CA GLY A 601 -22.38 13.25 -31.32
C GLY A 601 -22.64 13.70 -32.76
N ALA A 602 -22.87 12.74 -33.66
CA ALA A 602 -23.21 12.98 -35.08
C ALA A 602 -24.61 13.59 -35.27
N MET A 603 -24.84 14.81 -34.76
CA MET A 603 -26.04 15.60 -35.06
C MET A 603 -25.99 16.11 -36.50
N ARG A 604 -26.77 15.48 -37.39
CA ARG A 604 -27.20 16.13 -38.63
C ARG A 604 -28.18 17.26 -38.30
N PRO A 605 -28.09 18.44 -38.94
CA PRO A 605 -29.01 19.54 -38.69
C PRO A 605 -30.41 19.23 -39.26
N ALA A 606 -31.44 19.53 -38.49
CA ALA A 606 -32.84 19.54 -38.92
C ALA A 606 -33.49 20.87 -38.51
N HIS A 607 -34.48 21.33 -39.28
CA HIS A 607 -34.85 22.74 -39.36
C HIS A 607 -35.53 23.35 -38.13
N VAL A 608 -35.32 24.66 -38.01
CA VAL A 608 -36.08 25.65 -37.24
C VAL A 608 -37.56 25.63 -37.60
N GLU A 609 -38.45 25.76 -36.60
CA GLU A 609 -39.64 26.63 -36.70
C GLU A 609 -40.13 27.10 -35.30
N LEU A 610 -41.04 28.09 -35.28
CA LEU A 610 -41.36 28.91 -34.09
C LEU A 610 -42.67 28.53 -33.39
N GLY A 611 -42.77 28.86 -32.09
CA GLY A 611 -44.03 28.82 -31.33
C GLY A 611 -43.91 29.57 -29.99
N GLU A 612 -44.70 30.63 -29.81
CA GLU A 612 -44.73 31.48 -28.60
C GLU A 612 -45.91 31.12 -27.63
N PRO A 613 -46.07 31.75 -26.44
CA PRO A 613 -46.51 31.04 -25.23
C PRO A 613 -47.96 31.34 -24.76
N MET A 614 -48.43 30.65 -23.71
CA MET A 614 -49.50 31.18 -22.83
C MET A 614 -49.53 30.66 -21.38
N GLU A 615 -49.46 31.62 -20.46
CA GLU A 615 -50.25 31.83 -19.21
C GLU A 615 -50.68 30.71 -18.20
N ASN A 616 -50.42 31.05 -16.92
CA ASN A 616 -51.33 31.04 -15.75
C ASN A 616 -52.17 29.79 -15.36
N ARG A 617 -51.94 29.28 -14.13
CA ARG A 617 -52.83 29.50 -12.94
C ARG A 617 -52.29 28.90 -11.64
N ALA A 618 -52.90 29.25 -10.51
CA ALA A 618 -52.49 28.84 -9.15
C ALA A 618 -53.69 28.49 -8.24
N CYS A 619 -53.50 27.50 -7.35
CA CYS A 619 -54.18 27.28 -6.06
C CYS A 619 -53.62 25.97 -5.40
N SER A 620 -53.89 25.56 -4.15
CA SER A 620 -54.08 26.22 -2.84
C SER A 620 -54.84 25.23 -1.91
N ARG A 621 -54.38 25.04 -0.65
CA ARG A 621 -55.01 24.25 0.46
C ARG A 621 -55.10 22.71 0.28
N ALA A 622 -55.33 21.89 1.33
CA ALA A 622 -54.92 21.93 2.75
C ALA A 622 -55.33 20.64 3.49
N LEU A 623 -54.55 20.25 4.53
CA LEU A 623 -54.93 19.55 5.78
C LEU A 623 -55.93 18.37 5.79
N THR A 624 -55.55 17.28 6.48
CA THR A 624 -56.39 16.70 7.55
C THR A 624 -55.56 15.87 8.56
N ASN A 625 -56.03 15.78 9.81
CA ASN A 625 -55.43 14.99 10.88
C ASN A 625 -56.24 13.72 11.16
N SER A 626 -55.59 12.66 11.64
CA SER A 626 -56.09 11.86 12.78
C SER A 626 -54.97 11.03 13.41
N GLY A 627 -55.13 10.67 14.68
CA GLY A 627 -54.26 9.76 15.41
C GLY A 627 -55.01 9.14 16.58
N VAL A 628 -54.61 7.96 17.03
CA VAL A 628 -55.27 7.21 18.13
C VAL A 628 -54.23 6.67 19.10
N PHE A 629 -54.48 6.88 20.39
CA PHE A 629 -53.69 6.33 21.49
C PHE A 629 -54.20 4.94 21.89
N CYS A 630 -53.32 4.08 22.40
CA CYS A 630 -53.72 3.01 23.32
C CYS A 630 -52.67 2.82 24.42
N ARG A 631 -53.11 2.50 25.64
CA ARG A 631 -52.27 2.21 26.82
C ARG A 631 -52.52 0.77 27.27
N VAL A 632 -51.45 0.06 27.62
CA VAL A 632 -51.49 -1.09 28.54
C VAL A 632 -50.33 -0.95 29.52
N ALA A 633 -50.50 -1.38 30.78
CA ALA A 633 -49.48 -1.29 31.82
C ALA A 633 -49.53 -2.55 32.73
N SER A 634 -48.37 -3.17 32.95
CA SER A 634 -48.11 -4.30 33.88
C SER A 634 -46.63 -4.71 33.73
N ALA A 635 -45.89 -5.24 34.71
CA ALA A 635 -45.89 -5.10 36.17
C ALA A 635 -44.54 -5.65 36.70
N HIS A 636 -44.09 -5.24 37.89
CA HIS A 636 -42.87 -5.81 38.48
C HIS A 636 -43.03 -7.28 38.91
N LYS A 637 -41.95 -8.07 38.73
CA LYS A 637 -41.57 -9.14 39.66
C LYS A 637 -40.05 -9.32 39.68
N SER A 638 -39.47 -9.34 40.89
CA SER A 638 -38.04 -9.54 41.15
C SER A 638 -37.82 -10.87 41.88
N HIS A 639 -36.68 -11.52 41.63
CA HIS A 639 -36.26 -12.73 42.36
C HIS A 639 -34.80 -12.62 42.86
N HIS A 640 -34.56 -13.18 44.04
CA HIS A 640 -33.29 -13.18 44.75
C HIS A 640 -32.43 -14.39 44.40
N ILE A 641 -31.11 -14.20 44.31
CA ILE A 641 -30.06 -15.19 44.65
C ILE A 641 -28.99 -14.46 45.52
N PRO A 642 -28.33 -15.09 46.52
CA PRO A 642 -27.78 -14.37 47.68
C PRO A 642 -26.23 -14.21 47.75
N ASN A 643 -25.79 -13.42 48.75
CA ASN A 643 -24.40 -13.03 49.02
C ASN A 643 -23.47 -14.13 49.58
N ARG A 644 -22.19 -14.07 49.17
CA ARG A 644 -20.95 -14.31 49.97
C ARG A 644 -19.72 -14.01 49.08
N HIS A 645 -18.53 -13.62 49.56
CA HIS A 645 -18.00 -13.45 50.94
C HIS A 645 -17.43 -12.03 51.15
N ARG A 646 -17.16 -11.65 52.40
CA ARG A 646 -16.36 -10.45 52.77
C ARG A 646 -14.95 -10.87 53.17
N PHE A 647 -13.95 -10.05 52.82
CA PHE A 647 -12.81 -9.75 53.70
C PHE A 647 -12.85 -8.26 54.07
N ALA A 648 -12.24 -7.89 55.20
CA ALA A 648 -12.33 -6.55 55.77
C ALA A 648 -10.95 -5.94 56.04
N ARG A 649 -10.83 -4.64 55.77
CA ARG A 649 -9.79 -3.74 56.29
C ARG A 649 -10.45 -2.40 56.69
N ASP A 650 -9.77 -1.64 57.54
CA ASP A 650 -10.39 -0.61 58.38
C ASP A 650 -11.04 0.59 57.65
N PRO A 651 -12.09 1.18 58.25
CA PRO A 651 -12.74 2.38 57.75
C PRO A 651 -11.90 3.63 58.07
N ARG A 652 -11.14 4.13 57.08
CA ARG A 652 -10.85 5.57 57.02
C ARG A 652 -12.19 6.32 56.89
N PRO A 653 -12.35 7.52 57.48
CA PRO A 653 -13.65 8.19 57.55
C PRO A 653 -14.17 8.52 56.14
N ALA A 654 -15.19 7.77 55.71
CA ALA A 654 -15.87 8.01 54.46
C ALA A 654 -16.64 9.34 54.55
N VAL A 655 -16.07 10.40 53.98
CA VAL A 655 -16.81 11.63 53.66
C VAL A 655 -18.06 11.22 52.91
N ASN A 656 -19.24 11.70 53.35
CA ASN A 656 -20.51 11.22 52.81
C ASN A 656 -20.75 11.78 51.39
N LEU A 657 -20.13 11.14 50.40
CA LEU A 657 -20.23 11.47 48.97
C LEU A 657 -21.67 11.53 48.48
N MET A 658 -22.60 10.80 49.10
CA MET A 658 -24.04 10.88 48.84
C MET A 658 -24.65 12.24 49.20
N ASP A 659 -24.20 12.89 50.28
CA ASP A 659 -24.70 14.23 50.66
C ASP A 659 -23.96 15.34 49.89
N GLN A 660 -22.66 15.17 49.60
CA GLN A 660 -21.96 16.08 48.69
C GLN A 660 -22.56 16.03 47.27
N ALA A 661 -22.92 14.85 46.77
CA ALA A 661 -23.63 14.70 45.51
C ALA A 661 -25.00 15.40 45.52
N LYS A 662 -25.80 15.29 46.60
CA LYS A 662 -27.06 16.04 46.74
C LYS A 662 -26.86 17.55 46.68
N THR A 663 -25.76 18.08 47.24
CA THR A 663 -25.44 19.51 47.10
C THR A 663 -24.92 19.89 45.71
N LEU A 664 -24.32 18.97 44.95
CA LEU A 664 -23.77 19.24 43.61
C LEU A 664 -24.78 19.07 42.47
N VAL A 665 -25.76 18.16 42.59
CA VAL A 665 -26.79 17.91 41.57
C VAL A 665 -27.54 19.18 41.12
N PRO A 666 -27.96 20.11 42.01
CA PRO A 666 -28.58 21.37 41.60
C PRO A 666 -27.68 22.26 40.74
N TYR A 667 -26.35 22.25 40.96
CA TYR A 667 -25.41 23.00 40.14
C TYR A 667 -25.21 22.32 38.78
N PHE A 668 -25.12 20.98 38.74
CA PHE A 668 -25.07 20.23 37.48
C PHE A 668 -26.31 20.43 36.61
N LEU A 669 -27.51 20.52 37.21
CA LEU A 669 -28.75 20.84 36.50
C LEU A 669 -28.75 22.27 35.91
N ASN A 670 -27.95 23.19 36.45
CA ASN A 670 -27.81 24.56 35.96
C ASN A 670 -26.65 24.75 34.98
N LEU A 671 -25.81 23.74 34.75
CA LEU A 671 -24.83 23.76 33.65
C LEU A 671 -25.58 23.73 32.31
N SER A 672 -24.97 24.31 31.27
CA SER A 672 -25.46 24.15 29.89
C SER A 672 -25.15 22.75 29.36
N ASP A 673 -25.85 22.32 28.31
CA ASP A 673 -25.65 20.99 27.73
C ASP A 673 -24.22 20.83 27.19
N GLU A 674 -23.60 21.91 26.68
CA GLU A 674 -22.23 21.95 26.20
C GLU A 674 -21.21 21.74 27.32
N LEU A 675 -21.43 22.33 28.51
CA LEU A 675 -20.56 22.12 29.68
C LEU A 675 -20.68 20.70 30.22
N ILE A 676 -21.89 20.13 30.23
CA ILE A 676 -22.10 18.72 30.61
C ILE A 676 -21.38 17.80 29.60
N ILE A 677 -21.47 18.10 28.30
CA ILE A 677 -20.73 17.36 27.25
C ILE A 677 -19.22 17.47 27.45
N GLN A 678 -18.68 18.67 27.70
CA GLN A 678 -17.25 18.87 27.95
C GLN A 678 -16.75 18.08 29.17
N ILE A 679 -17.49 18.06 30.27
CA ILE A 679 -17.13 17.27 31.48
C ILE A 679 -17.13 15.76 31.16
N LEU A 680 -18.12 15.27 30.42
CA LEU A 680 -18.24 13.85 30.08
C LEU A 680 -17.16 13.36 29.11
N HIS A 681 -16.52 14.23 28.32
CA HIS A 681 -15.34 13.88 27.49
C HIS A 681 -14.07 13.55 28.31
N PHE A 682 -14.05 13.84 29.62
CA PHE A 682 -12.97 13.47 30.54
C PHE A 682 -13.32 12.25 31.41
N CYS A 683 -14.40 11.52 31.08
CA CYS A 683 -14.89 10.37 31.84
C CYS A 683 -14.79 9.10 30.99
N ALA A 684 -14.32 7.99 31.58
CA ALA A 684 -14.34 6.70 30.90
C ALA A 684 -15.78 6.29 30.50
N TYR A 685 -15.94 5.55 29.39
CA TYR A 685 -17.24 5.20 28.82
C TYR A 685 -18.17 4.52 29.83
N ILE A 686 -17.60 3.69 30.71
CA ILE A 686 -18.36 2.98 31.74
C ILE A 686 -18.99 3.96 32.74
N ASP A 687 -18.32 5.07 33.02
CA ASP A 687 -18.82 6.13 33.89
C ASP A 687 -19.75 7.11 33.18
N ILE A 688 -19.59 7.31 31.86
CA ILE A 688 -20.61 7.98 31.02
C ILE A 688 -21.91 7.14 30.97
N LEU A 689 -21.81 5.82 30.82
CA LEU A 689 -22.96 4.91 30.84
C LEU A 689 -23.59 4.79 32.25
N ARG A 690 -22.79 4.82 33.32
CA ARG A 690 -23.30 4.94 34.70
C ARG A 690 -24.00 6.28 34.92
N PHE A 691 -23.45 7.39 34.41
CA PHE A 691 -24.10 8.70 34.44
C PHE A 691 -25.47 8.64 33.74
N ALA A 692 -25.55 8.01 32.57
CA ALA A 692 -26.81 7.75 31.86
C ALA A 692 -27.85 6.98 32.71
N ALA A 693 -27.41 5.90 33.36
CA ALA A 693 -28.28 5.00 34.14
C ALA A 693 -28.69 5.58 35.50
N VAL A 694 -27.85 6.40 36.12
CA VAL A 694 -28.11 7.03 37.43
C VAL A 694 -28.91 8.33 37.28
N CYS A 695 -28.70 9.08 36.20
CA CYS A 695 -29.43 10.30 35.93
C CYS A 695 -30.81 10.02 35.30
N THR A 696 -31.80 9.76 36.15
CA THR A 696 -33.23 9.60 35.81
C THR A 696 -33.89 10.83 35.14
N SER A 697 -33.15 11.92 34.96
CA SER A 697 -33.56 13.10 34.19
C SER A 697 -33.56 12.80 32.69
N GLN A 698 -34.73 12.96 32.06
CA GLN A 698 -34.89 12.85 30.60
C GLN A 698 -33.93 13.77 29.83
N ARG A 699 -33.52 14.92 30.40
CA ARG A 699 -32.51 15.82 29.81
C ARG A 699 -31.13 15.16 29.71
N HIS A 700 -30.65 14.46 30.75
CA HIS A 700 -29.32 13.84 30.71
C HIS A 700 -29.27 12.65 29.75
N HIS A 701 -30.35 11.86 29.67
CA HIS A 701 -30.49 10.86 28.62
C HIS A 701 -30.57 11.49 27.23
N ALA A 702 -31.26 12.63 27.06
CA ALA A 702 -31.33 13.35 25.79
C ALA A 702 -29.97 13.93 25.37
N ILE A 703 -29.17 14.47 26.30
CA ILE A 703 -27.79 14.91 26.04
C ILE A 703 -26.97 13.76 25.47
N LEU A 704 -27.06 12.54 26.02
CA LEU A 704 -26.33 11.38 25.50
C LEU A 704 -26.92 10.82 24.20
N SER A 705 -28.24 10.80 24.04
CA SER A 705 -28.87 10.31 22.79
C SER A 705 -28.70 11.28 21.63
N ASN A 706 -28.39 12.56 21.89
CA ASN A 706 -28.28 13.60 20.88
C ASN A 706 -26.83 14.10 20.69
N SER A 707 -25.95 13.98 21.69
CA SER A 707 -24.53 14.33 21.58
C SER A 707 -23.76 13.27 20.81
N ILE A 708 -23.59 13.55 19.52
CA ILE A 708 -22.77 12.79 18.58
C ILE A 708 -21.32 12.63 19.09
N SER A 709 -20.75 13.64 19.75
CA SER A 709 -19.38 13.56 20.26
C SER A 709 -19.24 12.63 21.47
N LEU A 710 -20.26 12.49 22.32
CA LEU A 710 -20.23 11.52 23.44
C LEU A 710 -20.49 10.09 22.97
N LYS A 711 -21.38 9.88 21.99
CA LYS A 711 -21.55 8.56 21.36
C LYS A 711 -20.24 8.04 20.76
N PHE A 712 -19.49 8.92 20.11
CA PHE A 712 -18.14 8.62 19.61
C PHE A 712 -17.21 8.17 20.73
N HIS A 713 -17.08 8.97 21.78
CA HIS A 713 -16.17 8.69 22.88
C HIS A 713 -16.50 7.34 23.55
N ILE A 714 -17.80 7.05 23.77
CA ILE A 714 -18.26 5.77 24.31
C ILE A 714 -17.83 4.60 23.42
N GLU A 715 -18.08 4.67 22.12
CA GLU A 715 -17.71 3.57 21.24
C GLU A 715 -16.19 3.43 21.04
N LEU A 716 -15.38 4.49 21.12
CA LEU A 716 -13.91 4.35 21.06
C LEU A 716 -13.40 3.40 22.16
N GLU A 717 -13.65 3.77 23.42
CA GLU A 717 -13.12 2.99 24.55
C GLU A 717 -13.73 1.59 24.63
N VAL A 718 -15.01 1.41 24.23
CA VAL A 718 -15.63 0.07 24.18
C VAL A 718 -14.85 -0.87 23.27
N ASN A 719 -14.25 -0.37 22.20
CA ASN A 719 -13.48 -1.16 21.24
C ASN A 719 -11.96 -1.07 21.47
N GLY A 720 -11.51 -0.43 22.55
CA GLY A 720 -10.10 -0.25 22.87
C GLY A 720 -9.35 0.60 21.84
N LEU A 721 -10.04 1.53 21.18
CA LEU A 721 -9.49 2.43 20.17
C LEU A 721 -9.36 3.86 20.72
N HIS A 722 -8.37 4.61 20.22
CA HIS A 722 -8.19 6.04 20.53
C HIS A 722 -7.84 6.81 19.26
N VAL A 723 -8.10 8.12 19.18
CA VAL A 723 -7.68 8.94 18.02
C VAL A 723 -6.19 9.17 18.08
N VAL A 724 -5.48 8.78 17.02
CA VAL A 724 -4.07 9.12 16.87
C VAL A 724 -3.97 10.63 16.65
N GLU A 725 -3.03 11.29 17.33
CA GLU A 725 -2.93 12.75 17.29
C GLU A 725 -2.50 13.24 15.90
N GLY A 726 -3.01 14.41 15.48
CA GLY A 726 -2.75 14.96 14.14
C GLY A 726 -3.36 14.18 12.96
N SER A 727 -3.98 13.02 13.20
CA SER A 727 -4.50 12.12 12.15
C SER A 727 -5.84 12.54 11.54
N ARG A 728 -6.57 13.50 12.14
CA ARG A 728 -7.87 13.95 11.61
C ARG A 728 -7.69 14.65 10.28
N LYS A 729 -8.43 14.18 9.27
CA LYS A 729 -8.24 14.54 7.86
C LYS A 729 -9.33 15.55 7.45
N GLY A 730 -8.95 16.80 7.20
CA GLY A 730 -9.88 17.89 6.86
C GLY A 730 -10.82 18.31 8.01
N GLU A 731 -11.93 18.99 7.70
CA GLU A 731 -12.98 19.36 8.67
C GLU A 731 -13.89 18.18 9.04
N ALA A 732 -13.29 17.04 9.40
CA ALA A 732 -14.03 15.83 9.76
C ALA A 732 -14.86 16.04 11.03
N THR A 733 -16.18 16.21 10.87
CA THR A 733 -17.11 16.46 11.97
C THR A 733 -17.29 15.22 12.83
N TYR A 734 -17.67 15.38 14.10
CA TYR A 734 -17.96 14.22 14.96
C TYR A 734 -19.04 13.29 14.41
N SER A 735 -19.92 13.77 13.50
CA SER A 735 -21.01 13.00 12.86
C SER A 735 -20.53 12.24 11.64
N ARG A 736 -19.91 12.92 10.66
CA ARG A 736 -19.24 12.27 9.53
C ARG A 736 -18.26 11.21 10.05
N LEU A 737 -17.60 11.52 11.17
CA LEU A 737 -16.78 10.59 11.91
C LEU A 737 -17.57 9.53 12.73
N LEU A 738 -18.82 9.71 13.20
CA LEU A 738 -19.57 8.72 14.03
C LEU A 738 -20.43 7.77 13.22
N GLU A 739 -20.95 8.24 12.09
CA GLU A 739 -21.43 7.40 11.00
C GLU A 739 -20.38 6.31 10.73
N GLU A 740 -19.10 6.70 10.71
CA GLU A 740 -18.01 5.74 10.70
C GLU A 740 -18.03 4.69 11.82
N LEU A 741 -18.50 4.89 13.06
CA LEU A 741 -18.19 3.94 14.17
C LEU A 741 -19.10 2.70 14.19
N ILE A 742 -19.49 2.26 13.01
CA ILE A 742 -20.70 1.49 12.78
C ILE A 742 -20.49 0.45 11.68
N CYS A 743 -19.97 0.75 10.49
CA CYS A 743 -19.92 -0.21 9.37
C CYS A 743 -18.72 -1.19 9.36
N TYR A 744 -17.72 -1.06 10.24
CA TYR A 744 -16.69 -2.05 10.60
C TYR A 744 -17.19 -2.88 11.75
N ARG A 745 -17.87 -2.27 12.73
CA ARG A 745 -18.62 -3.06 13.72
C ARG A 745 -19.63 -3.95 13.01
N ASP A 746 -20.26 -3.43 11.98
CA ASP A 746 -21.29 -4.14 11.25
C ASP A 746 -20.70 -4.91 10.04
N GLY A 747 -19.46 -4.59 9.66
CA GLY A 747 -18.55 -5.44 8.88
C GLY A 747 -18.17 -6.73 9.61
N GLN A 748 -17.87 -6.65 10.92
CA GLN A 748 -17.69 -7.82 11.81
C GLN A 748 -18.94 -8.73 11.86
N ASN A 749 -20.12 -8.28 11.39
CA ASN A 749 -21.33 -9.08 11.36
C ASN A 749 -21.48 -9.93 10.09
N LEU A 750 -20.56 -9.86 9.11
CA LEU A 750 -20.73 -10.43 7.75
C LEU A 750 -22.08 -10.07 7.09
N ASN A 751 -22.71 -8.97 7.51
CA ASN A 751 -24.04 -8.55 7.04
C ASN A 751 -23.99 -7.48 5.95
N VAL A 752 -22.78 -7.01 5.59
CA VAL A 752 -22.56 -6.22 4.38
C VAL A 752 -22.75 -7.17 3.19
N SER A 753 -23.73 -6.92 2.33
CA SER A 753 -24.22 -7.83 1.26
C SER A 753 -23.25 -7.98 0.08
N THR A 754 -21.98 -8.23 0.35
CA THR A 754 -20.90 -7.79 -0.52
C THR A 754 -19.70 -8.73 -0.50
N GLY A 755 -19.44 -9.33 -1.66
CA GLY A 755 -18.17 -9.22 -2.36
C GLY A 755 -16.91 -9.89 -1.80
N TYR A 756 -16.30 -10.75 -2.61
CA TYR A 756 -15.12 -11.53 -2.24
C TYR A 756 -13.91 -11.16 -3.09
N THR A 757 -12.93 -10.53 -2.46
CA THR A 757 -11.62 -10.25 -3.05
C THR A 757 -10.77 -11.51 -3.02
N SER A 758 -10.74 -12.21 -4.16
CA SER A 758 -9.84 -13.33 -4.41
C SER A 758 -8.52 -12.80 -4.96
N ILE A 759 -7.40 -12.99 -4.26
CA ILE A 759 -6.09 -12.70 -4.85
C ILE A 759 -5.82 -13.72 -5.97
N GLY A 760 -5.32 -13.22 -7.10
CA GLY A 760 -4.95 -14.03 -8.26
C GLY A 760 -3.66 -14.85 -8.05
N ALA A 761 -3.51 -15.86 -8.90
CA ALA A 761 -2.50 -16.91 -8.76
C ALA A 761 -1.04 -16.38 -8.93
N LEU A 762 -0.33 -16.12 -7.82
CA LEU A 762 1.01 -15.51 -7.80
C LEU A 762 2.11 -16.54 -7.56
N THR A 763 3.17 -16.55 -8.38
CA THR A 763 4.04 -17.72 -8.67
C THR A 763 4.87 -18.30 -7.51
N LYS A 764 4.62 -17.91 -6.26
CA LYS A 764 5.32 -18.28 -5.02
C LYS A 764 4.46 -18.00 -3.75
N ILE A 765 4.98 -17.32 -2.71
CA ILE A 765 4.45 -17.21 -1.31
C ILE A 765 4.37 -15.74 -0.83
N THR A 766 3.43 -15.30 0.03
CA THR A 766 3.21 -13.87 0.39
C THR A 766 2.83 -13.67 1.87
N PHE A 767 3.09 -12.49 2.45
CA PHE A 767 2.81 -12.12 3.86
C PHE A 767 1.62 -11.12 3.94
N LEU A 768 1.08 -10.73 5.12
CA LEU A 768 -0.12 -9.82 5.19
C LEU A 768 -0.42 -9.02 6.51
N THR A 769 0.13 -7.83 6.76
CA THR A 769 -0.02 -7.05 8.01
C THR A 769 -1.28 -6.19 8.05
N SER A 770 -1.53 -5.62 9.23
CA SER A 770 -2.76 -4.91 9.61
C SER A 770 -3.03 -3.56 8.93
N LEU A 771 -2.38 -3.35 7.79
CA LEU A 771 -2.63 -2.29 6.83
C LEU A 771 -2.27 -2.73 5.44
N ALA A 772 -1.42 -3.77 5.27
CA ALA A 772 -0.76 -4.04 4.01
C ALA A 772 -0.24 -5.45 3.75
N GLN A 773 -0.22 -5.81 2.48
CA GLN A 773 -0.12 -7.15 1.91
C GLN A 773 1.15 -7.20 1.05
N PHE A 774 1.94 -8.26 1.18
CA PHE A 774 3.36 -8.23 0.86
C PHE A 774 3.71 -9.15 -0.30
N ARG A 775 4.94 -9.04 -0.80
CA ARG A 775 5.58 -10.03 -1.69
C ARG A 775 7.10 -9.79 -1.59
N ILE A 776 7.89 -10.85 -1.79
CA ILE A 776 9.19 -11.04 -1.13
C ILE A 776 10.13 -11.76 -2.12
N GLY A 777 10.86 -11.10 -3.06
CA GLY A 777 11.54 -11.94 -4.07
C GLY A 777 12.36 -11.48 -5.29
N ARG A 778 12.99 -12.47 -5.93
CA ARG A 778 14.33 -12.35 -6.56
C ARG A 778 14.35 -11.79 -7.99
N SER A 779 15.37 -10.99 -8.29
CA SER A 779 15.68 -10.52 -9.64
C SER A 779 16.90 -11.24 -10.20
N ASP A 780 16.65 -12.18 -11.10
CA ASP A 780 17.69 -12.99 -11.74
C ASP A 780 18.00 -12.47 -13.15
N ARG A 781 19.24 -12.03 -13.36
CA ARG A 781 19.81 -11.80 -14.69
C ARG A 781 20.18 -13.15 -15.34
N LYS A 782 19.74 -13.38 -16.59
CA LYS A 782 20.21 -14.50 -17.42
C LYS A 782 20.55 -14.05 -18.83
N ASP A 783 21.78 -14.32 -19.25
CA ASP A 783 22.03 -14.82 -20.60
C ASP A 783 23.23 -15.78 -20.57
N PHE A 784 22.98 -17.06 -20.85
CA PHE A 784 23.98 -18.12 -20.89
C PHE A 784 23.41 -19.27 -21.73
N GLU A 785 23.87 -19.41 -22.98
CA GLU A 785 23.34 -20.39 -23.94
C GLU A 785 24.47 -20.96 -24.82
N PRO A 786 24.28 -22.09 -25.54
CA PRO A 786 24.89 -23.29 -25.02
C PRO A 786 25.97 -23.86 -25.94
N ARG A 787 27.01 -24.43 -25.33
CA ARG A 787 27.92 -25.38 -26.00
C ARG A 787 27.88 -26.70 -25.28
N ASN A 788 27.84 -27.78 -26.06
CA ASN A 788 27.79 -29.16 -25.55
C ASN A 788 29.02 -29.46 -24.69
N VAL A 789 28.82 -29.64 -23.39
CA VAL A 789 29.79 -30.21 -22.46
C VAL A 789 29.18 -31.49 -21.90
N THR A 790 29.89 -32.61 -22.03
CA THR A 790 29.47 -33.90 -21.50
C THR A 790 29.44 -33.86 -19.98
N LEU A 791 28.28 -34.20 -19.39
CA LEU A 791 28.07 -34.28 -17.95
C LEU A 791 29.00 -35.33 -17.31
N GLY A 792 29.95 -34.86 -16.50
CA GLY A 792 30.49 -35.62 -15.38
C GLY A 792 29.73 -35.22 -14.10
N SER A 793 29.38 -36.19 -13.27
CA SER A 793 28.74 -35.93 -11.97
C SER A 793 29.80 -35.53 -10.94
N ASP A 794 29.66 -34.35 -10.34
CA ASP A 794 29.54 -34.13 -8.87
C ASP A 794 29.72 -32.64 -8.50
N ALA A 795 29.17 -32.25 -7.35
CA ALA A 795 29.31 -30.95 -6.66
C ALA A 795 28.80 -29.66 -7.36
N ALA A 796 27.50 -29.34 -7.19
CA ALA A 796 26.96 -28.00 -7.48
C ALA A 796 25.65 -27.67 -6.70
N TRP A 797 25.74 -27.37 -5.39
CA TRP A 797 24.61 -26.85 -4.58
C TRP A 797 24.93 -25.62 -3.71
N ALA A 798 26.19 -25.15 -3.70
CA ALA A 798 26.62 -24.01 -2.90
C ALA A 798 26.68 -22.72 -3.74
N THR A 799 25.73 -21.81 -3.54
CA THR A 799 25.82 -20.40 -3.97
C THR A 799 25.18 -19.53 -2.88
N ASP A 800 25.97 -18.83 -2.08
CA ASP A 800 25.54 -18.21 -0.80
C ASP A 800 24.67 -16.94 -0.94
N SER A 801 24.05 -16.73 -2.11
CA SER A 801 23.28 -15.54 -2.43
C SER A 801 21.76 -15.78 -2.39
N TRP A 802 21.25 -16.78 -1.64
CA TRP A 802 19.80 -17.03 -1.48
C TRP A 802 19.18 -16.29 -0.30
N GLY A 803 19.64 -15.05 -0.12
CA GLY A 803 18.62 -14.03 -0.14
C GLY A 803 18.15 -13.79 -1.59
N PRO A 804 16.87 -13.57 -1.77
CA PRO A 804 16.43 -12.49 -2.63
C PRO A 804 16.96 -11.09 -2.06
N ASP A 805 16.26 -9.94 -1.92
CA ASP A 805 16.41 -8.67 -1.12
C ASP A 805 15.42 -7.46 -1.45
N SER A 806 14.17 -7.24 -0.91
CA SER A 806 13.02 -6.34 -1.34
C SER A 806 11.99 -6.03 -0.27
N MET A 807 11.03 -5.13 -0.55
CA MET A 807 9.58 -5.45 -0.66
C MET A 807 8.71 -4.28 -1.18
N GLN A 808 7.40 -4.42 -1.02
CA GLN A 808 6.32 -3.50 -1.39
C GLN A 808 5.10 -3.96 -0.61
N LEU A 809 4.39 -3.08 0.11
CA LEU A 809 3.23 -3.55 0.85
C LEU A 809 2.00 -2.87 0.38
N THR A 810 1.31 -3.59 -0.47
CA THR A 810 -0.05 -3.46 -0.95
C THR A 810 -0.97 -3.12 0.22
N PRO A 811 -1.19 -1.84 0.62
CA PRO A 811 -2.00 -1.60 1.78
C PRO A 811 -3.45 -2.05 1.51
N ILE A 812 -4.41 -1.80 2.37
CA ILE A 812 -5.79 -2.22 2.09
C ILE A 812 -6.62 -0.91 1.83
N GLY A 813 -6.67 -0.44 0.55
CA GLY A 813 -7.28 0.79 -0.08
C GLY A 813 -7.06 1.19 -1.63
N SER A 814 -5.88 1.62 -2.17
CA SER A 814 -5.42 2.03 -3.58
C SER A 814 -4.31 1.25 -4.46
N LEU A 815 -4.58 0.60 -5.64
CA LEU A 815 -3.75 -0.26 -6.57
C LEU A 815 -3.24 0.36 -7.88
N GLU A 816 -3.28 1.69 -7.95
CA GLU A 816 -2.07 2.50 -8.18
C GLU A 816 -0.87 1.94 -7.38
N THR A 817 0.42 2.10 -7.76
CA THR A 817 1.39 1.02 -7.36
C THR A 817 2.49 1.07 -6.25
N PRO A 818 3.22 2.06 -5.55
CA PRO A 818 3.89 3.42 -5.70
C PRO A 818 5.53 3.72 -5.56
N GLN A 819 6.61 3.27 -6.31
CA GLN A 819 8.14 3.02 -6.10
C GLN A 819 8.75 1.94 -5.12
N PRO A 820 9.05 0.64 -5.47
CA PRO A 820 9.25 -0.37 -4.42
C PRO A 820 10.41 -0.06 -3.59
N VAL A 821 10.52 -0.89 -2.58
CA VAL A 821 11.24 -0.53 -1.39
C VAL A 821 12.68 -1.32 -1.38
N THR A 822 14.86 -0.72 -1.97
CA THR A 822 16.24 -0.94 -2.40
C THR A 822 17.35 -0.48 -1.37
N PHE A 823 18.59 -1.03 -1.48
CA PHE A 823 19.46 -1.47 -0.35
C PHE A 823 20.87 -0.99 -0.53
N SER A 824 21.49 -0.83 0.64
CA SER A 824 22.76 -1.47 1.00
C SER A 824 22.92 -3.04 0.77
N THR A 825 22.76 -3.87 1.81
CA THR A 825 23.06 -5.32 1.97
C THR A 825 22.19 -6.45 1.30
N PHE A 826 22.01 -7.63 1.93
CA PHE A 826 21.08 -8.76 1.63
C PHE A 826 20.56 -9.23 3.04
N TYR A 827 19.26 -9.16 3.38
CA TYR A 827 18.71 -9.35 4.77
C TYR A 827 17.68 -10.48 4.94
N ASN A 828 17.50 -10.96 6.15
CA ASN A 828 16.81 -12.20 6.44
C ASN A 828 15.41 -12.08 7.07
N GLU A 829 15.03 -10.96 7.71
CA GLU A 829 13.74 -10.83 8.43
C GLU A 829 13.33 -9.38 8.78
N LEU A 830 12.06 -9.23 9.18
CA LEU A 830 11.31 -7.98 9.38
C LEU A 830 10.02 -8.11 10.26
N THR A 831 9.45 -6.97 10.66
CA THR A 831 8.15 -6.72 11.34
C THR A 831 7.58 -5.35 10.95
N LEU A 832 6.67 -4.64 11.65
CA LEU A 832 6.07 -3.38 11.10
C LEU A 832 5.28 -2.39 12.04
N ASP A 833 5.68 -1.11 12.25
CA ASP A 833 4.92 0.02 12.92
C ASP A 833 4.68 1.18 11.96
N PHE A 834 3.42 1.41 11.57
CA PHE A 834 3.16 2.29 10.46
C PHE A 834 3.12 3.82 10.72
N GLU A 835 3.13 4.36 11.95
CA GLU A 835 2.81 5.80 12.13
C GLU A 835 4.01 6.79 12.08
N GLN A 836 5.26 6.40 11.78
CA GLN A 836 6.34 6.89 12.68
C GLN A 836 7.79 7.21 12.22
N ASP A 837 8.22 6.78 11.04
CA ASP A 837 9.61 6.77 10.56
C ASP A 837 10.61 5.61 10.99
N LEU A 838 10.29 4.59 11.81
CA LEU A 838 11.07 3.33 11.91
C LEU A 838 10.54 2.09 11.20
N VAL A 839 11.52 1.46 10.57
CA VAL A 839 11.77 0.03 10.51
C VAL A 839 13.23 -0.36 10.85
N ALA A 840 13.54 -1.54 11.41
CA ALA A 840 14.86 -2.18 11.29
C ALA A 840 14.86 -3.34 10.28
N LEU A 841 15.98 -3.74 9.65
CA LEU A 841 16.06 -5.13 9.17
C LEU A 841 17.44 -5.74 9.37
N VAL A 842 17.47 -7.08 9.32
CA VAL A 842 18.53 -7.92 9.88
C VAL A 842 19.25 -8.72 8.81
N LYS A 843 20.56 -8.51 8.60
CA LYS A 843 21.40 -9.34 7.71
C LYS A 843 22.37 -10.22 8.50
N THR A 844 22.48 -11.50 8.16
CA THR A 844 23.64 -12.35 8.51
C THR A 844 24.93 -11.87 7.84
N ASN A 845 26.02 -11.69 8.59
CA ASN A 845 27.33 -11.45 7.99
C ASN A 845 27.92 -12.78 7.43
N PRO A 846 28.19 -12.90 6.12
CA PRO A 846 28.71 -14.15 5.55
C PRO A 846 30.13 -14.49 6.03
N ASP A 847 30.96 -13.47 6.28
CA ASP A 847 32.34 -13.63 6.74
C ASP A 847 32.42 -13.91 8.26
N ASN A 848 31.41 -13.48 9.03
CA ASN A 848 31.31 -13.71 10.47
C ASN A 848 29.92 -14.22 10.87
N LYS A 849 29.78 -15.55 10.92
CA LYS A 849 28.53 -16.23 11.30
C LYS A 849 28.14 -16.09 12.80
N MET A 850 28.82 -15.27 13.60
CA MET A 850 28.39 -14.87 14.94
C MET A 850 27.87 -13.42 14.98
N SER A 851 27.80 -12.75 13.83
CA SER A 851 27.39 -11.35 13.71
C SER A 851 26.31 -11.15 12.66
N LEU A 852 25.39 -10.27 12.99
CA LEU A 852 24.41 -9.72 12.08
C LEU A 852 24.47 -8.19 12.06
N GLU A 853 23.76 -7.62 11.11
CA GLU A 853 23.75 -6.21 10.79
C GLU A 853 22.30 -5.70 10.83
N VAL A 854 21.95 -4.94 11.87
CA VAL A 854 20.62 -4.33 12.10
C VAL A 854 20.66 -2.89 11.63
N ARG A 855 19.62 -2.48 10.91
CA ARG A 855 19.69 -1.24 10.10
C ARG A 855 18.35 -0.47 10.14
N LEU A 856 18.34 0.73 10.76
CA LEU A 856 17.19 1.52 11.25
C LEU A 856 16.73 2.68 10.33
N CYS A 857 15.44 2.69 9.96
CA CYS A 857 15.00 3.18 8.67
C CYS A 857 13.45 3.14 8.42
N SER A 858 12.66 4.13 7.94
CA SER A 858 11.17 4.01 7.71
C SER A 858 10.57 3.45 6.36
N THR A 859 9.49 4.03 5.78
CA THR A 859 8.75 3.59 4.59
C THR A 859 8.59 4.54 3.37
N THR A 860 9.21 5.74 3.31
CA THR A 860 9.39 6.55 2.07
C THR A 860 10.69 6.32 1.26
N THR A 861 11.89 6.42 1.86
CA THR A 861 13.23 6.49 1.19
C THR A 861 14.50 5.85 1.89
N GLY A 862 15.55 6.46 2.52
CA GLY A 862 16.51 5.63 3.33
C GLY A 862 18.03 5.79 3.69
N LEU A 863 18.92 6.78 3.46
CA LEU A 863 20.38 6.55 3.79
C LEU A 863 20.62 6.13 5.24
N SER A 864 20.02 6.89 6.16
CA SER A 864 20.28 6.87 7.59
C SER A 864 19.16 7.68 8.22
N HIS A 865 18.55 7.21 9.31
CA HIS A 865 17.21 7.71 9.64
C HIS A 865 17.33 9.08 10.30
N PRO A 866 16.65 10.12 9.78
CA PRO A 866 16.69 11.45 10.39
C PRO A 866 16.36 11.50 11.88
N LEU A 867 15.71 10.48 12.46
CA LEU A 867 15.48 10.35 13.90
C LEU A 867 16.32 9.27 14.59
N ALA A 868 16.94 8.32 13.87
CA ALA A 868 17.80 7.28 14.46
C ALA A 868 19.26 7.73 14.53
N ARG A 869 19.80 7.82 15.75
CA ARG A 869 21.20 8.16 16.02
C ARG A 869 22.19 7.15 15.43
N ASN A 870 21.88 5.86 15.53
CA ASN A 870 22.70 4.73 15.09
C ASN A 870 21.97 3.97 13.97
N PRO A 871 21.91 4.52 12.74
CA PRO A 871 21.10 3.98 11.64
C PRO A 871 21.61 2.65 11.09
N VAL A 872 22.90 2.36 11.26
CA VAL A 872 23.49 1.02 11.13
C VAL A 872 24.05 0.65 12.49
N PHE A 873 23.77 -0.57 12.95
CA PHE A 873 24.58 -1.19 13.99
C PHE A 873 24.74 -2.69 13.78
N PHE A 874 25.89 -3.20 14.20
CA PHE A 874 26.21 -4.62 14.15
C PHE A 874 25.93 -5.24 15.51
N VAL A 875 25.21 -6.36 15.52
CA VAL A 875 25.01 -7.18 16.72
C VAL A 875 25.90 -8.42 16.58
N GLN A 876 26.66 -8.72 17.63
CA GLN A 876 27.40 -9.97 17.78
C GLN A 876 26.77 -10.77 18.91
N VAL A 877 26.39 -12.02 18.61
CA VAL A 877 25.78 -12.95 19.57
C VAL A 877 26.81 -13.99 20.04
N GLY A 878 26.50 -14.73 21.11
CA GLY A 878 27.38 -15.76 21.67
C GLY A 878 27.50 -17.03 20.80
N PHE A 879 26.49 -17.28 19.95
CA PHE A 879 26.33 -18.51 19.18
C PHE A 879 26.49 -18.32 17.68
N ARG A 880 26.47 -19.43 16.93
CA ARG A 880 26.54 -19.40 15.47
C ARG A 880 25.14 -19.19 14.89
N ILE A 881 24.98 -18.14 14.11
CA ILE A 881 23.75 -17.88 13.35
C ILE A 881 23.72 -18.82 12.14
N PRO A 882 22.61 -19.55 11.88
CA PRO A 882 22.46 -20.35 10.67
C PRO A 882 22.36 -19.48 9.41
N GLY A 883 22.39 -20.11 8.23
CA GLY A 883 22.17 -19.42 6.96
C GLY A 883 20.74 -18.87 6.81
N PRO A 884 20.43 -18.14 5.72
CA PRO A 884 19.07 -17.73 5.40
C PRO A 884 18.10 -18.92 5.49
N GLY A 885 17.10 -18.79 6.36
CA GLY A 885 16.18 -19.86 6.72
C GLY A 885 15.05 -19.32 7.61
N HIS A 886 13.87 -19.93 7.49
CA HIS A 886 12.56 -19.28 7.68
C HIS A 886 12.12 -18.91 9.10
N GLN A 887 12.97 -19.11 10.11
CA GLN A 887 12.60 -18.93 11.52
C GLN A 887 13.75 -18.39 12.41
N THR A 888 14.90 -18.06 11.78
CA THR A 888 16.15 -17.64 12.44
C THR A 888 16.04 -16.30 13.17
N PHE A 889 15.08 -15.46 12.78
CA PHE A 889 14.88 -14.13 13.33
C PHE A 889 13.39 -13.85 13.51
N THR A 890 13.05 -12.79 14.24
CA THR A 890 11.71 -12.16 14.29
C THR A 890 11.89 -10.75 14.83
N LEU A 891 11.06 -9.79 14.47
CA LEU A 891 11.15 -8.42 14.98
C LEU A 891 9.76 -7.95 15.46
N GLU A 892 9.68 -6.91 16.31
CA GLU A 892 8.50 -6.02 16.44
C GLU A 892 8.93 -4.57 16.71
N VAL A 893 8.13 -3.58 16.30
CA VAL A 893 8.35 -2.15 16.57
C VAL A 893 7.05 -1.52 17.09
N ILE A 894 7.19 -0.60 18.05
CA ILE A 894 6.11 0.26 18.55
C ILE A 894 6.66 1.61 19.03
N GLY A 895 6.26 2.72 18.39
CA GLY A 895 6.75 4.03 18.82
C GLY A 895 8.28 4.05 18.82
N ASP A 896 8.90 4.73 19.78
CA ASP A 896 10.36 4.81 19.89
C ASP A 896 11.07 3.44 20.12
N ILE A 897 10.37 2.31 20.22
CA ILE A 897 10.92 0.99 20.56
C ILE A 897 11.00 0.05 19.35
N LEU A 898 12.18 -0.53 19.13
CA LEU A 898 12.43 -1.70 18.29
C LEU A 898 12.72 -2.91 19.17
N VAL A 899 12.34 -4.11 18.72
CA VAL A 899 12.77 -5.39 19.27
C VAL A 899 13.22 -6.34 18.15
N VAL A 900 14.34 -7.06 18.37
CA VAL A 900 14.89 -8.06 17.44
C VAL A 900 15.17 -9.37 18.17
N ARG A 901 14.62 -10.47 17.66
CA ARG A 901 14.93 -11.87 18.00
C ARG A 901 15.94 -12.45 17.00
N ILE A 902 16.85 -13.26 17.54
CA ILE A 902 17.89 -14.01 16.85
C ILE A 902 17.88 -15.42 17.45
N ALA A 903 17.86 -16.48 16.64
CA ALA A 903 17.83 -17.85 17.14
C ALA A 903 18.60 -18.84 16.25
N GLU A 904 19.41 -19.70 16.86
CA GLU A 904 19.86 -20.96 16.25
C GLU A 904 18.92 -22.08 16.72
N ILE A 905 18.17 -22.63 15.77
CA ILE A 905 17.05 -23.53 16.01
C ILE A 905 17.53 -24.95 16.27
N LEU A 906 18.69 -25.33 15.73
CA LEU A 906 19.25 -26.67 15.87
C LEU A 906 19.89 -26.89 17.24
N ASP A 907 20.53 -25.86 17.78
CA ASP A 907 21.18 -25.87 19.10
C ASP A 907 20.27 -25.31 20.22
N TYR A 908 19.09 -24.77 19.86
CA TYR A 908 18.11 -24.14 20.75
C TYR A 908 18.67 -22.92 21.52
N GLU A 909 19.41 -22.03 20.85
CA GLU A 909 19.93 -20.80 21.45
C GLU A 909 19.21 -19.57 20.89
N TYR A 910 18.92 -18.56 21.73
CA TYR A 910 18.31 -17.31 21.26
C TYR A 910 18.76 -16.06 22.03
N GLU A 911 18.75 -14.93 21.33
CA GLU A 911 18.89 -13.57 21.88
C GLU A 911 17.68 -12.74 21.43
N ILE A 912 17.09 -12.00 22.35
CA ILE A 912 16.08 -10.97 22.05
C ILE A 912 16.56 -9.66 22.65
N MET A 913 16.61 -8.60 21.85
CA MET A 913 17.14 -7.30 22.27
C MET A 913 16.17 -6.20 21.84
N ALA A 914 15.91 -5.26 22.74
CA ALA A 914 15.04 -4.11 22.50
C ALA A 914 15.81 -2.81 22.65
N TRP A 915 15.63 -1.87 21.71
CA TRP A 915 16.30 -0.58 21.67
C TRP A 915 15.28 0.56 21.59
N ASN A 916 15.61 1.70 22.20
CA ASN A 916 15.09 2.97 21.71
C ASN A 916 15.85 3.28 20.43
N TRP A 917 15.21 3.05 19.29
CA TRP A 917 15.88 3.13 18.01
C TRP A 917 16.23 4.57 17.61
N LYS A 918 15.53 5.57 18.16
CA LYS A 918 15.83 7.01 17.95
C LYS A 918 17.14 7.39 18.64
N SER A 919 17.24 7.12 19.94
CA SER A 919 18.44 7.44 20.73
C SER A 919 19.60 6.47 20.50
N GLY A 920 19.32 5.26 20.01
CA GLY A 920 20.26 4.15 19.89
C GLY A 920 20.50 3.40 21.21
N ALA A 921 19.82 3.77 22.30
CA ALA A 921 19.99 3.14 23.61
C ALA A 921 19.36 1.73 23.64
N LEU A 922 20.08 0.76 24.19
CA LEU A 922 19.51 -0.55 24.52
C LEU A 922 18.58 -0.40 25.74
N LEU A 923 17.33 -0.85 25.60
CA LEU A 923 16.31 -0.85 26.67
C LEU A 923 16.30 -2.17 27.43
N CYS A 924 16.49 -3.29 26.73
CA CYS A 924 16.38 -4.63 27.28
C CYS A 924 17.20 -5.64 26.45
N ARG A 925 17.80 -6.63 27.11
CA ARG A 925 18.33 -7.86 26.50
C ARG A 925 17.70 -9.06 27.21
N ILE A 926 17.37 -10.11 26.46
CA ILE A 926 16.85 -11.38 26.95
C ILE A 926 17.53 -12.49 26.15
N GLY A 927 18.69 -12.97 26.63
CA GLY A 927 19.39 -14.12 26.05
C GLY A 927 19.07 -15.43 26.77
N SER A 928 18.95 -16.53 26.03
CA SER A 928 18.97 -17.90 26.57
C SER A 928 19.92 -18.80 25.78
N ILE A 929 20.72 -19.56 26.53
CA ILE A 929 21.60 -20.64 26.01
C ILE A 929 20.87 -21.98 25.82
N SER A 930 19.57 -22.05 26.17
CA SER A 930 18.75 -23.22 25.85
C SER A 930 17.24 -22.89 25.84
N GLY A 931 16.58 -23.19 24.73
CA GLY A 931 15.13 -23.01 24.54
C GLY A 931 14.72 -22.51 23.15
N ILE A 932 13.41 -22.48 22.92
CA ILE A 932 12.77 -21.81 21.80
C ILE A 932 11.98 -20.64 22.38
N ALA A 933 11.90 -19.50 21.71
CA ALA A 933 10.97 -18.44 22.08
C ALA A 933 10.48 -17.65 20.87
N ASP A 934 9.35 -16.96 21.02
CA ASP A 934 8.88 -15.88 20.16
C ASP A 934 8.18 -14.80 21.01
N PHE A 935 8.04 -13.58 20.53
CA PHE A 935 7.63 -12.43 21.35
C PHE A 935 6.59 -11.53 20.65
N THR A 936 5.92 -10.67 21.41
CA THR A 936 5.02 -9.64 20.88
C THR A 936 4.83 -8.49 21.89
N LEU A 937 4.47 -7.29 21.43
CA LEU A 937 4.38 -6.07 22.23
C LEU A 937 2.97 -5.85 22.81
N LEU A 938 2.86 -5.60 24.12
CA LEU A 938 1.56 -5.36 24.76
C LEU A 938 1.15 -3.88 24.77
N ASP A 939 2.13 -2.98 24.84
CA ASP A 939 2.03 -1.53 24.77
C ASP A 939 3.44 -0.93 24.59
N SER A 940 3.58 0.40 24.59
CA SER A 940 4.87 1.09 24.41
C SER A 940 5.81 1.03 25.62
N THR A 941 5.56 0.12 26.57
CA THR A 941 6.36 -0.09 27.79
C THR A 941 6.54 -1.56 28.17
N HIS A 942 5.71 -2.49 27.66
CA HIS A 942 5.73 -3.90 28.04
C HIS A 942 5.84 -4.86 26.84
N LEU A 943 6.83 -5.74 26.89
CA LEU A 943 7.02 -6.86 25.95
C LEU A 943 6.49 -8.15 26.56
N ALA A 944 5.81 -8.98 25.77
CA ALA A 944 5.44 -10.35 26.10
C ALA A 944 6.34 -11.35 25.35
N LEU A 945 6.86 -12.35 26.06
CA LEU A 945 7.73 -13.40 25.54
C LEU A 945 7.12 -14.78 25.79
N PHE A 946 6.76 -15.49 24.73
CA PHE A 946 6.39 -16.90 24.82
C PHE A 946 7.67 -17.72 24.69
N SER A 947 8.08 -18.40 25.76
CA SER A 947 9.31 -19.20 25.80
C SER A 947 9.05 -20.65 26.19
N VAL A 948 9.88 -21.52 25.63
CA VAL A 948 9.92 -22.95 25.89
C VAL A 948 11.37 -23.33 26.19
N THR A 949 11.74 -23.41 27.47
CA THR A 949 13.11 -23.81 27.84
C THR A 949 13.28 -25.33 27.71
N THR A 950 14.52 -25.75 27.42
CA THR A 950 14.86 -27.17 27.32
C THR A 950 15.16 -27.78 28.68
N ASP A 951 14.70 -29.00 28.92
CA ASP A 951 15.19 -29.88 29.98
C ASP A 951 16.10 -30.99 29.40
N GLU A 952 16.43 -32.02 30.19
CA GLU A 952 17.24 -33.17 29.75
C GLU A 952 16.61 -33.99 28.60
N GLN A 953 15.34 -33.74 28.26
CA GLN A 953 14.54 -34.48 27.28
C GLN A 953 14.18 -33.63 26.05
N GLY A 954 14.26 -32.30 26.13
CA GLY A 954 14.05 -31.38 25.02
C GLY A 954 13.31 -30.09 25.42
N PRO A 955 12.83 -29.29 24.45
CA PRO A 955 12.01 -28.10 24.71
C PRO A 955 10.64 -28.47 25.30
N ARG A 956 10.47 -28.29 26.61
CA ARG A 956 9.31 -28.83 27.36
C ARG A 956 8.69 -27.91 28.42
N LEU A 957 9.40 -26.89 28.90
CA LEU A 957 8.92 -25.98 29.95
C LEU A 957 8.40 -24.68 29.34
N ILE A 958 7.07 -24.54 29.24
CA ILE A 958 6.39 -23.46 28.53
C ILE A 958 5.99 -22.33 29.50
N ALA A 959 6.28 -21.07 29.13
CA ALA A 959 5.87 -19.88 29.86
C ALA A 959 5.55 -18.69 28.94
N LEU A 960 4.80 -17.72 29.46
CA LEU A 960 4.59 -16.40 28.86
C LEU A 960 5.07 -15.32 29.84
N SER A 961 6.19 -14.69 29.56
CA SER A 961 6.88 -13.77 30.46
C SER A 961 6.69 -12.32 30.01
N LEU A 962 6.42 -11.39 30.94
CA LEU A 962 6.31 -9.96 30.64
C LEU A 962 7.54 -9.20 31.13
N TYR A 963 8.11 -8.37 30.27
CA TYR A 963 9.28 -7.54 30.53
C TYR A 963 8.91 -6.06 30.43
N SER A 964 9.37 -5.25 31.38
CA SER A 964 9.34 -3.79 31.25
C SER A 964 10.49 -3.32 30.37
N MET A 965 10.22 -2.36 29.49
CA MET A 965 11.20 -1.73 28.59
C MET A 965 11.52 -0.28 28.99
N ILE A 966 11.09 0.14 30.18
CA ILE A 966 11.33 1.50 30.70
C ILE A 966 12.82 1.62 31.08
N PRO A 967 13.56 2.64 30.57
CA PRO A 967 14.97 2.81 30.90
C PRO A 967 15.22 2.92 32.41
N HIS A 968 16.10 2.08 32.95
CA HIS A 968 16.67 2.32 34.27
C HIS A 968 17.51 3.59 34.22
N THR A 969 17.26 4.51 35.16
CA THR A 969 17.53 5.96 35.01
C THR A 969 19.00 6.40 35.07
N HIS A 970 19.96 5.50 34.83
CA HIS A 970 21.33 5.67 35.32
C HIS A 970 22.46 5.78 34.29
N ASP A 971 22.32 5.25 33.07
CA ASP A 971 23.25 5.58 31.98
C ASP A 971 22.57 5.41 30.60
N GLU A 972 22.01 6.49 30.06
CA GLU A 972 21.80 6.65 28.61
C GLU A 972 23.15 6.93 27.90
N THR A 973 24.16 6.10 28.20
CA THR A 973 25.44 6.11 27.50
C THR A 973 25.22 5.56 26.10
N ALA A 974 24.83 6.46 25.19
CA ALA A 974 24.53 6.10 23.81
C ALA A 974 25.71 5.32 23.19
N THR A 975 25.44 4.04 22.97
CA THR A 975 26.39 3.03 22.53
C THR A 975 26.86 3.30 21.10
N GLY A 976 28.01 2.73 20.75
CA GLY A 976 28.49 2.78 19.36
C GLY A 976 27.65 1.91 18.42
N PRO A 977 27.92 1.94 17.10
CA PRO A 977 27.26 1.08 16.12
C PRO A 977 27.70 -0.40 16.17
N TYR A 978 28.21 -0.86 17.31
CA TYR A 978 28.67 -2.22 17.56
C TYR A 978 28.17 -2.65 18.94
N PHE A 979 27.36 -3.71 18.98
CA PHE A 979 26.80 -4.30 20.19
C PHE A 979 27.25 -5.75 20.27
N SER A 980 28.10 -6.10 21.24
CA SER A 980 28.25 -7.50 21.64
C SER A 980 27.17 -7.80 22.68
N ALA A 981 26.25 -8.73 22.39
CA ALA A 981 25.18 -9.09 23.33
C ALA A 981 25.75 -9.49 24.71
N MET A 982 26.92 -10.15 24.70
CA MET A 982 27.64 -10.61 25.88
C MET A 982 28.19 -9.49 26.78
N GLU A 983 28.15 -8.23 26.36
CA GLU A 983 28.58 -7.07 27.17
C GLU A 983 27.45 -6.46 28.01
N TYR A 984 26.20 -6.90 27.82
CA TYR A 984 25.00 -6.39 28.51
C TYR A 984 24.36 -7.50 29.35
N GLU A 985 23.83 -7.18 30.52
CA GLU A 985 23.12 -8.15 31.36
C GLU A 985 21.73 -8.49 30.78
N SER A 986 21.28 -9.73 30.95
CA SER A 986 19.91 -10.13 30.57
C SER A 986 18.91 -9.64 31.63
N ALA A 987 17.91 -8.88 31.19
CA ALA A 987 16.80 -8.42 31.99
C ALA A 987 16.02 -9.60 32.60
N GLN A 988 15.47 -9.37 33.79
CA GLN A 988 14.55 -10.31 34.43
C GLN A 988 13.10 -9.94 34.05
N PRO A 989 12.21 -10.91 33.82
CA PRO A 989 10.80 -10.63 33.58
C PRO A 989 10.14 -10.09 34.85
N SER A 990 9.24 -9.12 34.70
CA SER A 990 8.43 -8.60 35.81
C SER A 990 7.39 -9.63 36.25
N LEU A 991 6.72 -10.28 35.29
CA LEU A 991 5.77 -11.37 35.51
C LEU A 991 6.14 -12.59 34.67
N VAL A 992 5.90 -13.81 35.18
CA VAL A 992 6.01 -15.06 34.42
C VAL A 992 4.71 -15.84 34.56
N PHE A 993 3.95 -15.96 33.48
CA PHE A 993 2.70 -16.72 33.42
C PHE A 993 3.00 -18.16 32.99
N GLU A 994 2.90 -19.12 33.92
CA GLU A 994 3.19 -20.52 33.64
C GLU A 994 2.08 -21.17 32.81
N PHE A 995 2.47 -22.06 31.88
CA PHE A 995 1.55 -22.94 31.16
C PHE A 995 1.53 -24.34 31.80
N PRO A 996 0.49 -25.17 31.55
CA PRO A 996 0.44 -26.53 32.07
C PRO A 996 1.61 -27.39 31.57
N LYS A 997 2.18 -28.23 32.44
CA LYS A 997 3.30 -29.11 32.08
C LYS A 997 2.92 -30.03 30.92
N LEU A 998 3.78 -30.12 29.91
CA LEU A 998 3.69 -31.14 28.85
C LEU A 998 3.72 -32.55 29.44
N ASP A 999 3.08 -33.47 28.73
CA ASP A 999 3.19 -34.91 28.99
C ASP A 999 4.59 -35.42 28.61
N ASP A 1000 5.10 -36.42 29.32
CA ASP A 1000 6.47 -36.93 29.16
C ASP A 1000 6.70 -37.73 27.86
N ALA A 1001 5.66 -37.99 27.07
CA ALA A 1001 5.79 -38.46 25.69
C ALA A 1001 5.93 -37.33 24.64
N TYR A 1002 5.81 -36.06 25.02
CA TYR A 1002 5.76 -34.91 24.11
C TYR A 1002 6.84 -33.84 24.37
N GLN A 1003 7.31 -33.24 23.29
CA GLN A 1003 8.10 -32.00 23.25
C GLN A 1003 7.45 -30.97 22.33
N VAL A 1004 7.78 -29.69 22.50
CA VAL A 1004 7.42 -28.65 21.54
C VAL A 1004 8.33 -28.77 20.32
N LEU A 1005 7.78 -28.77 19.12
CA LEU A 1005 8.59 -28.63 17.91
C LEU A 1005 9.20 -27.22 17.85
N SER A 1006 10.34 -27.08 17.18
CA SER A 1006 11.04 -25.80 16.95
C SER A 1006 10.20 -24.64 16.39
N ARG A 1007 8.97 -24.93 15.92
CA ARG A 1007 8.02 -23.99 15.34
C ARG A 1007 7.00 -23.51 16.38
N VAL A 1008 7.35 -22.43 17.06
CA VAL A 1008 6.42 -21.61 17.87
C VAL A 1008 6.29 -20.22 17.23
N ILE A 1009 5.10 -19.63 17.29
CA ILE A 1009 4.83 -18.26 16.80
C ILE A 1009 3.90 -17.56 17.80
N MET A 1010 4.17 -16.30 18.15
CA MET A 1010 3.25 -15.44 18.91
C MET A 1010 3.08 -14.09 18.22
N ARG A 1011 1.84 -13.63 18.05
CA ARG A 1011 1.51 -12.31 17.46
C ARG A 1011 0.38 -11.63 18.20
N SER A 1012 0.32 -10.31 18.13
CA SER A 1012 -0.80 -9.50 18.66
C SER A 1012 -1.32 -8.48 17.64
N ASP A 1013 -1.51 -8.88 16.38
CA ASP A 1013 -1.88 -7.96 15.30
C ASP A 1013 -3.29 -7.33 15.43
N PRO A 1014 -3.48 -6.03 15.14
CA PRO A 1014 -2.42 -5.05 14.92
C PRO A 1014 -1.66 -4.80 16.21
N ILE A 1015 -0.32 -4.78 16.11
CA ILE A 1015 0.57 -4.36 17.21
C ILE A 1015 0.02 -3.05 17.80
N PRO A 1016 0.01 -2.85 19.14
CA PRO A 1016 -0.45 -1.61 19.73
C PRO A 1016 0.27 -0.37 19.14
N GLY A 1017 -0.37 0.79 19.20
CA GLY A 1017 0.08 2.01 18.51
C GLY A 1017 -0.22 2.05 17.00
N ARG A 1018 -0.28 0.89 16.34
CA ARG A 1018 -0.54 0.73 14.89
C ARG A 1018 -2.01 0.95 14.53
N THR A 1019 -2.26 1.42 13.31
CA THR A 1019 -3.56 1.95 12.82
C THR A 1019 -4.22 1.03 11.75
N THR A 1020 -5.33 1.42 11.07
CA THR A 1020 -6.07 0.55 10.07
C THR A 1020 -6.51 1.22 8.69
N TYR A 1021 -7.75 1.31 8.14
CA TYR A 1021 -8.09 2.41 7.13
C TYR A 1021 -9.48 3.13 7.22
N THR A 1022 -9.52 4.40 7.63
CA THR A 1022 -10.69 5.29 7.47
C THR A 1022 -10.36 6.37 6.45
N LYS A 1023 -11.40 6.80 5.74
CA LYS A 1023 -11.38 8.07 5.03
C LYS A 1023 -11.05 9.30 5.91
N SER A 1024 -11.45 9.41 7.19
CA SER A 1024 -11.38 10.71 7.92
C SER A 1024 -10.45 10.86 9.15
N ALA A 1025 -9.85 9.80 9.70
CA ALA A 1025 -8.96 9.89 10.88
C ALA A 1025 -7.79 8.89 10.81
N SER A 1026 -7.07 8.69 11.92
CA SER A 1026 -6.40 7.44 12.33
C SER A 1026 -6.78 7.11 13.80
N PHE A 1027 -6.90 5.83 14.14
CA PHE A 1027 -7.20 5.25 15.45
C PHE A 1027 -6.37 3.97 15.52
N ALA A 1028 -5.77 3.75 16.68
CA ALA A 1028 -4.98 2.58 17.01
C ALA A 1028 -5.52 1.94 18.29
N HIS A 1029 -5.14 0.68 18.51
CA HIS A 1029 -5.26 0.09 19.84
C HIS A 1029 -4.12 0.64 20.72
N SER A 1030 -4.42 1.19 21.89
CA SER A 1030 -3.39 1.70 22.81
C SER A 1030 -2.64 0.59 23.56
N THR A 1031 -3.21 -0.61 23.57
CA THR A 1031 -2.71 -1.84 24.19
C THR A 1031 -3.18 -3.01 23.32
N ALA A 1032 -2.44 -4.10 23.24
CA ALA A 1032 -2.92 -5.33 22.61
C ALA A 1032 -4.29 -5.76 23.20
N LEU A 1033 -5.19 -6.29 22.36
CA LEU A 1033 -6.49 -6.81 22.81
C LEU A 1033 -6.47 -8.33 23.00
N THR A 1034 -5.80 -9.05 22.10
CA THR A 1034 -5.70 -10.50 22.14
C THR A 1034 -4.36 -10.93 21.56
N LEU A 1035 -3.67 -11.84 22.24
CA LEU A 1035 -2.46 -12.50 21.72
C LEU A 1035 -2.88 -13.81 21.05
N SER A 1036 -2.27 -14.14 19.92
CA SER A 1036 -2.42 -15.43 19.23
C SER A 1036 -1.11 -16.18 19.27
N ILE A 1037 -1.09 -17.34 19.92
CA ILE A 1037 0.05 -18.24 20.01
C ILE A 1037 -0.24 -19.50 19.18
N ILE A 1038 0.73 -19.92 18.38
CA ILE A 1038 0.70 -21.16 17.58
C ILE A 1038 1.86 -22.03 18.07
N MET A 1039 1.55 -23.29 18.37
CA MET A 1039 2.50 -24.26 18.88
C MET A 1039 2.20 -25.63 18.28
N SER A 1040 3.25 -26.36 17.87
CA SER A 1040 3.12 -27.77 17.47
C SER A 1040 3.86 -28.66 18.45
N LEU A 1041 3.24 -29.77 18.86
CA LEU A 1041 3.88 -30.77 19.74
C LEU A 1041 4.23 -32.02 18.92
N SER A 1042 5.42 -32.59 19.11
CA SER A 1042 5.80 -33.89 18.55
C SER A 1042 5.88 -34.95 19.64
N HIS A 1043 5.52 -36.18 19.30
CA HIS A 1043 5.55 -37.34 20.19
C HIS A 1043 6.86 -38.12 20.00
N PHE A 1044 7.67 -38.25 21.06
CA PHE A 1044 9.05 -38.79 20.99
C PHE A 1044 9.17 -40.17 20.32
N SER A 1045 8.13 -41.00 20.34
CA SER A 1045 8.15 -42.35 19.75
C SER A 1045 7.74 -42.42 18.27
N SER A 1046 7.44 -41.30 17.62
CA SER A 1046 7.09 -41.28 16.18
C SER A 1046 8.36 -41.12 15.33
N PRO A 1047 8.73 -42.09 14.47
CA PRO A 1047 9.87 -41.93 13.58
C PRO A 1047 9.60 -40.92 12.46
N ASP A 1048 8.35 -40.85 12.00
CA ASP A 1048 7.85 -39.80 11.12
C ASP A 1048 7.38 -38.63 11.99
N MET A 1049 8.07 -37.50 11.90
CA MET A 1049 7.90 -36.35 12.80
C MET A 1049 6.60 -35.57 12.59
N ASP A 1050 6.06 -35.59 11.37
CA ASP A 1050 4.94 -34.73 10.96
C ASP A 1050 3.57 -35.40 11.19
N GLU A 1051 3.39 -36.67 10.82
CA GLU A 1051 2.06 -37.35 10.82
C GLU A 1051 1.36 -37.41 12.18
N ASN A 1052 2.13 -37.47 13.28
CA ASN A 1052 1.61 -37.57 14.65
C ASN A 1052 1.75 -36.26 15.45
N SER A 1053 1.99 -35.13 14.78
CA SER A 1053 2.15 -33.83 15.44
C SER A 1053 0.80 -33.22 15.85
N VAL A 1054 0.75 -32.55 17.00
CA VAL A 1054 -0.46 -31.92 17.55
C VAL A 1054 -0.34 -30.41 17.40
N HIS A 1055 -1.10 -29.83 16.49
CA HIS A 1055 -1.12 -28.38 16.25
C HIS A 1055 -2.15 -27.69 17.16
N LEU A 1056 -1.70 -26.66 17.87
CA LEU A 1056 -2.48 -25.89 18.83
C LEU A 1056 -2.49 -24.41 18.43
N ARG A 1057 -3.65 -23.77 18.52
CA ARG A 1057 -3.82 -22.32 18.39
C ARG A 1057 -4.51 -21.78 19.63
N ILE A 1058 -3.91 -20.78 20.25
CA ILE A 1058 -4.25 -20.30 21.61
C ILE A 1058 -4.44 -18.80 21.55
N PHE A 1059 -5.59 -18.31 22.00
CA PHE A 1059 -5.91 -16.88 22.11
C PHE A 1059 -5.87 -16.45 23.57
N VAL A 1060 -5.28 -15.29 23.87
CA VAL A 1060 -5.10 -14.76 25.24
C VAL A 1060 -5.60 -13.33 25.34
N ASP A 1061 -6.52 -13.04 26.27
CA ASP A 1061 -6.94 -11.68 26.61
C ASP A 1061 -5.78 -10.90 27.26
N ALA A 1062 -5.14 -10.03 26.48
CA ALA A 1062 -4.02 -9.22 26.92
C ALA A 1062 -4.42 -8.26 28.06
N LYS A 1063 -5.69 -7.84 28.15
CA LYS A 1063 -6.17 -7.00 29.26
C LYS A 1063 -6.21 -7.75 30.58
N SER A 1064 -6.45 -9.05 30.56
CA SER A 1064 -6.32 -9.90 31.76
C SER A 1064 -4.86 -9.99 32.22
N LEU A 1065 -3.88 -10.06 31.31
CA LEU A 1065 -2.45 -10.04 31.65
C LEU A 1065 -2.02 -8.69 32.24
N LEU A 1066 -2.31 -7.59 31.53
CA LEU A 1066 -1.97 -6.22 31.96
C LEU A 1066 -2.60 -5.85 33.32
N SER A 1067 -3.69 -6.50 33.72
CA SER A 1067 -4.32 -6.25 35.02
C SER A 1067 -3.43 -6.62 36.22
N TYR A 1068 -2.48 -7.54 36.06
CA TYR A 1068 -1.52 -7.91 37.10
C TYR A 1068 -0.37 -6.90 37.25
N LEU A 1069 -0.03 -6.16 36.20
CA LEU A 1069 0.98 -5.08 36.26
C LEU A 1069 0.50 -3.83 37.01
N LEU A 1070 -0.81 -3.69 37.20
CA LEU A 1070 -1.42 -2.56 37.93
C LEU A 1070 -1.42 -2.76 39.46
N GLU A 1071 -1.07 -3.94 39.96
CA GLU A 1071 -0.86 -4.15 41.39
C GLU A 1071 0.58 -3.74 41.76
N PRO A 1072 0.81 -2.75 42.66
CA PRO A 1072 2.16 -2.23 42.90
C PRO A 1072 3.09 -3.23 43.61
N THR A 1073 3.77 -4.06 42.84
CA THR A 1073 4.86 -4.94 43.29
C THR A 1073 6.09 -4.10 43.62
N GLY A 1074 6.19 -3.66 44.88
CA GLY A 1074 7.35 -2.91 45.41
C GLY A 1074 8.61 -3.76 45.59
N HIS A 1075 8.86 -4.68 44.67
CA HIS A 1075 9.93 -5.68 44.67
C HIS A 1075 10.54 -5.76 43.28
N GLU A 1076 11.86 -5.95 43.21
CA GLU A 1076 12.62 -6.15 41.97
C GLU A 1076 12.56 -7.64 41.51
N ASP A 1077 11.95 -8.50 42.32
CA ASP A 1077 11.78 -9.94 42.07
C ASP A 1077 10.69 -10.23 41.02
N THR A 1078 11.00 -11.14 40.11
CA THR A 1078 10.05 -11.73 39.15
C THR A 1078 8.88 -12.42 39.86
N VAL A 1079 7.64 -12.04 39.53
CA VAL A 1079 6.43 -12.69 40.06
C VAL A 1079 5.95 -13.81 39.13
N VAL A 1080 6.06 -15.06 39.58
CA VAL A 1080 5.52 -16.22 38.86
C VAL A 1080 4.02 -16.38 39.17
N ILE A 1081 3.19 -16.51 38.14
CA ILE A 1081 1.74 -16.62 38.20
C ILE A 1081 1.33 -17.98 37.59
N PRO A 1082 0.91 -18.96 38.40
CA PRO A 1082 0.62 -20.32 37.93
C PRO A 1082 -0.68 -20.38 37.13
N TRP A 1083 -0.77 -21.36 36.24
CA TRP A 1083 -1.85 -21.52 35.26
C TRP A 1083 -3.26 -21.36 35.82
N GLU A 1084 -3.54 -21.93 36.99
CA GLU A 1084 -4.87 -21.94 37.62
C GLU A 1084 -5.37 -20.55 38.03
N VAL A 1085 -4.47 -19.57 38.16
CA VAL A 1085 -4.79 -18.19 38.55
C VAL A 1085 -5.21 -17.36 37.33
N TRP A 1086 -4.53 -17.53 36.19
CA TRP A 1086 -4.69 -16.67 35.01
C TRP A 1086 -5.31 -17.40 33.81
N GLY A 1087 -4.81 -18.59 33.47
CA GLY A 1087 -4.90 -19.19 32.15
C GLY A 1087 -6.30 -19.59 31.75
N THR A 1088 -7.03 -20.28 32.63
CA THR A 1088 -8.37 -20.78 32.31
C THR A 1088 -9.37 -19.68 31.95
N ARG A 1089 -9.22 -18.46 32.48
CA ARG A 1089 -10.12 -17.33 32.13
C ARG A 1089 -9.55 -16.40 31.06
N ALA A 1090 -8.24 -16.20 31.05
CA ALA A 1090 -7.60 -15.34 30.06
C ALA A 1090 -7.50 -16.00 28.67
N THR A 1091 -7.54 -17.34 28.57
CA THR A 1091 -7.25 -18.04 27.30
C THR A 1091 -8.43 -18.78 26.66
N ARG A 1092 -8.35 -19.03 25.35
CA ARG A 1092 -9.13 -20.04 24.61
C ARG A 1092 -8.20 -20.84 23.70
N TRP A 1093 -8.27 -22.16 23.78
CA TRP A 1093 -7.42 -23.08 23.02
C TRP A 1093 -8.21 -23.80 21.93
N PHE A 1094 -7.55 -24.15 20.82
CA PHE A 1094 -8.11 -24.93 19.74
C PHE A 1094 -7.11 -25.94 19.18
N LEU A 1095 -7.63 -27.08 18.70
CA LEU A 1095 -6.89 -28.07 17.92
C LEU A 1095 -7.02 -27.74 16.41
N CYS A 1096 -5.90 -27.76 15.70
CA CYS A 1096 -5.86 -27.61 14.24
C CYS A 1096 -5.57 -28.96 13.57
N GLU A 1097 -6.30 -29.27 12.49
CA GLU A 1097 -6.23 -30.58 11.80
C GLU A 1097 -5.15 -30.66 10.71
N LYS A 1098 -4.62 -29.51 10.30
CA LYS A 1098 -3.47 -29.35 9.42
C LYS A 1098 -2.51 -28.34 10.03
N GLN A 1099 -1.22 -28.44 9.72
CA GLN A 1099 -0.25 -27.40 10.04
C GLN A 1099 -0.57 -26.17 9.19
N THR A 1100 -0.87 -25.03 9.83
CA THR A 1100 -1.24 -23.80 9.11
C THR A 1100 -0.01 -23.15 8.48
N THR A 1101 -0.13 -22.75 7.22
CA THR A 1101 0.86 -22.04 6.40
C THR A 1101 1.43 -20.82 7.13
N TYR A 1102 2.75 -20.78 7.34
CA TYR A 1102 3.41 -19.92 8.34
C TYR A 1102 3.33 -18.40 8.10
N TRP A 1103 2.86 -17.99 6.92
CA TRP A 1103 3.09 -16.65 6.37
C TRP A 1103 1.91 -15.68 6.53
N VAL A 1104 0.83 -16.12 7.19
CA VAL A 1104 -0.48 -15.48 7.08
C VAL A 1104 -0.97 -14.96 8.42
N TYR A 1105 -1.45 -13.71 8.40
CA TYR A 1105 -1.93 -13.01 9.58
C TYR A 1105 -3.43 -13.24 9.75
N TRP A 1106 -3.79 -14.36 10.37
CA TRP A 1106 -5.19 -14.70 10.61
C TRP A 1106 -5.89 -13.82 11.67
N THR A 1107 -5.23 -12.80 12.23
CA THR A 1107 -5.73 -12.02 13.37
C THR A 1107 -5.68 -10.50 13.17
N SER A 1108 -6.75 -9.81 13.60
CA SER A 1108 -6.81 -8.34 13.65
C SER A 1108 -7.63 -7.85 14.85
N GLY A 1109 -6.93 -7.42 15.88
CA GLY A 1109 -7.43 -6.94 17.16
C GLY A 1109 -7.81 -8.13 18.03
N SER A 1110 -9.09 -8.21 18.37
CA SER A 1110 -9.69 -9.35 19.06
C SER A 1110 -10.15 -10.48 18.14
N ARG A 1111 -9.89 -10.40 16.83
CA ARG A 1111 -10.61 -11.19 15.82
C ARG A 1111 -9.69 -12.14 15.08
N PHE A 1112 -10.27 -13.24 14.64
CA PHE A 1112 -9.59 -14.33 13.96
C PHE A 1112 -10.44 -14.83 12.78
N VAL A 1113 -9.83 -15.10 11.63
CA VAL A 1113 -10.52 -15.67 10.47
C VAL A 1113 -10.16 -17.13 10.24
N ARG A 1114 -11.15 -17.93 9.82
CA ARG A 1114 -10.97 -19.29 9.30
C ARG A 1114 -11.89 -19.54 8.12
N VAL A 1115 -11.36 -20.21 7.11
CA VAL A 1115 -12.15 -20.89 6.07
C VAL A 1115 -12.15 -22.40 6.35
N ASN A 1116 -13.26 -23.07 6.08
CA ASN A 1116 -13.39 -24.52 6.19
C ASN A 1116 -13.70 -25.11 4.80
N GLU A 1117 -12.83 -26.02 4.35
CA GLU A 1117 -12.96 -26.77 3.09
C GLU A 1117 -14.31 -27.49 3.00
N ASN A 1118 -15.12 -27.19 1.98
CA ASN A 1118 -16.43 -27.77 1.76
C ASN A 1118 -16.41 -28.79 0.62
N ALA A 1119 -16.19 -30.07 0.96
CA ALA A 1119 -16.08 -31.18 -0.01
C ALA A 1119 -17.34 -31.48 -0.85
N HIS A 1120 -18.38 -30.65 -0.79
CA HIS A 1120 -19.62 -30.74 -1.56
C HIS A 1120 -19.93 -29.46 -2.36
N SER A 1121 -19.01 -28.49 -2.41
CA SER A 1121 -19.21 -27.18 -3.03
C SER A 1121 -17.92 -26.67 -3.67
N ASP A 1122 -18.04 -25.92 -4.78
CA ASP A 1122 -16.90 -25.18 -5.36
C ASP A 1122 -16.54 -23.91 -4.53
N LEU A 1123 -17.29 -23.64 -3.45
CA LEU A 1123 -17.12 -22.53 -2.53
C LEU A 1123 -17.05 -23.01 -1.07
N ASP A 1124 -16.10 -22.46 -0.30
CA ASP A 1124 -15.83 -22.84 1.08
C ASP A 1124 -16.59 -21.98 2.12
N ASP A 1125 -16.66 -22.48 3.36
CA ASP A 1125 -17.35 -21.83 4.49
C ASP A 1125 -16.45 -20.82 5.21
N LEU A 1126 -16.75 -19.52 5.11
CA LEU A 1126 -15.99 -18.45 5.77
C LEU A 1126 -16.53 -18.16 7.18
N SER A 1127 -15.65 -18.15 8.19
CA SER A 1127 -15.98 -17.87 9.59
C SER A 1127 -15.06 -16.82 10.22
N VAL A 1128 -15.63 -15.83 10.90
CA VAL A 1128 -14.92 -14.83 11.70
C VAL A 1128 -15.25 -15.02 13.18
N PHE A 1129 -14.21 -15.16 13.98
CA PHE A 1129 -14.26 -15.26 15.44
C PHE A 1129 -13.89 -13.90 16.05
N ASP A 1130 -14.51 -13.52 17.16
CA ASP A 1130 -14.20 -12.28 17.90
C ASP A 1130 -14.20 -12.58 19.41
N PHE A 1131 -13.04 -12.40 20.04
CA PHE A 1131 -12.78 -12.67 21.45
C PHE A 1131 -13.06 -11.47 22.37
N HIS A 1132 -13.43 -10.29 21.84
CA HIS A 1132 -13.54 -9.06 22.65
C HIS A 1132 -14.72 -9.11 23.63
N PRO A 1133 -14.51 -9.18 24.96
CA PRO A 1133 -15.61 -9.43 25.89
C PRO A 1133 -16.77 -8.41 25.85
N PRO A 1134 -16.57 -7.10 25.56
CA PRO A 1134 -17.66 -6.14 25.32
C PRO A 1134 -18.52 -6.45 24.09
N ILE A 1135 -17.93 -6.91 22.97
CA ILE A 1135 -18.69 -7.26 21.75
C ILE A 1135 -19.48 -8.54 21.98
N VAL A 1136 -18.83 -9.57 22.53
CA VAL A 1136 -19.45 -10.85 22.92
C VAL A 1136 -20.64 -10.64 23.86
N LYS A 1137 -20.53 -9.70 24.82
CA LYS A 1137 -21.64 -9.33 25.73
C LYS A 1137 -22.75 -8.55 25.04
N ARG A 1138 -22.46 -7.72 24.02
CA ARG A 1138 -23.45 -7.00 23.23
C ARG A 1138 -24.29 -7.91 22.33
N THR A 1139 -23.70 -8.98 21.79
CA THR A 1139 -24.41 -9.96 20.93
C THR A 1139 -25.05 -11.11 21.71
N SER A 1140 -24.86 -11.17 23.04
CA SER A 1140 -25.53 -12.14 23.90
C SER A 1140 -27.06 -12.01 23.78
N PRO A 1141 -27.82 -13.12 23.56
CA PRO A 1141 -29.17 -13.07 22.96
C PRO A 1141 -30.30 -12.65 23.92
N TYR A 1142 -30.12 -11.57 24.68
CA TYR A 1142 -31.18 -10.93 25.48
C TYR A 1142 -32.29 -10.27 24.64
N SER A 1143 -32.16 -10.23 23.31
CA SER A 1143 -33.05 -9.51 22.39
C SER A 1143 -34.06 -10.37 21.61
N ASN A 1144 -33.77 -11.66 21.36
CA ASN A 1144 -34.61 -12.53 20.52
C ASN A 1144 -35.16 -13.71 21.33
N ARG A 1145 -36.31 -13.52 22.00
CA ARG A 1145 -36.91 -14.55 22.87
C ARG A 1145 -38.16 -15.24 22.29
N ASP A 1146 -38.68 -14.77 21.16
CA ASP A 1146 -40.09 -14.98 20.79
C ASP A 1146 -40.35 -15.52 19.36
N SER A 1147 -39.35 -15.93 18.55
CA SER A 1147 -39.62 -16.24 17.12
C SER A 1147 -38.89 -17.39 16.41
N THR A 1148 -37.74 -17.92 16.86
CA THR A 1148 -36.98 -18.93 16.08
C THR A 1148 -36.33 -20.07 16.88
N GLU A 1149 -36.62 -20.23 18.17
CA GLU A 1149 -35.81 -21.11 19.02
C GLU A 1149 -36.02 -22.64 18.80
N ASP A 1150 -37.15 -23.05 18.22
CA ASP A 1150 -37.51 -24.47 18.06
C ASP A 1150 -36.71 -25.26 16.99
N GLN A 1151 -36.09 -24.60 16.00
CA GLN A 1151 -35.67 -25.30 14.76
C GLN A 1151 -34.28 -25.97 14.77
N MET A 1152 -33.37 -25.70 15.74
CA MET A 1152 -32.00 -26.27 15.69
C MET A 1152 -31.36 -26.71 17.05
N PRO A 1153 -32.00 -27.57 17.88
CA PRO A 1153 -31.36 -28.14 19.08
C PRO A 1153 -30.07 -28.93 18.78
N LEU A 1154 -30.10 -29.81 17.77
CA LEU A 1154 -28.98 -30.71 17.40
C LEU A 1154 -27.71 -29.93 17.02
N TYR A 1155 -27.86 -28.78 16.36
CA TYR A 1155 -26.75 -27.90 16.02
C TYR A 1155 -26.11 -27.28 17.28
N LYS A 1156 -26.92 -26.81 18.23
CA LYS A 1156 -26.43 -26.28 19.53
C LYS A 1156 -25.63 -27.35 20.29
N GLU A 1157 -26.02 -28.62 20.18
CA GLU A 1157 -25.32 -29.76 20.80
C GLU A 1157 -24.01 -30.11 20.08
N LYS A 1158 -24.02 -30.26 18.74
CA LYS A 1158 -22.80 -30.51 17.94
C LYS A 1158 -21.77 -29.36 18.05
N MET A 1159 -22.22 -28.12 18.13
CA MET A 1159 -21.36 -26.96 18.43
C MET A 1159 -20.76 -27.03 19.84
N ARG A 1160 -21.55 -27.42 20.86
CA ARG A 1160 -21.07 -27.60 22.24
C ARG A 1160 -20.02 -28.70 22.33
N GLU A 1161 -20.24 -29.82 21.66
CA GLU A 1161 -19.26 -30.92 21.56
C GLU A 1161 -17.95 -30.45 20.91
N ASN A 1162 -18.02 -29.75 19.78
CA ASN A 1162 -16.85 -29.20 19.11
C ASN A 1162 -16.06 -28.25 20.03
N VAL A 1163 -16.72 -27.32 20.72
CA VAL A 1163 -16.06 -26.39 21.64
C VAL A 1163 -15.42 -27.11 22.83
N LEU A 1164 -16.09 -28.09 23.44
CA LEU A 1164 -15.55 -28.89 24.55
C LEU A 1164 -14.29 -29.66 24.12
N ASN A 1165 -14.30 -30.24 22.91
CA ASN A 1165 -13.24 -31.12 22.41
C ASN A 1165 -12.08 -30.38 21.69
N GLY A 1166 -11.92 -29.06 21.87
CA GLY A 1166 -10.86 -28.29 21.18
C GLY A 1166 -11.14 -27.98 19.70
N ARG A 1167 -12.15 -28.62 19.12
CA ARG A 1167 -12.61 -28.45 17.73
C ARG A 1167 -13.51 -27.23 17.53
N GLY A 1168 -13.52 -26.26 18.46
CA GLY A 1168 -14.43 -25.11 18.47
C GLY A 1168 -14.31 -24.14 17.28
N LEU A 1169 -13.29 -24.31 16.43
CA LEU A 1169 -13.16 -23.64 15.13
C LEU A 1169 -13.93 -24.34 13.99
N LEU A 1170 -14.36 -25.59 14.16
CA LEU A 1170 -15.23 -26.29 13.21
C LEU A 1170 -16.67 -25.91 13.52
N VAL A 1171 -17.23 -25.02 12.71
CA VAL A 1171 -18.66 -24.72 12.73
C VAL A 1171 -19.38 -25.87 12.02
N PRO A 1172 -20.30 -26.60 12.67
CA PRO A 1172 -20.90 -27.79 12.05
C PRO A 1172 -21.83 -27.39 10.91
N HIS A 1173 -21.53 -27.85 9.68
CA HIS A 1173 -22.37 -27.56 8.51
C HIS A 1173 -23.79 -28.16 8.69
N PRO A 1174 -24.86 -27.45 8.30
CA PRO A 1174 -26.24 -27.92 8.48
C PRO A 1174 -26.63 -28.92 7.36
N GLU A 1175 -26.15 -30.17 7.51
CA GLU A 1175 -26.25 -31.33 6.61
C GLU A 1175 -27.66 -31.72 6.08
N THR A 1176 -28.72 -30.98 6.43
CA THR A 1176 -30.13 -31.35 6.19
C THR A 1176 -31.05 -30.20 5.77
N LEU A 1177 -30.52 -29.02 5.42
CA LEU A 1177 -31.34 -27.98 4.78
C LEU A 1177 -31.65 -28.38 3.33
N ASP A 1178 -32.94 -28.41 3.00
CA ASP A 1178 -33.46 -28.70 1.66
C ASP A 1178 -32.94 -27.64 0.66
N PRO A 1179 -32.27 -27.98 -0.45
CA PRO A 1179 -31.63 -27.01 -1.34
C PRO A 1179 -32.59 -25.99 -1.98
N ASP A 1180 -33.91 -26.27 -2.02
CA ASP A 1180 -34.92 -25.29 -2.46
C ASP A 1180 -35.29 -24.27 -1.35
N THR A 1181 -34.86 -24.46 -0.10
CA THR A 1181 -35.07 -23.48 0.98
C THR A 1181 -33.98 -22.42 0.98
N SER A 1182 -34.38 -21.15 0.85
CA SER A 1182 -33.46 -20.00 0.78
C SER A 1182 -32.63 -19.88 2.07
N VAL A 1183 -31.36 -20.27 1.99
CA VAL A 1183 -30.41 -20.30 3.11
C VAL A 1183 -30.28 -18.90 3.75
N PRO A 1184 -30.30 -18.78 5.10
CA PRO A 1184 -30.12 -17.49 5.76
C PRO A 1184 -28.72 -16.91 5.48
N PRO A 1185 -28.59 -15.59 5.22
CA PRO A 1185 -27.38 -14.99 4.64
C PRO A 1185 -26.17 -14.88 5.59
N SER A 1186 -26.36 -15.18 6.88
CA SER A 1186 -25.28 -15.33 7.87
C SER A 1186 -25.78 -16.12 9.08
N LEU A 1187 -24.88 -16.90 9.70
CA LEU A 1187 -25.08 -17.55 10.99
C LEU A 1187 -24.25 -16.81 12.05
N THR A 1188 -24.82 -16.45 13.20
CA THR A 1188 -24.08 -15.84 14.33
C THR A 1188 -24.31 -16.67 15.60
N HIS A 1189 -23.21 -17.03 16.25
CA HIS A 1189 -23.22 -17.76 17.52
C HIS A 1189 -22.32 -17.06 18.55
N THR A 1190 -22.51 -17.38 19.83
CA THR A 1190 -21.76 -16.77 20.94
C THR A 1190 -21.46 -17.84 21.97
N VAL A 1191 -20.17 -18.07 22.22
CA VAL A 1191 -19.61 -19.02 23.17
C VAL A 1191 -19.25 -18.24 24.43
N GLY A 1192 -20.06 -18.40 25.47
CA GLY A 1192 -19.82 -17.80 26.78
C GLY A 1192 -18.65 -18.44 27.52
N SER A 1193 -18.24 -17.81 28.63
CA SER A 1193 -17.21 -18.34 29.53
C SER A 1193 -17.71 -19.48 30.44
N ASP A 1194 -18.99 -19.85 30.30
CA ASP A 1194 -19.64 -21.03 30.89
C ASP A 1194 -19.49 -22.29 30.02
N MET A 1195 -18.98 -22.15 28.79
CA MET A 1195 -18.66 -23.27 27.90
C MET A 1195 -17.12 -23.38 27.73
N PRO A 1196 -16.44 -24.21 28.56
CA PRO A 1196 -14.99 -24.40 28.48
C PRO A 1196 -14.59 -25.18 27.23
N THR A 1197 -13.31 -25.08 26.88
CA THR A 1197 -12.63 -25.95 25.93
C THR A 1197 -11.56 -26.74 26.66
N VAL A 1198 -11.53 -28.06 26.45
CA VAL A 1198 -10.72 -29.02 27.25
C VAL A 1198 -9.75 -29.78 26.34
N ILE A 1199 -8.49 -29.33 26.29
CA ILE A 1199 -7.42 -30.02 25.53
C ILE A 1199 -6.87 -31.17 26.37
N LYS A 1200 -6.91 -32.40 25.86
CA LYS A 1200 -6.53 -33.63 26.59
C LYS A 1200 -5.24 -34.30 26.10
N THR A 1201 -4.64 -33.78 25.02
CA THR A 1201 -3.50 -34.40 24.33
C THR A 1201 -2.28 -33.49 24.46
N GLY A 1202 -1.09 -34.06 24.69
CA GLY A 1202 0.18 -33.33 24.78
C GLY A 1202 0.55 -32.82 26.18
N PHE A 1203 -0.37 -32.82 27.14
CA PHE A 1203 -0.17 -32.25 28.48
C PHE A 1203 -0.46 -33.24 29.60
N ALA A 1204 0.29 -33.16 30.70
CA ALA A 1204 0.19 -34.06 31.84
C ALA A 1204 -1.15 -33.93 32.61
N VAL A 1205 -1.87 -32.83 32.41
CA VAL A 1205 -3.25 -32.61 32.86
C VAL A 1205 -4.08 -31.96 31.75
N PRO A 1206 -5.40 -32.22 31.65
CA PRO A 1206 -6.25 -31.56 30.66
C PRO A 1206 -6.32 -30.05 30.88
N ILE A 1207 -6.15 -29.28 29.80
CA ILE A 1207 -6.17 -27.81 29.84
C ILE A 1207 -7.60 -27.31 29.63
N GLU A 1208 -8.19 -26.70 30.65
CA GLU A 1208 -9.44 -25.96 30.54
C GLU A 1208 -9.19 -24.48 30.19
N SER A 1209 -9.92 -23.98 29.18
CA SER A 1209 -9.85 -22.59 28.71
C SER A 1209 -11.22 -22.01 28.37
N CYS A 1210 -11.50 -20.78 28.80
CA CYS A 1210 -12.85 -20.22 28.91
C CYS A 1210 -13.00 -18.77 28.39
N LEU A 1211 -12.01 -18.17 27.72
CA LEU A 1211 -12.16 -16.85 27.10
C LEU A 1211 -13.35 -16.89 26.13
N SER A 1212 -14.33 -16.01 26.36
CA SER A 1212 -15.62 -16.01 25.65
C SER A 1212 -15.46 -15.40 24.26
N TYR A 1213 -16.10 -15.97 23.25
CA TYR A 1213 -16.01 -15.48 21.87
C TYR A 1213 -17.35 -15.49 21.14
N ARG A 1214 -17.44 -14.68 20.08
CA ARG A 1214 -18.49 -14.72 19.07
C ARG A 1214 -17.93 -15.40 17.82
N VAL A 1215 -18.76 -16.12 17.07
CA VAL A 1215 -18.43 -16.53 15.70
C VAL A 1215 -19.54 -16.11 14.75
N VAL A 1216 -19.18 -15.68 13.55
CA VAL A 1216 -20.08 -15.37 12.44
C VAL A 1216 -19.62 -16.15 11.22
N THR A 1217 -20.54 -16.88 10.58
CA THR A 1217 -20.23 -17.79 9.46
C THR A 1217 -21.12 -17.49 8.26
N ARG A 1218 -20.53 -17.53 7.06
CA ARG A 1218 -21.22 -17.64 5.77
C ARG A 1218 -20.90 -19.00 5.13
N PRO A 1219 -21.90 -19.90 4.97
CA PRO A 1219 -21.72 -21.16 4.25
C PRO A 1219 -21.49 -20.94 2.75
N SER A 1220 -20.69 -21.81 2.12
CA SER A 1220 -20.43 -21.87 0.66
C SER A 1220 -20.31 -20.50 -0.01
N SER A 1221 -19.35 -19.69 0.47
CA SER A 1221 -19.35 -18.25 0.25
C SER A 1221 -18.09 -17.68 -0.36
N VAL A 1222 -16.93 -18.28 -0.10
CA VAL A 1222 -15.64 -17.85 -0.66
C VAL A 1222 -15.16 -18.86 -1.71
N PRO A 1223 -14.43 -18.44 -2.76
CA PRO A 1223 -13.75 -19.40 -3.64
C PRO A 1223 -12.70 -20.20 -2.85
N HIS A 1224 -12.38 -21.41 -3.32
CA HIS A 1224 -11.28 -22.20 -2.75
C HIS A 1224 -9.94 -21.50 -3.01
N LEU A 1225 -9.27 -21.06 -1.94
CA LEU A 1225 -7.98 -20.36 -1.93
C LEU A 1225 -7.10 -20.95 -0.80
N GLU A 1226 -5.78 -20.85 -0.96
CA GLU A 1226 -4.82 -21.64 -0.16
C GLU A 1226 -4.69 -21.14 1.29
N ASP A 1227 -4.87 -19.84 1.56
CA ASP A 1227 -4.96 -19.31 2.93
C ASP A 1227 -5.71 -17.95 2.97
N TRP A 1228 -6.05 -17.47 4.18
CA TRP A 1228 -6.90 -16.31 4.41
C TRP A 1228 -6.42 -15.46 5.61
N SER A 1229 -6.20 -14.16 5.41
CA SER A 1229 -5.94 -13.20 6.49
C SER A 1229 -7.17 -12.35 6.81
N ILE A 1230 -7.14 -11.69 7.96
CA ILE A 1230 -8.09 -10.64 8.31
C ILE A 1230 -7.30 -9.40 8.73
N ASP A 1231 -7.63 -8.27 8.11
CA ASP A 1231 -7.22 -6.97 8.62
C ASP A 1231 -8.40 -6.00 8.61
N GLY A 1232 -8.58 -5.29 9.72
CA GLY A 1232 -9.56 -4.22 9.76
C GLY A 1232 -10.96 -4.73 9.45
N SER A 1233 -11.64 -4.16 8.45
CA SER A 1233 -12.95 -4.64 7.98
C SER A 1233 -12.84 -5.60 6.79
N HIS A 1234 -11.63 -6.07 6.47
CA HIS A 1234 -11.27 -6.85 5.29
C HIS A 1234 -10.86 -8.27 5.64
N ILE A 1235 -11.23 -9.18 4.75
CA ILE A 1235 -10.87 -10.59 4.77
C ILE A 1235 -10.28 -10.85 3.39
N ILE A 1236 -9.07 -11.40 3.37
CA ILE A 1236 -8.20 -11.37 2.20
C ILE A 1236 -7.71 -12.80 1.93
N GLY A 1237 -8.16 -13.39 0.83
CA GLY A 1237 -7.84 -14.76 0.46
C GLY A 1237 -6.69 -14.81 -0.55
N MET A 1238 -5.69 -15.64 -0.29
CA MET A 1238 -4.43 -15.74 -1.02
C MET A 1238 -4.35 -16.98 -1.91
N MET A 1239 -3.74 -16.84 -3.09
CA MET A 1239 -3.21 -17.95 -3.87
C MET A 1239 -1.68 -17.93 -3.84
N THR A 1240 -1.10 -19.07 -3.50
CA THR A 1240 0.33 -19.38 -3.67
C THR A 1240 0.52 -20.28 -4.89
N VAL A 1241 0.80 -19.72 -6.07
CA VAL A 1241 1.13 -20.59 -7.21
C VAL A 1241 2.45 -21.30 -6.95
N SER A 1242 2.31 -22.56 -6.56
CA SER A 1242 3.36 -23.56 -6.63
C SER A 1242 4.14 -23.46 -7.96
N VAL A 1243 5.46 -23.43 -7.87
CA VAL A 1243 6.34 -23.30 -9.05
C VAL A 1243 6.18 -24.52 -9.95
N LEU A 1244 5.44 -24.37 -11.04
CA LEU A 1244 4.99 -25.46 -11.94
C LEU A 1244 6.11 -26.10 -12.80
N MET A 1245 7.39 -25.94 -12.44
CA MET A 1245 8.52 -26.52 -13.18
C MET A 1245 8.82 -27.99 -12.84
N THR A 1246 8.49 -28.48 -11.64
CA THR A 1246 8.89 -29.83 -11.22
C THR A 1246 8.17 -30.92 -12.02
N ASN A 1247 6.85 -30.81 -12.18
CA ASN A 1247 6.03 -31.87 -12.79
C ASN A 1247 6.17 -31.99 -14.31
N LEU A 1248 6.53 -30.91 -15.02
CA LEU A 1248 6.75 -30.94 -16.48
C LEU A 1248 8.14 -31.46 -16.89
N LEU A 1249 9.12 -31.49 -15.98
CA LEU A 1249 10.44 -32.07 -16.23
C LEU A 1249 10.56 -33.53 -15.76
N CYS A 1250 9.89 -33.92 -14.66
CA CYS A 1250 9.92 -35.31 -14.19
C CYS A 1250 9.10 -36.29 -15.07
N THR A 1251 7.96 -35.86 -15.60
CA THR A 1251 7.06 -36.73 -16.40
C THR A 1251 7.69 -37.24 -17.70
N ASN A 1252 8.65 -36.50 -18.28
CA ASN A 1252 9.39 -36.93 -19.47
C ASN A 1252 10.57 -37.89 -19.19
N TYR A 1253 10.92 -38.14 -17.93
CA TYR A 1253 12.07 -39.00 -17.57
C TYR A 1253 11.66 -40.42 -17.13
N GLU A 1254 10.52 -40.58 -16.46
CA GLU A 1254 9.98 -41.90 -16.06
C GLU A 1254 9.53 -42.75 -17.26
N TYR A 1255 8.89 -42.14 -18.26
CA TYR A 1255 8.31 -42.85 -19.42
C TYR A 1255 9.34 -43.55 -20.34
N ARG A 1256 10.64 -43.34 -20.11
CA ARG A 1256 11.73 -43.96 -20.88
C ARG A 1256 12.41 -45.16 -20.19
N LYS A 1257 11.92 -45.60 -19.01
CA LYS A 1257 12.58 -46.67 -18.23
C LYS A 1257 11.74 -47.92 -17.94
N ARG A 1258 10.54 -48.03 -18.50
CA ARG A 1258 9.71 -49.25 -18.49
C ARG A 1258 9.11 -49.54 -19.87
N PHE A 1259 9.85 -50.24 -20.72
CA PHE A 1259 9.37 -51.36 -21.55
C PHE A 1259 10.53 -51.92 -22.37
N SER A 1260 11.00 -53.10 -21.99
CA SER A 1260 11.84 -53.95 -22.84
C SER A 1260 11.45 -55.39 -22.54
N ILE A 1261 10.77 -56.02 -23.50
CA ILE A 1261 10.76 -57.45 -23.79
C ILE A 1261 9.92 -57.66 -25.08
N ASN A 1262 10.57 -58.32 -26.04
CA ASN A 1262 10.05 -59.05 -27.20
C ASN A 1262 9.15 -58.34 -28.25
N GLU A 1263 9.75 -58.08 -29.43
CA GLU A 1263 9.57 -58.90 -30.65
C GLU A 1263 8.15 -59.00 -31.28
N ILE A 1264 7.96 -58.43 -32.49
CA ILE A 1264 7.59 -59.12 -33.77
C ILE A 1264 7.22 -58.11 -34.89
N ASP A 1265 7.93 -58.25 -36.02
CA ASP A 1265 7.64 -58.00 -37.46
C ASP A 1265 6.80 -56.84 -38.07
N CYS A 1266 7.35 -56.39 -39.21
CA CYS A 1266 6.72 -56.01 -40.50
C CYS A 1266 6.05 -54.63 -40.76
N ASP A 1267 6.85 -53.83 -41.48
CA ASP A 1267 6.55 -53.20 -42.79
C ASP A 1267 5.70 -51.91 -42.93
N LEU A 1268 6.31 -50.99 -43.74
CA LEU A 1268 5.84 -49.72 -44.32
C LEU A 1268 5.71 -48.51 -43.38
#